data_AF-A0A9N9BVW6-F1
#
_entry.id   AF-A0A9N9BVW6-F1
#
_cell.length_a   1.000
_cell.length_b   1.000
_cell.length_c   1.000
_cell.angle_alpha   90.00
_cell.angle_beta   90.00
_cell.angle_gamma   90.00
#
_symmetry.space_group_name_H-M   'P 1'
#
loop_
_entity.id
_entity.type
_entity.pdbx_description
1 polymer ?
#
loop_
_entity_poly.entity_id
_entity_poly.type
_entity_poly.pdbx_seq_one_letter_code
_entity_poly.pdbx_strand_id
1 'polypeptide(L)'
;MTEERLTTLPPHAPPTENSRTGAYYPTFQDMKADSISILVETYWNSKDPNKIVWDSSIVEKIYNEELESKGFEPKKLMLLELSQYLEKYLWPHYDSQASLAHVLSIVLMVNEKFRERVAVWDCFMKSPEQFSGFFNRVLELAIPPLANTLSLIVRKYIVLFLVHVFQSIENQLIRGECMILVSLVTWHCFGTASLREQEFANNKDLKKIWNVFVKRFKKADEPQKKKMIFERTWLSNFMKAFVEILYTIPETGELNFEVLAYLERCLEFFIDLEAQLPTRRYFNKLLEDHQILTLCKFAPIMKRDMSNELLFKQLLDILKFYAGFEIDDHTGLALTDNRMTELHCKRLTVLQRIAFEHFNITLKSLALSNFASIERRPDLQRHFDALTHEEIIRLCEFLNIRTNKLVGGGHYDKDFLVEMRLVFCELRNFNLFRLETTYEIRQDIEDVVKRLAPRISYLSGKTDFTGWARMAVEIETFNIVEVGKPNIGESKPSIVKADVTFNVGRYTESIRNEWDSLKPHDVLFLLAIQAHDDTAEKYKDVMPFRQHFGLKYVRGCEVSDIIGDDGKPIDEVGKPRIDDKKPKISGNMRTVRVILDPNQYKIDMNRFSSTRDEDVYETFNVLMRRKPKENNFKAVLETIRDLMQSELVVPDWLHNIFLGYGHPGNAHYSMMPNRPKEIDFRDTFLNYEHLVESFPGKDILPAEGFKAPIPPPYILQFSENIQISKKRKVDDSENINPSQSNVNPDQILVKTYSLPNMGPYPFNQPKKNVIKFTPVQVEAIKAGTNPGLTMVVGPPGTGKTDVAVQIIANLYHNFTDQHTLLVTHSNQALNQLFEKIMALDVDERHLLRLGHGEEELNTELSFSKYGRVNSFLEKRLSLLSEVDRLAKSLQIGGEYGYTCETAGYFYLYHVLSKWEPYIDKCRQGLINKNFDVEKIRNEFPFTAYFNDAPQPLFPEDASYEDTLEIAEGCFRHIEKVFTELEEIRGFELLRTSYDRANYLLTKEAKIIAMTCTHAALKRRELVSLGFKYDNVVMEEAAQILEVETFIPLLLQETEDGRSRLKRVIMIGDHNQLPPVVKNMAFQKFGNMEQSLFTRFVRLGVPTIDLDAQGRARPSIAKLYNWRYKNLGDLSSVIEKDEYKNANAGFIYEYQLINVEEFMGKGESEPVPYFYQNLGEAEYVVAVYQYMRLLGYPAEKITILTTYNGQKALIRDVLSQRCSWNPLFGRPAKVTTVDKFQGQQNDYILLSLVRTKTVGHIRDVRRLIVAMSRARL
;
A
#
# COMPACT_ATOMS: atom_id res chain seq x y z
N MET A 1 2.84 19.53 38.50
CA MET A 1 2.24 18.86 37.33
C MET A 1 2.38 19.80 36.13
N THR A 2 3.62 20.17 35.82
CA THR A 2 3.98 21.21 34.86
C THR A 2 4.83 20.60 33.76
N GLU A 3 4.51 20.98 32.52
CA GLU A 3 5.29 20.81 31.28
C GLU A 3 5.54 19.39 30.76
N GLU A 4 4.50 18.74 30.20
CA GLU A 4 4.68 17.74 29.13
C GLU A 4 3.47 17.80 28.17
N ARG A 5 3.59 18.57 27.07
CA ARG A 5 2.99 18.27 25.74
C ARG A 5 3.28 19.39 24.73
N LEU A 6 4.38 19.24 24.00
CA LEU A 6 4.67 19.90 22.72
C LEU A 6 4.66 18.83 21.61
N THR A 7 3.62 17.98 21.58
CA THR A 7 3.48 16.92 20.58
C THR A 7 2.17 17.10 19.82
N THR A 8 2.29 17.21 18.49
CA THR A 8 1.19 17.44 17.52
C THR A 8 0.30 16.22 17.30
N LEU A 9 0.18 15.34 18.30
CA LEU A 9 -0.55 14.08 18.18
C LEU A 9 -1.70 14.01 19.19
N PRO A 10 -2.82 13.35 18.84
CA PRO A 10 -3.98 13.24 19.72
C PRO A 10 -3.63 12.69 21.10
N PRO A 11 -4.40 13.02 22.16
CA PRO A 11 -4.15 12.58 23.54
C PRO A 11 -4.05 11.08 23.80
N HIS A 12 -4.38 10.24 22.81
CA HIS A 12 -4.28 8.78 22.83
C HIS A 12 -3.10 8.24 22.04
N ALA A 13 -2.31 9.12 21.40
CA ALA A 13 -1.05 8.70 20.83
C ALA A 13 -0.22 8.07 21.94
N PRO A 14 0.44 6.92 21.66
CA PRO A 14 1.46 6.49 22.59
C PRO A 14 2.35 7.71 22.82
N PRO A 15 2.78 7.94 24.07
CA PRO A 15 3.78 8.97 24.32
C PRO A 15 4.83 8.91 23.21
N THR A 16 4.95 9.97 22.41
CA THR A 16 6.13 10.13 21.56
C THR A 16 7.33 9.94 22.47
N GLU A 17 8.42 9.38 21.95
CA GLU A 17 9.67 9.04 22.67
C GLU A 17 10.18 10.11 23.69
N ASN A 18 9.68 11.34 23.62
CA ASN A 18 9.95 12.45 24.53
C ASN A 18 9.24 12.44 25.90
N SER A 19 8.17 11.69 26.15
CA SER A 19 7.75 11.46 27.55
C SER A 19 8.30 10.11 27.98
N ARG A 20 9.34 10.16 28.83
CA ARG A 20 10.11 9.03 29.37
C ARG A 20 9.30 8.05 30.24
N THR A 21 7.97 8.13 30.20
CA THR A 21 7.04 7.16 30.78
C THR A 21 6.51 6.29 29.65
N GLY A 22 7.23 5.19 29.38
CA GLY A 22 6.81 4.21 28.37
C GLY A 22 5.37 3.75 28.59
N ALA A 23 4.71 3.30 27.53
CA ALA A 23 3.44 2.59 27.65
C ALA A 23 3.64 1.41 28.62
N TYR A 24 3.18 1.60 29.86
CA TYR A 24 3.36 0.62 30.91
C TYR A 24 2.38 -0.52 30.64
N TYR A 25 2.89 -1.61 30.06
CA TYR A 25 2.16 -2.85 30.02
C TYR A 25 2.29 -3.49 31.43
N PRO A 26 1.18 -3.75 32.16
CA PRO A 26 1.21 -4.49 33.42
C PRO A 26 1.96 -5.80 33.30
N THR A 27 2.90 -6.02 34.21
CA THR A 27 3.65 -7.27 34.30
C THR A 27 2.73 -8.41 34.75
N PHE A 28 3.08 -9.67 34.48
CA PHE A 28 2.33 -10.82 35.01
C PHE A 28 2.28 -10.84 36.57
N GLN A 29 3.29 -10.28 37.23
CA GLN A 29 3.30 -10.09 38.68
C GLN A 29 2.35 -8.97 39.11
N ASP A 30 2.30 -7.86 38.36
CA ASP A 30 1.31 -6.80 38.57
C ASP A 30 -0.11 -7.32 38.37
N MET A 31 -0.34 -8.18 37.37
CA MET A 31 -1.63 -8.84 37.13
C MET A 31 -2.04 -9.64 38.36
N LYS A 32 -1.20 -10.55 38.87
CA LYS A 32 -1.55 -11.35 40.06
C LYS A 32 -1.79 -10.53 41.33
N ALA A 33 -1.17 -9.35 41.46
CA ALA A 33 -1.32 -8.48 42.64
C ALA A 33 -2.47 -7.47 42.51
N ASP A 34 -3.09 -7.34 41.33
CA ASP A 34 -4.12 -6.33 41.06
C ASP A 34 -5.50 -6.82 41.53
N SER A 35 -6.29 -5.92 42.12
CA SER A 35 -7.67 -6.16 42.55
C SER A 35 -8.57 -6.67 41.43
N ILE A 36 -8.32 -6.26 40.18
CA ILE A 36 -9.07 -6.73 39.01
C ILE A 36 -8.81 -8.21 38.75
N SER A 37 -7.58 -8.69 38.90
CA SER A 37 -7.27 -10.10 38.58
C SER A 37 -7.89 -11.09 39.56
N ILE A 38 -8.05 -10.69 40.83
CA ILE A 38 -8.83 -11.45 41.81
C ILE A 38 -10.30 -11.57 41.36
N LEU A 39 -10.89 -10.47 40.89
CA LEU A 39 -12.26 -10.48 40.35
C LEU A 39 -12.36 -11.35 39.09
N VAL A 40 -11.38 -11.25 38.18
CA VAL A 40 -11.31 -12.06 36.96
C VAL A 40 -11.32 -13.56 37.26
N GLU A 41 -10.45 -14.03 38.16
CA GLU A 41 -10.38 -15.45 38.55
C GLU A 41 -11.68 -15.94 39.20
N THR A 42 -12.35 -15.06 39.95
CA THR A 42 -13.57 -15.38 40.69
C THR A 42 -14.80 -15.46 39.79
N TYR A 43 -14.95 -14.55 38.82
CA TYR A 43 -16.22 -14.34 38.13
C TYR A 43 -16.26 -14.81 36.67
N TRP A 44 -15.19 -14.69 35.88
CA TRP A 44 -15.25 -15.04 34.43
C TRP A 44 -14.04 -15.75 33.83
N ASN A 45 -13.03 -16.14 34.62
CA ASN A 45 -11.87 -16.91 34.15
C ASN A 45 -11.75 -18.31 34.79
N SER A 46 -12.83 -18.83 35.37
CA SER A 46 -12.89 -20.20 35.91
C SER A 46 -12.75 -21.25 34.79
N LYS A 47 -11.97 -22.31 35.04
CA LYS A 47 -11.84 -23.48 34.15
C LYS A 47 -13.14 -24.33 34.07
N ASP A 48 -14.07 -24.09 34.98
CA ASP A 48 -15.37 -24.75 35.06
C ASP A 48 -16.49 -23.76 34.63
N PRO A 49 -17.13 -23.96 33.46
CA PRO A 49 -18.14 -23.04 32.92
C PRO A 49 -19.36 -22.84 33.83
N ASN A 50 -19.67 -23.83 34.69
CA ASN A 50 -20.83 -23.80 35.58
C ASN A 50 -20.63 -22.91 36.83
N LYS A 51 -19.43 -22.34 37.01
CA LYS A 51 -19.10 -21.45 38.15
C LYS A 51 -19.15 -19.95 37.82
N ILE A 52 -19.46 -19.57 36.59
CA ILE A 52 -19.60 -18.15 36.20
C ILE A 52 -20.93 -17.63 36.77
N VAL A 53 -20.86 -16.83 37.83
CA VAL A 53 -22.04 -16.19 38.45
C VAL A 53 -22.11 -14.74 37.99
N TRP A 54 -23.20 -14.38 37.31
CA TRP A 54 -23.48 -13.01 36.91
C TRP A 54 -23.87 -12.17 38.13
N ASP A 55 -23.22 -11.01 38.29
CA ASP A 55 -23.54 -10.03 39.32
C ASP A 55 -23.36 -8.61 38.76
N SER A 56 -24.46 -7.86 38.66
CA SER A 56 -24.46 -6.50 38.14
C SER A 56 -23.72 -5.51 39.06
N SER A 57 -23.64 -5.78 40.35
CA SER A 57 -22.94 -4.92 41.32
C SER A 57 -21.42 -4.91 41.10
N ILE A 58 -20.87 -5.96 40.50
CA ILE A 58 -19.44 -6.05 40.16
C ILE A 58 -19.10 -5.11 39.02
N VAL A 59 -19.99 -4.93 38.05
CA VAL A 59 -19.80 -3.98 36.94
C VAL A 59 -19.78 -2.54 37.47
N GLU A 60 -20.70 -2.20 38.37
CA GLU A 60 -20.71 -0.92 39.11
C GLU A 60 -19.42 -0.71 39.89
N LYS A 61 -18.98 -1.74 40.63
CA LYS A 61 -17.75 -1.69 41.43
C LYS A 61 -16.51 -1.45 40.58
N ILE A 62 -16.36 -2.19 39.48
CA ILE A 62 -15.22 -2.03 38.56
C ILE A 62 -15.23 -0.63 37.95
N TYR A 63 -16.39 -0.15 37.49
CA TYR A 63 -16.47 1.16 36.87
C TYR A 63 -16.18 2.30 37.86
N ASN A 64 -16.86 2.32 39.02
CA ASN A 64 -16.75 3.41 39.98
C ASN A 64 -15.41 3.37 40.75
N GLU A 65 -15.01 2.19 41.26
CA GLU A 65 -13.86 2.06 42.17
C GLU A 65 -12.53 1.84 41.43
N GLU A 66 -12.52 1.16 40.27
CA GLU A 66 -11.27 0.83 39.57
C GLU A 66 -10.99 1.71 38.33
N LEU A 67 -12.02 2.23 37.67
CA LEU A 67 -11.87 3.05 36.47
C LEU A 67 -12.02 4.55 36.78
N GLU A 68 -13.20 4.99 37.21
CA GLU A 68 -13.51 6.42 37.36
C GLU A 68 -12.68 7.06 38.49
N SER A 69 -12.58 6.43 39.66
CA SER A 69 -11.79 6.95 40.80
C SER A 69 -10.31 7.14 40.47
N LYS A 70 -9.78 6.37 39.51
CA LYS A 70 -8.38 6.38 39.06
C LYS A 70 -8.18 7.11 37.74
N GLY A 71 -9.18 7.86 37.27
CA GLY A 71 -9.07 8.68 36.05
C GLY A 71 -8.94 7.85 34.76
N PHE A 72 -9.50 6.65 34.72
CA PHE A 72 -9.45 5.72 33.57
C PHE A 72 -8.02 5.36 33.16
N GLU A 73 -7.21 4.94 34.12
CA GLU A 73 -5.81 4.54 33.89
C GLU A 73 -5.70 3.49 32.76
N PRO A 74 -4.89 3.74 31.71
CA PRO A 74 -4.73 2.83 30.57
C PRO A 74 -4.38 1.39 30.96
N LYS A 75 -3.63 1.21 32.06
CA LYS A 75 -3.22 -0.07 32.63
C LYS A 75 -4.43 -0.94 32.99
N LYS A 76 -5.42 -0.36 33.68
CA LYS A 76 -6.61 -1.06 34.18
C LYS A 76 -7.54 -1.49 33.05
N LEU A 77 -7.74 -0.60 32.06
CA LEU A 77 -8.52 -0.91 30.86
C LEU A 77 -7.91 -2.10 30.09
N MET A 78 -6.59 -2.09 29.94
CA MET A 78 -5.88 -3.17 29.24
C MET A 78 -5.95 -4.50 29.99
N LEU A 79 -5.92 -4.49 31.33
CA LEU A 79 -6.12 -5.70 32.15
C LEU A 79 -7.52 -6.31 31.95
N LEU A 80 -8.55 -5.47 31.96
CA LEU A 80 -9.92 -5.92 31.71
C LEU A 80 -10.07 -6.51 30.32
N GLU A 81 -9.50 -5.86 29.30
CA GLU A 81 -9.55 -6.36 27.93
C GLU A 81 -8.80 -7.70 27.78
N LEU A 82 -7.59 -7.84 28.35
CA LEU A 82 -6.82 -9.10 28.34
C LEU A 82 -7.56 -10.24 29.03
N SER A 83 -8.40 -9.93 30.01
CA SER A 83 -9.25 -10.91 30.69
C SER A 83 -10.50 -11.33 29.90
N GLN A 84 -10.71 -10.76 28.71
CA GLN A 84 -11.91 -10.93 27.88
C GLN A 84 -13.19 -10.47 28.59
N TYR A 85 -13.12 -9.35 29.31
CA TYR A 85 -14.24 -8.79 30.07
C TYR A 85 -15.47 -8.50 29.20
N LEU A 86 -15.28 -8.03 27.97
CA LEU A 86 -16.38 -7.77 27.04
C LEU A 86 -17.07 -9.06 26.59
N GLU A 87 -16.30 -10.05 26.13
CA GLU A 87 -16.83 -11.26 25.50
C GLU A 87 -17.37 -12.27 26.50
N LYS A 88 -16.79 -12.34 27.71
CA LYS A 88 -17.17 -13.33 28.73
C LYS A 88 -18.13 -12.80 29.79
N TYR A 89 -18.16 -11.49 30.06
CA TYR A 89 -18.91 -10.96 31.20
C TYR A 89 -19.88 -9.83 30.84
N LEU A 90 -19.47 -8.82 30.06
CA LEU A 90 -20.35 -7.67 29.76
C LEU A 90 -21.44 -7.99 28.74
N TRP A 91 -21.06 -8.40 27.52
CA TRP A 91 -22.01 -8.52 26.41
C TRP A 91 -22.99 -9.68 26.55
N PRO A 92 -22.59 -10.90 26.98
CA PRO A 92 -23.54 -12.02 27.17
C PRO A 92 -24.66 -11.74 28.17
N HIS A 93 -24.44 -10.79 29.09
CA HIS A 93 -25.37 -10.44 30.15
C HIS A 93 -25.97 -9.02 29.99
N TYR A 94 -25.83 -8.41 28.81
CA TYR A 94 -26.41 -7.11 28.53
C TYR A 94 -27.92 -7.21 28.24
N ASP A 95 -28.71 -6.31 28.85
CA ASP A 95 -30.14 -6.16 28.58
C ASP A 95 -30.57 -4.68 28.54
N SER A 96 -31.86 -4.43 28.33
CA SER A 96 -32.40 -3.06 28.27
C SER A 96 -32.40 -2.33 29.63
N GLN A 97 -32.26 -3.06 30.74
CA GLN A 97 -32.24 -2.53 32.11
C GLN A 97 -30.81 -2.37 32.66
N ALA A 98 -29.79 -2.68 31.86
CA ALA A 98 -28.38 -2.55 32.23
C ALA A 98 -28.07 -1.18 32.84
N SER A 99 -27.17 -1.11 33.81
CA SER A 99 -26.85 0.16 34.47
C SER A 99 -26.02 1.09 33.57
N LEU A 100 -25.86 2.36 33.97
CA LEU A 100 -25.01 3.32 33.25
C LEU A 100 -23.55 2.84 33.20
N ALA A 101 -23.05 2.32 34.32
CA ALA A 101 -21.71 1.74 34.42
C ALA A 101 -21.50 0.58 33.44
N HIS A 102 -22.53 -0.27 33.23
CA HIS A 102 -22.47 -1.37 32.26
C HIS A 102 -22.37 -0.88 30.82
N VAL A 103 -23.20 0.08 30.42
CA VAL A 103 -23.15 0.68 29.08
C VAL A 103 -21.79 1.34 28.82
N LEU A 104 -21.30 2.15 29.77
CA LEU A 104 -20.02 2.83 29.63
C LEU A 104 -18.82 1.87 29.66
N SER A 105 -18.90 0.77 30.41
CA SER A 105 -17.88 -0.28 30.40
C SER A 105 -17.77 -0.96 29.02
N ILE A 106 -18.90 -1.20 28.34
CA ILE A 106 -18.89 -1.72 26.97
C ILE A 106 -18.22 -0.72 26.01
N VAL A 107 -18.58 0.57 26.10
CA VAL A 107 -17.97 1.66 25.31
C VAL A 107 -16.44 1.69 25.50
N LEU A 108 -15.97 1.61 26.75
CA LEU A 108 -14.54 1.61 27.07
C LEU A 108 -13.81 0.38 26.53
N MET A 109 -14.40 -0.82 26.66
CA MET A 109 -13.78 -2.05 26.14
C MET A 109 -13.72 -2.07 24.62
N VAL A 110 -14.74 -1.54 23.94
CA VAL A 110 -14.70 -1.38 22.47
C VAL A 110 -13.55 -0.46 22.06
N ASN A 111 -13.44 0.72 22.69
CA ASN A 111 -12.35 1.66 22.42
C ASN A 111 -10.96 1.04 22.70
N GLU A 112 -10.84 0.28 23.80
CA GLU A 112 -9.60 -0.41 24.15
C GLU A 112 -9.23 -1.49 23.13
N LYS A 113 -10.19 -2.26 22.64
CA LYS A 113 -9.95 -3.23 21.57
C LYS A 113 -9.51 -2.58 20.26
N PHE A 114 -10.08 -1.43 19.90
CA PHE A 114 -9.60 -0.63 18.77
C PHE A 114 -8.16 -0.14 18.98
N ARG A 115 -7.84 0.33 20.20
CA ARG A 115 -6.48 0.75 20.59
C ARG A 115 -5.46 -0.39 20.48
N GLU A 116 -5.86 -1.60 20.88
CA GLU A 116 -5.03 -2.82 20.85
C GLU A 116 -5.10 -3.59 19.51
N ARG A 117 -5.93 -3.14 18.54
CA ARG A 117 -6.14 -3.77 17.21
C ARG A 117 -6.62 -5.22 17.27
N VAL A 118 -7.51 -5.50 18.20
CA VAL A 118 -8.17 -6.82 18.30
C VAL A 118 -9.53 -6.75 17.59
N ALA A 119 -10.02 -7.88 17.10
CA ALA A 119 -11.35 -7.96 16.51
C ALA A 119 -12.43 -7.52 17.52
N VAL A 120 -13.25 -6.55 17.12
CA VAL A 120 -14.22 -5.89 18.02
C VAL A 120 -15.63 -6.43 17.81
N TRP A 121 -16.07 -6.49 16.55
CA TRP A 121 -17.48 -6.65 16.23
C TRP A 121 -18.00 -8.10 16.32
N ASP A 122 -17.10 -9.09 16.35
CA ASP A 122 -17.43 -10.51 16.32
C ASP A 122 -18.31 -10.95 17.52
N CYS A 123 -18.14 -10.34 18.69
CA CYS A 123 -18.95 -10.66 19.87
C CYS A 123 -20.40 -10.18 19.71
N PHE A 124 -20.61 -9.02 19.09
CA PHE A 124 -21.93 -8.42 18.87
C PHE A 124 -22.74 -9.19 17.81
N MET A 125 -22.07 -9.83 16.84
CA MET A 125 -22.72 -10.64 15.79
C MET A 125 -23.45 -11.87 16.34
N LYS A 126 -23.13 -12.33 17.55
CA LYS A 126 -23.85 -13.44 18.21
C LYS A 126 -25.26 -13.03 18.66
N SER A 127 -25.51 -11.74 18.91
CA SER A 127 -26.78 -11.22 19.43
C SER A 127 -27.10 -9.83 18.85
N PRO A 128 -27.39 -9.74 17.53
CA PRO A 128 -27.50 -8.46 16.82
C PRO A 128 -28.68 -7.59 17.28
N GLU A 129 -29.77 -8.19 17.78
CA GLU A 129 -30.98 -7.46 18.18
C GLU A 129 -30.74 -6.53 19.39
N GLN A 130 -29.87 -6.93 20.32
CA GLN A 130 -29.56 -6.14 21.52
C GLN A 130 -28.70 -4.90 21.22
N PHE A 131 -27.95 -4.94 20.11
CA PHE A 131 -27.05 -3.85 19.73
C PHE A 131 -27.79 -2.55 19.39
N SER A 132 -28.95 -2.63 18.72
CA SER A 132 -29.75 -1.44 18.41
C SER A 132 -30.20 -0.70 19.68
N GLY A 133 -30.62 -1.44 20.71
CA GLY A 133 -31.00 -0.87 22.00
C GLY A 133 -29.82 -0.23 22.75
N PHE A 134 -28.67 -0.91 22.76
CA PHE A 134 -27.41 -0.38 23.30
C PHE A 134 -26.97 0.91 22.60
N PHE A 135 -26.93 0.89 21.27
CA PHE A 135 -26.47 2.03 20.48
C PHE A 135 -27.34 3.27 20.70
N ASN A 136 -28.67 3.11 20.76
CA ASN A 136 -29.58 4.21 21.06
C ASN A 136 -29.32 4.84 22.44
N ARG A 137 -29.05 4.04 23.49
CA ARG A 137 -28.65 4.59 24.81
C ARG A 137 -27.34 5.37 24.73
N VAL A 138 -26.35 4.90 23.97
CA VAL A 138 -25.09 5.63 23.80
C VAL A 138 -25.32 6.97 23.08
N LEU A 139 -26.19 7.01 22.07
CA LEU A 139 -26.57 8.25 21.38
C LEU A 139 -27.24 9.26 22.32
N GLU A 140 -28.13 8.81 23.21
CA GLU A 140 -28.77 9.66 24.21
C GLU A 140 -27.75 10.24 25.20
N LEU A 141 -26.74 9.46 25.62
CA LEU A 141 -25.67 9.90 26.51
C LEU A 141 -24.70 10.89 25.83
N ALA A 142 -24.64 10.91 24.50
CA ALA A 142 -23.76 11.80 23.75
C ALA A 142 -24.27 13.25 23.65
N ILE A 143 -25.56 13.51 23.93
CA ILE A 143 -26.19 14.84 23.80
C ILE A 143 -26.87 15.33 25.09
N PRO A 144 -27.00 16.64 25.32
CA PRO A 144 -27.74 17.19 26.47
C PRO A 144 -29.24 16.80 26.46
N PRO A 145 -29.91 16.64 27.63
CA PRO A 145 -29.42 16.96 28.98
C PRO A 145 -28.62 15.82 29.64
N LEU A 146 -28.70 14.59 29.14
CA LEU A 146 -28.02 13.42 29.71
C LEU A 146 -26.49 13.56 29.64
N ALA A 147 -25.96 14.10 28.54
CA ALA A 147 -24.54 14.40 28.48
C ALA A 147 -24.10 15.29 29.66
N ASN A 148 -24.93 16.25 30.09
CA ASN A 148 -24.60 17.20 31.15
C ASN A 148 -24.37 16.57 32.53
N THR A 149 -24.86 15.35 32.76
CA THR A 149 -24.61 14.61 34.00
C THR A 149 -23.28 13.88 34.01
N LEU A 150 -22.61 13.76 32.86
CA LEU A 150 -21.35 13.04 32.68
C LEU A 150 -20.15 13.98 32.71
N SER A 151 -19.03 13.49 33.23
CA SER A 151 -17.73 14.18 33.14
C SER A 151 -17.26 14.29 31.68
N LEU A 152 -16.47 15.32 31.37
CA LEU A 152 -15.95 15.55 30.01
C LEU A 152 -15.06 14.38 29.53
N ILE A 153 -14.35 13.73 30.45
CA ILE A 153 -13.54 12.53 30.16
C ILE A 153 -14.42 11.39 29.63
N VAL A 154 -15.57 11.14 30.26
CA VAL A 154 -16.51 10.10 29.82
C VAL A 154 -17.13 10.47 28.47
N ARG A 155 -17.55 11.74 28.29
CA ARG A 155 -18.07 12.21 26.99
C ARG A 155 -17.06 12.03 25.87
N LYS A 156 -15.77 12.29 26.12
CA LYS A 156 -14.68 12.04 25.16
C LYS A 156 -14.62 10.56 24.73
N TYR A 157 -14.75 9.62 25.65
CA TYR A 157 -14.76 8.19 25.31
C TYR A 157 -16.02 7.76 24.54
N ILE A 158 -17.17 8.41 24.79
CA ILE A 158 -18.38 8.19 23.98
C ILE A 158 -18.17 8.68 22.55
N VAL A 159 -17.59 9.87 22.36
CA VAL A 159 -17.28 10.39 21.02
C VAL A 159 -16.28 9.48 20.30
N LEU A 160 -15.25 8.99 20.99
CA LEU A 160 -14.30 8.04 20.42
C LEU A 160 -14.97 6.73 19.98
N PHE A 161 -15.93 6.23 20.75
CA PHE A 161 -16.73 5.08 20.35
C PHE A 161 -17.54 5.38 19.08
N LEU A 162 -18.17 6.54 18.98
CA LEU A 162 -18.91 6.96 17.78
C LEU A 162 -17.98 7.05 16.57
N VAL A 163 -16.76 7.59 16.73
CA VAL A 163 -15.72 7.57 15.69
C VAL A 163 -15.47 6.15 15.19
N HIS A 164 -15.22 5.20 16.09
CA HIS A 164 -14.97 3.80 15.71
C HIS A 164 -16.16 3.11 15.03
N VAL A 165 -17.37 3.42 15.48
CA VAL A 165 -18.61 2.90 14.89
C VAL A 165 -18.76 3.41 13.45
N PHE A 166 -18.60 4.71 13.20
CA PHE A 166 -18.70 5.28 11.86
C PHE A 166 -17.52 4.89 10.95
N GLN A 167 -16.33 4.63 11.51
CA GLN A 167 -15.22 4.00 10.77
C GLN A 167 -15.50 2.54 10.37
N SER A 168 -16.50 1.90 10.99
CA SER A 168 -16.86 0.50 10.79
C SER A 168 -18.16 0.30 9.98
N ILE A 169 -18.53 1.27 9.13
CA ILE A 169 -19.71 1.17 8.23
C ILE A 169 -19.60 0.00 7.24
N GLU A 170 -18.42 -0.62 7.08
CA GLU A 170 -18.28 -1.89 6.34
C GLU A 170 -19.08 -3.04 6.96
N ASN A 171 -19.24 -3.06 8.28
CA ASN A 171 -20.04 -4.07 8.98
C ASN A 171 -21.54 -3.79 8.78
N GLN A 172 -22.29 -4.81 8.34
CA GLN A 172 -23.71 -4.69 8.03
C GLN A 172 -24.57 -4.29 9.24
N LEU A 173 -24.26 -4.78 10.44
CA LEU A 173 -24.96 -4.44 11.69
C LEU A 173 -24.80 -2.94 11.98
N ILE A 174 -23.56 -2.46 11.91
CA ILE A 174 -23.20 -1.07 12.21
C ILE A 174 -23.76 -0.11 11.16
N ARG A 175 -23.66 -0.46 9.87
CA ARG A 175 -24.20 0.31 8.75
C ARG A 175 -25.71 0.57 8.91
N GLY A 176 -26.46 -0.44 9.34
CA GLY A 176 -27.91 -0.36 9.50
C GLY A 176 -28.33 0.76 10.45
N GLU A 177 -27.59 0.94 11.55
CA GLU A 177 -27.88 1.96 12.57
C GLU A 177 -27.29 3.33 12.20
N CYS A 178 -26.06 3.38 11.71
CA CYS A 178 -25.35 4.65 11.45
C CYS A 178 -25.93 5.45 10.28
N MET A 179 -26.31 4.77 9.20
CA MET A 179 -26.78 5.44 7.97
C MET A 179 -28.09 6.20 8.18
N ILE A 180 -28.85 5.89 9.22
CA ILE A 180 -30.07 6.59 9.60
C ILE A 180 -29.74 8.01 10.08
N LEU A 181 -28.68 8.16 10.88
CA LEU A 181 -28.24 9.42 11.50
C LEU A 181 -27.68 10.44 10.51
N VAL A 182 -27.15 9.97 9.38
CA VAL A 182 -26.57 10.80 8.30
C VAL A 182 -27.43 10.80 7.04
N SER A 183 -28.71 10.46 7.16
CA SER A 183 -29.63 10.39 6.02
C SER A 183 -30.17 11.76 5.60
N LEU A 184 -30.86 11.80 4.46
CA LEU A 184 -31.55 13.00 3.94
C LEU A 184 -32.49 13.63 4.97
N VAL A 185 -33.01 12.85 5.93
CA VAL A 185 -33.96 13.30 6.96
C VAL A 185 -33.36 14.38 7.88
N THR A 186 -32.02 14.44 7.99
CA THR A 186 -31.31 15.46 8.78
C THR A 186 -31.55 16.90 8.28
N TRP A 187 -31.92 17.07 7.01
CA TRP A 187 -32.27 18.38 6.41
C TRP A 187 -33.55 19.02 6.97
N HIS A 188 -34.23 18.35 7.91
CA HIS A 188 -35.21 18.99 8.77
C HIS A 188 -34.59 20.07 9.69
N CYS A 189 -33.29 19.98 9.97
CA CYS A 189 -32.57 20.86 10.89
C CYS A 189 -31.98 22.12 10.24
N PHE A 190 -32.19 22.34 8.94
CA PHE A 190 -31.73 23.54 8.25
C PHE A 190 -32.32 24.82 8.85
N GLY A 191 -31.52 25.88 8.89
CA GLY A 191 -31.95 27.19 9.40
C GLY A 191 -33.12 27.78 8.62
N THR A 192 -33.15 27.57 7.30
CA THR A 192 -34.18 28.14 6.42
C THR A 192 -34.79 27.09 5.50
N ALA A 193 -36.11 27.07 5.38
CA ALA A 193 -36.81 26.13 4.51
C ALA A 193 -36.51 26.35 3.02
N SER A 194 -36.14 27.57 2.63
CA SER A 194 -35.76 27.95 1.27
C SER A 194 -34.51 27.23 0.78
N LEU A 195 -33.49 27.06 1.65
CA LEU A 195 -32.27 26.32 1.32
C LEU A 195 -32.59 24.88 0.90
N ARG A 196 -33.48 24.21 1.63
CA ARG A 196 -33.92 22.85 1.31
C ARG A 196 -34.65 22.78 -0.03
N GLU A 197 -35.55 23.72 -0.31
CA GLU A 197 -36.26 23.75 -1.60
C GLU A 197 -35.33 24.08 -2.78
N GLN A 198 -34.29 24.90 -2.55
CA GLN A 198 -33.24 25.16 -3.54
C GLN A 198 -32.47 23.89 -3.89
N GLU A 199 -32.06 23.09 -2.89
CA GLU A 199 -31.40 21.81 -3.15
C GLU A 199 -32.33 20.80 -3.87
N PHE A 200 -33.62 20.80 -3.54
CA PHE A 200 -34.61 20.00 -4.26
C PHE A 200 -34.87 20.48 -5.70
N ALA A 201 -34.70 21.78 -5.97
CA ALA A 201 -34.77 22.32 -7.33
C ALA A 201 -33.56 21.87 -8.15
N ASN A 202 -32.37 21.81 -7.54
CA ASN A 202 -31.15 21.29 -8.15
C ASN A 202 -31.24 19.78 -8.43
N ASN A 203 -31.85 19.00 -7.53
CA ASN A 203 -32.02 17.56 -7.68
C ASN A 203 -33.45 17.09 -7.32
N LYS A 204 -34.28 16.91 -8.35
CA LYS A 204 -35.70 16.54 -8.20
C LYS A 204 -35.93 15.15 -7.61
N ASP A 205 -34.97 14.24 -7.71
CA ASP A 205 -35.12 12.88 -7.18
C ASP A 205 -35.03 12.86 -5.64
N LEU A 206 -34.26 13.76 -5.03
CA LEU A 206 -34.22 13.95 -3.58
C LEU A 206 -35.60 14.33 -3.03
N LYS A 207 -36.34 15.19 -3.75
CA LYS A 207 -37.70 15.59 -3.36
C LYS A 207 -38.66 14.40 -3.33
N LYS A 208 -38.52 13.45 -4.27
CA LYS A 208 -39.32 12.21 -4.27
C LYS A 208 -39.03 11.37 -3.04
N ILE A 209 -37.74 11.17 -2.72
CA ILE A 209 -37.30 10.39 -1.55
C ILE A 209 -37.77 11.05 -0.25
N TRP A 210 -37.62 12.37 -0.13
CA TRP A 210 -38.11 13.16 1.00
C TRP A 210 -39.61 12.98 1.22
N ASN A 211 -40.42 13.05 0.16
CA ASN A 211 -41.87 12.87 0.24
C ASN A 211 -42.25 11.46 0.73
N VAL A 212 -41.47 10.43 0.41
CA VAL A 212 -41.68 9.07 0.95
C VAL A 212 -41.44 9.05 2.46
N PHE A 213 -40.36 9.67 2.95
CA PHE A 213 -40.09 9.79 4.38
C PHE A 213 -41.17 10.56 5.12
N VAL A 214 -41.63 11.69 4.57
CA VAL A 214 -42.73 12.48 5.15
C VAL A 214 -44.03 11.65 5.23
N LYS A 215 -44.34 10.86 4.19
CA LYS A 215 -45.49 9.95 4.22
C LYS A 215 -45.33 8.86 5.28
N ARG A 216 -44.13 8.29 5.43
CA ARG A 216 -43.83 7.27 6.46
C ARG A 216 -43.96 7.84 7.87
N PHE A 217 -43.43 9.03 8.10
CA PHE A 217 -43.53 9.74 9.38
C PHE A 217 -44.98 10.05 9.77
N LYS A 218 -45.83 10.45 8.81
CA LYS A 218 -47.26 10.67 9.06
C LYS A 218 -48.03 9.40 9.43
N LYS A 219 -47.57 8.23 8.96
CA LYS A 219 -48.20 6.92 9.23
C LYS A 219 -47.68 6.23 10.50
N ALA A 220 -46.56 6.68 11.05
CA ALA A 220 -45.96 6.08 12.24
C ALA A 220 -46.81 6.31 13.50
N ASP A 221 -46.73 5.41 14.46
CA ASP A 221 -47.27 5.56 15.81
C ASP A 221 -46.40 6.52 16.64
N GLU A 222 -46.94 7.04 17.75
CA GLU A 222 -46.24 8.05 18.58
C GLU A 222 -44.85 7.60 19.10
N PRO A 223 -44.64 6.35 19.56
CA PRO A 223 -43.30 5.86 19.91
C PRO A 223 -42.32 5.90 18.74
N GLN A 224 -42.73 5.44 17.56
CA GLN A 224 -41.88 5.48 16.36
C GLN A 224 -41.62 6.91 15.91
N LYS A 225 -42.60 7.82 15.99
CA LYS A 225 -42.38 9.24 15.68
C LYS A 225 -41.33 9.86 16.58
N LYS A 226 -41.37 9.59 17.89
CA LYS A 226 -40.35 10.09 18.84
C LYS A 226 -38.96 9.58 18.46
N LYS A 227 -38.83 8.29 18.13
CA LYS A 227 -37.57 7.69 17.65
C LYS A 227 -37.08 8.37 16.37
N MET A 228 -37.95 8.53 15.36
CA MET A 228 -37.60 9.20 14.10
C MET A 228 -37.22 10.69 14.28
N ILE A 229 -37.84 11.39 15.24
CA ILE A 229 -37.48 12.78 15.58
C ILE A 229 -36.11 12.83 16.24
N PHE A 230 -35.83 11.91 17.16
CA PHE A 230 -34.53 11.81 17.81
C PHE A 230 -33.43 11.56 16.78
N GLU A 231 -33.55 10.50 15.97
CA GLU A 231 -32.57 10.13 14.95
C GLU A 231 -32.26 11.27 13.97
N ARG A 232 -33.28 11.98 13.49
CA ARG A 232 -33.07 13.07 12.50
C ARG A 232 -32.48 14.36 13.09
N THR A 233 -32.62 14.58 14.40
CA THR A 233 -32.14 15.81 15.07
C THR A 233 -30.85 15.59 15.85
N TRP A 234 -30.49 14.34 16.15
CA TRP A 234 -29.35 13.97 16.97
C TRP A 234 -28.05 14.66 16.54
N LEU A 235 -27.68 14.57 15.25
CA LEU A 235 -26.43 15.13 14.75
C LEU A 235 -26.38 16.66 14.85
N SER A 236 -27.51 17.33 14.60
CA SER A 236 -27.65 18.79 14.79
C SER A 236 -27.52 19.18 16.26
N ASN A 237 -28.12 18.41 17.18
CA ASN A 237 -28.01 18.66 18.62
C ASN A 237 -26.59 18.39 19.15
N PHE A 238 -25.90 17.38 18.61
CA PHE A 238 -24.49 17.12 18.91
C PHE A 238 -23.60 18.29 18.47
N MET A 239 -23.79 18.81 17.26
CA MET A 239 -23.08 20.00 16.78
C MET A 239 -23.33 21.24 17.64
N LYS A 240 -24.56 21.44 18.13
CA LYS A 240 -24.87 22.53 19.08
C LYS A 240 -24.12 22.37 20.40
N ALA A 241 -24.12 21.17 20.97
CA ALA A 241 -23.41 20.88 22.21
C ALA A 241 -21.89 21.10 22.07
N PHE A 242 -21.31 20.74 20.92
CA PHE A 242 -19.91 21.04 20.59
C PHE A 242 -19.64 22.55 20.61
N VAL A 243 -20.48 23.35 19.95
CA VAL A 243 -20.31 24.81 19.89
C VAL A 243 -20.50 25.46 21.28
N GLU A 244 -21.48 25.00 22.06
CA GLU A 244 -21.67 25.45 23.45
C GLU A 244 -20.38 25.30 24.26
N ILE A 245 -19.74 24.12 24.19
CA ILE A 245 -18.50 23.84 24.92
C ILE A 245 -17.32 24.63 24.35
N LEU A 246 -17.20 24.76 23.03
CA LEU A 246 -16.12 25.50 22.36
C LEU A 246 -16.02 26.96 22.85
N TYR A 247 -17.15 27.63 23.04
CA TYR A 247 -17.21 29.02 23.49
C TYR A 247 -17.09 29.18 25.01
N THR A 248 -16.97 28.10 25.79
CA THR A 248 -16.62 28.19 27.22
C THR A 248 -15.13 28.47 27.46
N ILE A 249 -14.29 28.27 26.43
CA ILE A 249 -12.84 28.46 26.54
C ILE A 249 -12.52 29.96 26.58
N PRO A 250 -11.72 30.45 27.54
CA PRO A 250 -11.36 31.86 27.62
C PRO A 250 -10.28 32.26 26.59
N GLU A 251 -10.31 33.53 26.16
CA GLU A 251 -9.29 34.11 25.25
C GLU A 251 -7.90 34.19 25.91
N THR A 252 -7.84 34.49 27.21
CA THR A 252 -6.60 34.59 28.01
C THR A 252 -6.72 33.79 29.32
N GLY A 253 -5.62 33.24 29.86
CA GLY A 253 -5.61 32.47 31.12
C GLY A 253 -5.34 30.96 30.93
N GLU A 254 -5.45 30.15 31.99
CA GLU A 254 -5.16 28.71 31.91
C GLU A 254 -6.14 27.95 31.00
N LEU A 255 -5.62 27.01 30.23
CA LEU A 255 -6.39 26.16 29.32
C LEU A 255 -6.85 24.89 30.04
N ASN A 256 -8.15 24.61 30.02
CA ASN A 256 -8.65 23.32 30.46
C ASN A 256 -8.39 22.26 29.38
N PHE A 257 -7.41 21.40 29.61
CA PHE A 257 -7.01 20.35 28.67
C PHE A 257 -8.07 19.27 28.46
N GLU A 258 -8.98 19.05 29.40
CA GLU A 258 -10.07 18.07 29.23
C GLU A 258 -11.12 18.56 28.23
N VAL A 259 -11.46 19.85 28.30
CA VAL A 259 -12.34 20.51 27.33
C VAL A 259 -11.72 20.43 25.93
N LEU A 260 -10.42 20.75 25.83
CA LEU A 260 -9.69 20.70 24.56
C LEU A 260 -9.69 19.28 23.97
N ALA A 261 -9.37 18.26 24.77
CA ALA A 261 -9.33 16.87 24.33
C ALA A 261 -10.71 16.36 23.86
N TYR A 262 -11.80 16.82 24.47
CA TYR A 262 -13.16 16.51 24.00
C TYR A 262 -13.44 17.15 22.63
N LEU A 263 -13.14 18.44 22.48
CA LEU A 263 -13.37 19.17 21.23
C LEU A 263 -12.53 18.63 20.06
N GLU A 264 -11.29 18.22 20.32
CA GLU A 264 -10.43 17.54 19.35
C GLU A 264 -11.08 16.25 18.82
N ARG A 265 -11.71 15.46 19.70
CA ARG A 265 -12.44 14.24 19.30
C ARG A 265 -13.73 14.52 18.54
N CYS A 266 -14.43 15.60 18.88
CA CYS A 266 -15.56 16.05 18.08
C CYS A 266 -15.13 16.46 16.66
N LEU A 267 -14.01 17.17 16.51
CA LEU A 267 -13.47 17.50 15.18
C LEU A 267 -13.06 16.25 14.40
N GLU A 268 -12.40 15.28 15.03
CA GLU A 268 -12.09 13.98 14.42
C GLU A 268 -13.36 13.28 13.91
N PHE A 269 -14.42 13.27 14.72
CA PHE A 269 -15.70 12.72 14.32
C PHE A 269 -16.29 13.43 13.08
N PHE A 270 -16.24 14.77 13.03
CA PHE A 270 -16.71 15.50 11.85
C PHE A 270 -15.86 15.24 10.61
N ILE A 271 -14.54 15.13 10.78
CA ILE A 271 -13.61 14.80 9.69
C ILE A 271 -13.96 13.44 9.08
N ASP A 272 -14.19 12.42 9.91
CA ASP A 272 -14.53 11.08 9.43
C ASP A 272 -15.86 11.04 8.69
N LEU A 273 -16.86 11.80 9.17
CA LEU A 273 -18.14 11.93 8.48
C LEU A 273 -18.00 12.64 7.12
N GLU A 274 -17.14 13.66 7.01
CA GLU A 274 -16.90 14.41 5.77
C GLU A 274 -16.01 13.65 4.78
N ALA A 275 -15.10 12.80 5.27
CA ALA A 275 -14.14 12.06 4.47
C ALA A 275 -14.77 10.85 3.75
N GLN A 276 -15.87 10.30 4.27
CA GLN A 276 -16.55 9.16 3.67
C GLN A 276 -17.80 9.61 2.89
N LEU A 277 -17.87 9.29 1.59
CA LEU A 277 -19.01 9.69 0.75
C LEU A 277 -20.40 9.30 1.29
N PRO A 278 -20.65 8.08 1.84
CA PRO A 278 -21.97 7.69 2.34
C PRO A 278 -22.49 8.59 3.48
N THR A 279 -21.60 9.05 4.35
CA THR A 279 -21.93 9.96 5.46
C THR A 279 -21.95 11.41 4.98
N ARG A 280 -20.98 11.81 4.15
CA ARG A 280 -20.84 13.15 3.57
C ARG A 280 -22.06 13.61 2.78
N ARG A 281 -22.65 12.71 1.98
CA ARG A 281 -23.70 13.00 0.98
C ARG A 281 -24.81 13.96 1.45
N TYR A 282 -25.22 13.84 2.72
CA TYR A 282 -26.21 14.74 3.32
C TYR A 282 -25.66 15.58 4.47
N PHE A 283 -24.56 15.13 5.09
CA PHE A 283 -23.91 15.81 6.20
C PHE A 283 -23.20 17.10 5.77
N ASN A 284 -22.53 17.13 4.61
CA ASN A 284 -21.75 18.29 4.16
C ASN A 284 -22.60 19.56 4.11
N LYS A 285 -23.81 19.47 3.52
CA LYS A 285 -24.75 20.60 3.48
C LYS A 285 -25.26 21.00 4.86
N LEU A 286 -25.39 20.04 5.78
CA LEU A 286 -25.79 20.31 7.16
C LEU A 286 -24.67 21.02 7.94
N LEU A 287 -23.43 20.58 7.78
CA LEU A 287 -22.23 21.18 8.36
C LEU A 287 -22.07 22.62 7.86
N GLU A 288 -22.31 22.86 6.57
CA GLU A 288 -22.35 24.18 5.94
C GLU A 288 -23.44 25.06 6.57
N ASP A 289 -24.70 24.61 6.64
CA ASP A 289 -25.80 25.37 7.26
C ASP A 289 -25.54 25.69 8.75
N HIS A 290 -24.86 24.79 9.47
CA HIS A 290 -24.51 24.99 10.88
C HIS A 290 -23.28 25.88 11.09
N GLN A 291 -22.55 26.23 10.03
CA GLN A 291 -21.42 27.16 10.03
C GLN A 291 -20.29 26.75 11.00
N ILE A 292 -20.08 25.44 11.20
CA ILE A 292 -19.13 24.90 12.18
C ILE A 292 -17.69 25.39 11.92
N LEU A 293 -17.26 25.43 10.66
CA LEU A 293 -15.92 25.91 10.31
C LEU A 293 -15.71 27.38 10.70
N THR A 294 -16.67 28.24 10.38
CA THR A 294 -16.63 29.67 10.71
C THR A 294 -16.67 29.87 12.22
N LEU A 295 -17.53 29.14 12.94
CA LEU A 295 -17.60 29.17 14.40
C LEU A 295 -16.27 28.76 15.06
N CYS A 296 -15.62 27.72 14.57
CA CYS A 296 -14.31 27.30 15.08
C CYS A 296 -13.22 28.34 14.80
N LYS A 297 -13.27 29.04 13.66
CA LYS A 297 -12.31 30.08 13.29
C LYS A 297 -12.39 31.31 14.19
N PHE A 298 -13.60 31.72 14.59
CA PHE A 298 -13.82 32.86 15.50
C PHE A 298 -13.82 32.47 16.98
N ALA A 299 -13.67 31.19 17.29
CA ALA A 299 -13.64 30.73 18.67
C ALA A 299 -12.49 31.40 19.45
N PRO A 300 -12.69 31.71 20.74
CA PRO A 300 -11.66 32.30 21.61
C PRO A 300 -10.28 31.62 21.54
N ILE A 301 -10.27 30.29 21.38
CA ILE A 301 -9.05 29.48 21.29
C ILE A 301 -8.14 29.86 20.11
N MET A 302 -8.69 30.37 19.00
CA MET A 302 -7.93 30.74 17.81
C MET A 302 -7.19 32.07 17.94
N LYS A 303 -7.55 32.92 18.91
CA LYS A 303 -6.94 34.23 19.13
C LYS A 303 -5.68 34.17 20.01
N ARG A 304 -5.28 32.97 20.45
CA ARG A 304 -4.14 32.77 21.38
C ARG A 304 -2.81 32.71 20.61
N ASP A 305 -1.73 33.21 21.21
CA ASP A 305 -0.39 33.28 20.58
C ASP A 305 0.15 31.90 20.15
N MET A 306 -0.17 30.85 20.91
CA MET A 306 0.24 29.45 20.63
C MET A 306 -0.75 28.69 19.72
N SER A 307 -1.75 29.37 19.14
CA SER A 307 -2.83 28.70 18.37
C SER A 307 -2.34 27.88 17.17
N ASN A 308 -1.21 28.25 16.58
CA ASN A 308 -0.57 27.52 15.48
C ASN A 308 0.01 26.15 15.88
N GLU A 309 0.29 25.95 17.17
CA GLU A 309 0.91 24.73 17.69
C GLU A 309 -0.13 23.74 18.24
N LEU A 310 -1.40 24.15 18.34
CA LEU A 310 -2.48 23.32 18.85
C LEU A 310 -2.96 22.30 17.80
N LEU A 311 -3.12 21.04 18.23
CA LEU A 311 -3.72 19.98 17.42
C LEU A 311 -5.13 20.35 16.92
N PHE A 312 -5.91 21.05 17.74
CA PHE A 312 -7.24 21.54 17.37
C PHE A 312 -7.23 22.32 16.04
N LYS A 313 -6.23 23.19 15.81
CA LYS A 313 -6.14 23.95 14.55
C LYS A 313 -5.80 23.05 13.36
N GLN A 314 -4.88 22.10 13.56
CA GLN A 314 -4.51 21.15 12.51
C GLN A 314 -5.71 20.29 12.09
N LEU A 315 -6.51 19.81 13.06
CA LEU A 315 -7.76 19.09 12.78
C LEU A 315 -8.78 19.99 12.07
N LEU A 316 -8.90 21.26 12.47
CA LEU A 316 -9.80 22.20 11.80
C LEU A 316 -9.40 22.43 10.34
N ASP A 317 -8.10 22.54 10.05
CA ASP A 317 -7.59 22.67 8.67
C ASP A 317 -7.90 21.42 7.83
N ILE A 318 -7.84 20.23 8.43
CA ILE A 318 -8.26 18.96 7.78
C ILE A 318 -9.78 18.95 7.52
N LEU A 319 -10.59 19.38 8.48
CA LEU A 319 -12.04 19.46 8.30
C LEU A 319 -12.40 20.47 7.20
N LYS A 320 -11.73 21.63 7.17
CA LYS A 320 -11.88 22.64 6.11
C LYS A 320 -11.56 22.04 4.73
N PHE A 321 -10.49 21.25 4.64
CA PHE A 321 -10.13 20.55 3.41
C PHE A 321 -11.25 19.63 2.93
N TYR A 322 -11.77 18.75 3.79
CA TYR A 322 -12.81 17.80 3.38
C TYR A 322 -14.12 18.52 3.05
N ALA A 323 -14.57 19.47 3.87
CA ALA A 323 -15.78 20.25 3.58
C ALA A 323 -15.71 20.95 2.21
N GLY A 324 -14.53 21.45 1.82
CA GLY A 324 -14.27 22.06 0.52
C GLY A 324 -13.91 21.09 -0.61
N PHE A 325 -13.89 19.78 -0.38
CA PHE A 325 -13.39 18.79 -1.35
C PHE A 325 -14.22 18.78 -2.65
N GLU A 326 -13.53 18.72 -3.79
CA GLU A 326 -14.08 18.93 -5.13
C GLU A 326 -14.79 17.67 -5.65
N ILE A 327 -15.86 17.28 -4.97
CA ILE A 327 -16.67 16.10 -5.28
C ILE A 327 -18.15 16.49 -5.38
N ASP A 328 -18.87 15.85 -6.28
CA ASP A 328 -20.32 15.90 -6.27
C ASP A 328 -20.84 14.92 -5.20
N ASP A 329 -21.41 15.45 -4.12
CA ASP A 329 -21.88 14.70 -2.95
C ASP A 329 -22.91 13.60 -3.29
N HIS A 330 -23.59 13.69 -4.44
CA HIS A 330 -24.61 12.73 -4.84
C HIS A 330 -24.08 11.67 -5.79
N THR A 331 -23.29 12.03 -6.78
CA THR A 331 -22.73 11.08 -7.76
C THR A 331 -21.44 10.43 -7.26
N GLY A 332 -20.72 11.09 -6.36
CA GLY A 332 -19.39 10.66 -5.90
C GLY A 332 -18.28 10.91 -6.91
N LEU A 333 -18.58 11.61 -8.01
CA LEU A 333 -17.60 11.93 -9.04
C LEU A 333 -16.86 13.22 -8.69
N ALA A 334 -15.56 13.27 -8.98
CA ALA A 334 -14.77 14.49 -8.86
C ALA A 334 -15.33 15.57 -9.79
N LEU A 335 -15.36 16.82 -9.31
CA LEU A 335 -15.77 17.97 -10.11
C LEU A 335 -14.65 18.36 -11.07
N THR A 336 -14.96 18.55 -12.35
CA THR A 336 -13.99 19.05 -13.33
C THR A 336 -13.76 20.55 -13.16
N ASP A 337 -12.61 21.07 -13.58
CA ASP A 337 -12.29 22.52 -13.52
C ASP A 337 -13.37 23.39 -14.18
N ASN A 338 -13.90 22.94 -15.32
CA ASN A 338 -15.02 23.61 -16.00
C ASN A 338 -16.27 23.64 -15.14
N ARG A 339 -16.60 22.53 -14.48
CA ARG A 339 -17.78 22.43 -13.61
C ARG A 339 -17.60 23.25 -12.35
N MET A 340 -16.40 23.28 -11.77
CA MET A 340 -16.06 24.14 -10.64
C MET A 340 -16.19 25.61 -11.00
N THR A 341 -15.64 26.02 -12.14
CA THR A 341 -15.76 27.37 -12.67
C THR A 341 -17.23 27.73 -12.90
N GLU A 342 -18.02 26.83 -13.49
CA GLU A 342 -19.45 27.03 -13.70
C GLU A 342 -20.21 27.20 -12.37
N LEU A 343 -19.91 26.37 -11.36
CA LEU A 343 -20.50 26.47 -10.02
C LEU A 343 -20.11 27.77 -9.32
N HIS A 344 -18.84 28.17 -9.42
CA HIS A 344 -18.34 29.43 -8.88
C HIS A 344 -19.01 30.64 -9.56
N CYS A 345 -19.04 30.69 -10.89
CA CYS A 345 -19.71 31.73 -11.67
C CYS A 345 -21.21 31.78 -11.39
N LYS A 346 -21.89 30.63 -11.23
CA LYS A 346 -23.30 30.58 -10.82
C LYS A 346 -23.53 31.24 -9.47
N ARG A 347 -22.66 30.97 -8.48
CA ARG A 347 -22.74 31.59 -7.14
C ARG A 347 -22.50 33.09 -7.19
N LEU A 348 -21.52 33.55 -7.97
CA LEU A 348 -21.30 34.97 -8.20
C LEU A 348 -22.48 35.63 -8.92
N THR A 349 -23.07 34.96 -9.92
CA THR A 349 -24.26 35.45 -10.63
C THR A 349 -25.45 35.63 -9.70
N VAL A 350 -25.68 34.68 -8.79
CA VAL A 350 -26.74 34.79 -7.77
C VAL A 350 -26.47 35.98 -6.86
N LEU A 351 -25.23 36.14 -6.39
CA LEU A 351 -24.82 37.28 -5.57
C LEU A 351 -25.03 38.62 -6.30
N GLN A 352 -24.64 38.70 -7.58
CA GLN A 352 -24.82 39.90 -8.41
C GLN A 352 -26.29 40.23 -8.66
N ARG A 353 -27.13 39.21 -8.92
CA ARG A 353 -28.58 39.40 -9.08
C ARG A 353 -29.21 39.96 -7.82
N ILE A 354 -28.90 39.38 -6.65
CA ILE A 354 -29.39 39.87 -5.36
C ILE A 354 -28.87 41.29 -5.08
N ALA A 355 -27.58 41.54 -5.35
CA ALA A 355 -26.99 42.86 -5.21
C ALA A 355 -27.68 43.90 -6.11
N PHE A 356 -28.01 43.54 -7.36
CA PHE A 356 -28.70 44.42 -8.30
C PHE A 356 -30.16 44.69 -7.90
N GLU A 357 -30.87 43.65 -7.49
CA GLU A 357 -32.31 43.71 -7.21
C GLU A 357 -32.60 44.39 -5.86
N HIS A 358 -31.81 44.09 -4.83
CA HIS A 358 -32.10 44.51 -3.46
C HIS A 358 -31.11 45.53 -2.87
N PHE A 359 -29.92 45.68 -3.45
CA PHE A 359 -28.83 46.55 -2.92
C PHE A 359 -28.23 47.50 -3.98
N ASN A 360 -29.07 47.99 -4.91
CA ASN A 360 -28.65 48.80 -6.07
C ASN A 360 -27.96 50.15 -5.73
N ILE A 361 -27.96 50.58 -4.46
CA ILE A 361 -27.27 51.80 -4.00
C ILE A 361 -25.89 51.45 -3.44
N THR A 362 -25.79 50.44 -2.58
CA THR A 362 -24.57 50.08 -1.85
C THR A 362 -23.69 49.06 -2.58
N LEU A 363 -24.26 48.11 -3.32
CA LEU A 363 -23.52 47.05 -4.05
C LEU A 363 -23.60 47.19 -5.57
N LYS A 364 -23.93 48.37 -6.09
CA LYS A 364 -24.05 48.63 -7.54
C LYS A 364 -22.79 48.27 -8.32
N SER A 365 -21.62 48.59 -7.76
CA SER A 365 -20.33 48.27 -8.37
C SER A 365 -20.11 46.76 -8.45
N LEU A 366 -20.43 46.00 -7.39
CA LEU A 366 -20.32 44.55 -7.37
C LEU A 366 -21.28 43.89 -8.38
N ALA A 367 -22.51 44.39 -8.48
CA ALA A 367 -23.55 43.86 -9.38
C ALA A 367 -23.22 44.00 -10.87
N LEU A 368 -22.49 45.06 -11.25
CA LEU A 368 -22.14 45.37 -12.65
C LEU A 368 -20.70 44.99 -13.02
N SER A 369 -19.91 44.55 -12.05
CA SER A 369 -18.52 44.16 -12.24
C SER A 369 -18.39 42.83 -13.00
N ASN A 370 -17.29 42.64 -13.71
CA ASN A 370 -16.97 41.32 -14.28
C ASN A 370 -16.55 40.35 -13.16
N PHE A 371 -16.70 39.04 -13.36
CA PHE A 371 -16.39 38.05 -12.32
C PHE A 371 -14.95 38.16 -11.80
N ALA A 372 -13.97 38.37 -12.69
CA ALA A 372 -12.55 38.45 -12.32
C ALA A 372 -12.23 39.59 -11.32
N SER A 373 -12.99 40.69 -11.37
CA SER A 373 -12.83 41.83 -10.45
C SER A 373 -13.50 41.64 -9.09
N ILE A 374 -14.33 40.60 -8.92
CA ILE A 374 -15.06 40.29 -7.68
C ILE A 374 -14.82 38.85 -7.20
N GLU A 375 -13.84 38.15 -7.76
CA GLU A 375 -13.54 36.76 -7.42
C GLU A 375 -12.57 36.68 -6.24
N ARG A 376 -11.61 37.60 -6.13
CA ARG A 376 -10.59 37.54 -5.09
C ARG A 376 -11.14 38.01 -3.75
N ARG A 377 -10.69 37.34 -2.69
CA ARG A 377 -11.04 37.65 -1.30
C ARG A 377 -10.90 39.15 -0.93
N PRO A 378 -9.80 39.86 -1.24
CA PRO A 378 -9.66 41.27 -0.89
C PRO A 378 -10.66 42.17 -1.63
N ASP A 379 -11.05 41.80 -2.85
CA ASP A 379 -11.96 42.59 -3.68
C ASP A 379 -13.41 42.44 -3.18
N LEU A 380 -13.84 41.22 -2.83
CA LEU A 380 -15.13 40.97 -2.18
C LEU A 380 -15.22 41.64 -0.81
N GLN A 381 -14.15 41.57 -0.02
CA GLN A 381 -14.12 42.15 1.32
C GLN A 381 -14.36 43.67 1.29
N ARG A 382 -13.76 44.40 0.33
CA ARG A 382 -13.99 45.84 0.14
C ARG A 382 -15.46 46.19 -0.11
N HIS A 383 -16.18 45.35 -0.86
CA HIS A 383 -17.61 45.56 -1.12
C HIS A 383 -18.48 45.25 0.10
N PHE A 384 -18.13 44.23 0.89
CA PHE A 384 -18.89 43.86 2.08
C PHE A 384 -18.61 44.75 3.29
N ASP A 385 -17.40 45.29 3.42
CA ASP A 385 -17.05 46.25 4.48
C ASP A 385 -17.92 47.51 4.42
N ALA A 386 -18.35 47.91 3.21
CA ALA A 386 -19.21 49.07 2.96
C ALA A 386 -20.68 48.88 3.43
N LEU A 387 -21.12 47.67 3.73
CA LEU A 387 -22.49 47.38 4.16
C LEU A 387 -22.68 47.58 5.67
N THR A 388 -23.87 48.02 6.09
CA THR A 388 -24.25 48.03 7.51
C THR A 388 -24.58 46.63 8.01
N HIS A 389 -24.65 46.45 9.34
CA HIS A 389 -24.95 45.14 9.94
C HIS A 389 -26.32 44.58 9.50
N GLU A 390 -27.36 45.43 9.46
CA GLU A 390 -28.68 45.01 9.00
C GLU A 390 -28.73 44.66 7.50
N GLU A 391 -27.95 45.37 6.67
CA GLU A 391 -27.87 45.08 5.24
C GLU A 391 -27.16 43.75 4.97
N ILE A 392 -26.14 43.41 5.76
CA ILE A 392 -25.46 42.11 5.68
C ILE A 392 -26.39 40.97 6.12
N ILE A 393 -27.19 41.17 7.17
CA ILE A 393 -28.20 40.18 7.58
C ILE A 393 -29.19 39.93 6.43
N ARG A 394 -29.75 41.00 5.84
CA ARG A 394 -30.66 40.87 4.69
C ARG A 394 -29.99 40.19 3.50
N LEU A 395 -28.74 40.54 3.19
CA LEU A 395 -27.99 39.91 2.11
C LEU A 395 -27.82 38.40 2.34
N CYS A 396 -27.46 38.01 3.58
CA CYS A 396 -27.34 36.62 3.98
C CYS A 396 -28.69 35.87 3.90
N GLU A 397 -29.80 36.50 4.29
CA GLU A 397 -31.15 35.92 4.16
C GLU A 397 -31.53 35.65 2.70
N PHE A 398 -31.28 36.60 1.79
CA PHE A 398 -31.52 36.40 0.36
C PHE A 398 -30.61 35.32 -0.26
N LEU A 399 -29.41 35.14 0.29
CA LEU A 399 -28.48 34.08 -0.10
C LEU A 399 -28.79 32.73 0.57
N ASN A 400 -29.88 32.64 1.34
CA ASN A 400 -30.27 31.46 2.12
C ASN A 400 -29.21 30.99 3.13
N ILE A 401 -28.44 31.92 3.68
CA ILE A 401 -27.43 31.64 4.70
C ILE A 401 -28.01 31.88 6.09
N ARG A 402 -27.70 31.00 7.05
CA ARG A 402 -28.16 31.12 8.43
C ARG A 402 -27.59 32.39 9.08
N THR A 403 -28.46 33.34 9.40
CA THR A 403 -28.13 34.59 10.11
C THR A 403 -28.31 34.48 11.63
N ASN A 404 -29.17 33.58 12.08
CA ASN A 404 -29.42 33.34 13.51
C ASN A 404 -28.29 32.52 14.13
N LYS A 405 -27.93 32.84 15.37
CA LYS A 405 -26.96 32.06 16.13
C LYS A 405 -27.43 30.61 16.27
N LEU A 406 -26.52 29.66 16.08
CA LEU A 406 -26.78 28.22 16.22
C LEU A 406 -27.14 27.87 17.68
N VAL A 407 -26.51 28.59 18.62
CA VAL A 407 -26.65 28.47 20.07
C VAL A 407 -26.87 29.88 20.63
N GLY A 408 -27.88 30.04 21.48
CA GLY A 408 -28.29 31.35 22.02
C GLY A 408 -29.23 32.13 21.10
N GLY A 409 -29.79 33.24 21.60
CA GLY A 409 -30.69 34.12 20.84
C GLY A 409 -29.95 35.24 20.09
N GLY A 410 -30.47 35.65 18.93
CA GLY A 410 -29.98 36.80 18.15
C GLY A 410 -29.21 36.42 16.87
N HIS A 411 -28.68 37.44 16.17
CA HIS A 411 -27.90 37.32 14.93
C HIS A 411 -26.39 37.31 15.18
N TYR A 412 -25.61 36.73 14.26
CA TYR A 412 -24.14 36.79 14.30
C TYR A 412 -23.60 38.19 13.99
N ASP A 413 -22.42 38.51 14.52
CA ASP A 413 -21.76 39.81 14.34
C ASP A 413 -21.35 40.07 12.87
N LYS A 414 -21.14 41.34 12.51
CA LYS A 414 -20.81 41.76 11.13
C LYS A 414 -19.60 41.01 10.56
N ASP A 415 -18.50 40.98 11.30
CA ASP A 415 -17.24 40.36 10.85
C ASP A 415 -17.39 38.84 10.65
N PHE A 416 -18.21 38.19 11.47
CA PHE A 416 -18.53 36.78 11.33
C PHE A 416 -19.31 36.50 10.03
N LEU A 417 -20.32 37.33 9.73
CA LEU A 417 -21.13 37.19 8.52
C LEU A 417 -20.32 37.49 7.23
N VAL A 418 -19.36 38.41 7.29
CA VAL A 418 -18.44 38.68 6.16
C VAL A 418 -17.49 37.50 5.93
N GLU A 419 -16.89 36.98 6.99
CA GLU A 419 -15.94 35.86 6.89
C GLU A 419 -16.60 34.56 6.40
N MET A 420 -17.85 34.31 6.83
CA MET A 420 -18.67 33.19 6.36
C MET A 420 -18.74 33.11 4.82
N ARG A 421 -18.68 34.25 4.13
CA ARG A 421 -18.67 34.30 2.66
C ARG A 421 -17.28 34.12 2.04
N LEU A 422 -16.21 34.46 2.77
CA LEU A 422 -14.82 34.47 2.28
C LEU A 422 -14.08 33.13 2.48
N VAL A 423 -14.58 32.23 3.32
CA VAL A 423 -13.93 30.95 3.67
C VAL A 423 -14.08 29.85 2.59
N PHE A 424 -14.97 30.02 1.61
CA PHE A 424 -15.33 28.97 0.64
C PHE A 424 -14.25 28.64 -0.41
N CYS A 425 -13.12 29.35 -0.47
CA CYS A 425 -12.12 29.19 -1.54
C CYS A 425 -10.75 28.87 -0.95
N GLU A 426 -10.39 27.59 -0.76
CA GLU A 426 -9.00 27.12 -0.56
C GLU A 426 -8.93 25.59 -0.37
N LEU A 427 -7.96 24.92 -1.02
CA LEU A 427 -7.72 23.47 -0.95
C LEU A 427 -6.23 23.10 -1.00
N ARG A 428 -5.83 22.03 -0.28
CA ARG A 428 -5.19 20.79 -0.81
C ARG A 428 -4.65 19.85 0.31
N ASN A 429 -4.67 18.53 0.08
CA ASN A 429 -4.04 17.51 0.94
C ASN A 429 -2.97 16.70 0.17
N PHE A 430 -1.82 16.57 0.82
CA PHE A 430 -0.58 15.83 0.47
C PHE A 430 0.06 15.24 1.75
N ASN A 431 -0.67 15.27 2.86
CA ASN A 431 -0.07 15.46 4.18
C ASN A 431 0.39 14.17 4.87
N LEU A 432 -0.28 13.04 4.68
CA LEU A 432 0.00 11.85 5.49
C LEU A 432 1.36 11.22 5.19
N PHE A 433 1.72 10.99 3.92
CA PHE A 433 3.04 10.47 3.55
C PHE A 433 4.16 11.48 3.85
N ARG A 434 3.87 12.79 3.67
CA ARG A 434 4.81 13.85 4.04
C ARG A 434 5.11 13.85 5.54
N LEU A 435 4.09 13.68 6.38
CA LEU A 435 4.26 13.72 7.84
C LEU A 435 4.99 12.49 8.39
N GLU A 436 4.77 11.31 7.82
CA GLU A 436 5.48 10.08 8.22
C GLU A 436 6.97 10.17 7.91
N THR A 437 7.32 10.59 6.70
CA THR A 437 8.72 10.74 6.26
C THR A 437 9.44 11.86 7.01
N THR A 438 8.73 12.95 7.36
CA THR A 438 9.26 14.04 8.19
C THR A 438 9.68 13.56 9.58
N TYR A 439 8.98 12.57 10.16
CA TYR A 439 9.37 12.00 11.46
C TYR A 439 10.73 11.30 11.39
N GLU A 440 10.98 10.53 10.33
CA GLU A 440 12.28 9.86 10.15
C GLU A 440 13.42 10.87 9.98
N ILE A 441 13.17 11.89 9.14
CA ILE A 441 14.14 12.96 8.88
C ILE A 441 14.48 13.66 10.20
N ARG A 442 13.49 13.89 11.08
CA ARG A 442 13.72 14.45 12.41
C ARG A 442 14.64 13.57 13.25
N GLN A 443 14.38 12.27 13.35
CA GLN A 443 15.23 11.36 14.13
C GLN A 443 16.68 11.34 13.61
N ASP A 444 16.85 11.31 12.29
CA ASP A 444 18.18 11.33 11.67
C ASP A 444 18.91 12.67 11.95
N ILE A 445 18.21 13.82 11.90
CA ILE A 445 18.78 15.13 12.25
C ILE A 445 19.17 15.17 13.74
N GLU A 446 18.31 14.68 14.63
CA GLU A 446 18.59 14.65 16.07
C GLU A 446 19.83 13.81 16.41
N ASP A 447 20.00 12.62 15.81
CA ASP A 447 21.18 11.78 16.00
C ASP A 447 22.45 12.45 15.45
N VAL A 448 22.38 13.06 14.26
CA VAL A 448 23.49 13.76 13.63
C VAL A 448 23.98 14.95 14.47
N VAL A 449 23.07 15.83 14.88
CA VAL A 449 23.42 17.05 15.62
C VAL A 449 23.97 16.70 17.02
N LYS A 450 23.42 15.68 17.69
CA LYS A 450 23.96 15.16 18.96
C LYS A 450 25.40 14.65 18.81
N ARG A 451 25.73 14.01 17.69
CA ARG A 451 27.08 13.49 17.39
C ARG A 451 28.08 14.56 16.96
N LEU A 452 27.64 15.57 16.21
CA LEU A 452 28.49 16.69 15.78
C LEU A 452 28.91 17.58 16.96
N ALA A 453 28.13 17.60 18.04
CA ALA A 453 28.42 18.34 19.28
C ALA A 453 28.83 19.81 19.00
N PRO A 454 27.89 20.63 18.49
CA PRO A 454 28.14 22.03 18.16
C PRO A 454 28.52 22.83 19.42
N ARG A 455 29.49 23.74 19.29
CA ARG A 455 29.93 24.64 20.37
C ARG A 455 30.21 26.03 19.82
N ILE A 456 30.09 27.03 20.68
CA ILE A 456 30.49 28.39 20.30
C ILE A 456 32.01 28.53 20.40
N SER A 457 32.62 29.06 19.34
CA SER A 457 34.03 29.40 19.30
C SER A 457 34.26 30.73 20.02
N TYR A 458 34.94 30.73 21.17
CA TYR A 458 35.19 31.95 21.95
C TYR A 458 36.02 33.01 21.19
N LEU A 459 36.75 32.62 20.13
CA LEU A 459 37.61 33.51 19.35
C LEU A 459 36.88 34.18 18.17
N SER A 460 35.89 33.52 17.57
CA SER A 460 35.23 33.99 16.34
C SER A 460 33.73 34.23 16.49
N GLY A 461 33.12 33.78 17.59
CA GLY A 461 31.67 33.78 17.79
C GLY A 461 30.90 32.85 16.84
N LYS A 462 31.60 32.03 16.05
CA LYS A 462 31.01 31.06 15.12
C LYS A 462 30.81 29.69 15.78
N THR A 463 29.92 28.89 15.19
CA THR A 463 29.69 27.49 15.59
C THR A 463 30.87 26.62 15.13
N ASP A 464 31.57 25.99 16.06
CA ASP A 464 32.56 24.93 15.82
C ASP A 464 31.95 23.57 16.14
N PHE A 465 32.28 22.53 15.37
CA PHE A 465 31.85 21.16 15.61
C PHE A 465 32.99 20.33 16.20
N THR A 466 32.80 19.86 17.43
CA THR A 466 33.85 19.11 18.16
C THR A 466 33.76 17.61 17.98
N GLY A 467 32.58 17.11 17.59
CA GLY A 467 32.32 15.71 17.29
C GLY A 467 32.30 15.42 15.80
N TRP A 468 31.98 14.18 15.44
CA TRP A 468 31.86 13.75 14.05
C TRP A 468 30.63 12.84 13.87
N ALA A 469 30.00 12.93 12.71
CA ALA A 469 28.87 12.07 12.33
C ALA A 469 29.19 11.36 11.02
N ARG A 470 28.85 10.07 10.90
CA ARG A 470 29.01 9.31 9.64
C ARG A 470 28.12 9.85 8.51
N MET A 471 26.95 10.36 8.87
CA MET A 471 25.89 10.79 7.96
C MET A 471 25.87 12.31 7.71
N ALA A 472 26.81 13.08 8.29
CA ALA A 472 26.88 14.52 8.06
C ALA A 472 28.31 15.04 8.03
N VAL A 473 28.50 16.13 7.30
CA VAL A 473 29.76 16.83 7.06
C VAL A 473 29.57 18.33 7.21
N GLU A 474 30.63 19.03 7.59
CA GLU A 474 30.66 20.50 7.60
C GLU A 474 30.69 21.03 6.16
N ILE A 475 29.92 22.10 5.92
CA ILE A 475 29.91 22.80 4.63
C ILE A 475 31.02 23.85 4.65
N GLU A 476 31.89 23.80 3.65
CA GLU A 476 32.95 24.80 3.45
C GLU A 476 32.42 26.00 2.67
N THR A 477 31.67 25.74 1.59
CA THR A 477 31.02 26.79 0.79
C THR A 477 29.68 26.30 0.25
N PHE A 478 28.69 27.19 0.24
CA PHE A 478 27.39 26.99 -0.39
C PHE A 478 27.07 28.19 -1.28
N ASN A 479 26.80 27.97 -2.57
CA ASN A 479 26.50 29.04 -3.51
C ASN A 479 25.32 28.66 -4.41
N ILE A 480 24.35 29.57 -4.58
CA ILE A 480 23.30 29.42 -5.58
C ILE A 480 23.88 29.76 -6.95
N VAL A 481 23.75 28.84 -7.91
CA VAL A 481 24.37 28.93 -9.25
C VAL A 481 23.34 29.34 -10.31
N GLU A 482 22.12 28.81 -10.22
CA GLU A 482 21.09 29.01 -11.23
C GLU A 482 19.73 29.23 -10.60
N VAL A 483 19.02 30.28 -11.03
CA VAL A 483 17.61 30.51 -10.73
C VAL A 483 16.86 30.68 -12.05
N GLY A 484 16.11 29.66 -12.43
CA GLY A 484 15.31 29.64 -13.65
C GLY A 484 14.12 30.59 -13.58
N LYS A 485 13.75 31.19 -14.72
CA LYS A 485 12.55 32.03 -14.82
C LYS A 485 11.28 31.21 -14.54
N PRO A 486 10.26 31.77 -13.88
CA PRO A 486 8.98 31.09 -13.68
C PRO A 486 8.35 30.62 -15.00
N ASN A 487 7.73 29.46 -14.99
CA ASN A 487 6.90 29.01 -16.11
C ASN A 487 5.65 29.89 -16.25
N ILE A 488 5.07 29.94 -17.45
CA ILE A 488 3.85 30.74 -17.70
C ILE A 488 2.73 30.24 -16.77
N GLY A 489 2.13 31.16 -16.01
CA GLY A 489 1.07 30.86 -15.04
C GLY A 489 1.57 30.42 -13.66
N GLU A 490 2.83 30.03 -13.53
CA GLU A 490 3.45 29.73 -12.24
C GLU A 490 4.12 30.98 -11.67
N SER A 491 4.10 31.09 -10.34
CA SER A 491 4.68 32.24 -9.65
C SER A 491 6.03 31.91 -9.00
N LYS A 492 6.44 30.64 -8.98
CA LYS A 492 7.70 30.09 -8.47
C LYS A 492 8.74 30.01 -9.60
N PRO A 493 10.05 30.04 -9.30
CA PRO A 493 11.07 29.76 -10.32
C PRO A 493 10.92 28.33 -10.88
N SER A 494 11.33 28.12 -12.13
CA SER A 494 11.25 26.80 -12.78
C SER A 494 12.24 25.80 -12.20
N ILE A 495 13.44 26.27 -11.86
CA ILE A 495 14.52 25.47 -11.25
C ILE A 495 15.40 26.35 -10.38
N VAL A 496 15.97 25.78 -9.31
CA VAL A 496 16.98 26.43 -8.48
C VAL A 496 18.11 25.45 -8.24
N LYS A 497 19.34 25.78 -8.64
CA LYS A 497 20.53 24.95 -8.42
C LYS A 497 21.55 25.66 -7.54
N ALA A 498 22.23 24.90 -6.70
CA ALA A 498 23.31 25.36 -5.84
C ALA A 498 24.48 24.38 -5.83
N ASP A 499 25.70 24.87 -5.64
CA ASP A 499 26.89 24.04 -5.47
C ASP A 499 27.26 24.01 -3.97
N VAL A 500 27.43 22.80 -3.44
CA VAL A 500 27.81 22.55 -2.04
C VAL A 500 29.19 21.91 -2.03
N THR A 501 30.15 22.55 -1.36
CA THR A 501 31.52 22.03 -1.23
C THR A 501 31.80 21.64 0.21
N PHE A 502 32.35 20.45 0.41
CA PHE A 502 32.66 19.87 1.73
C PHE A 502 33.95 19.04 1.70
N ASN A 503 34.53 18.81 2.88
CA ASN A 503 35.81 18.11 3.05
C ASN A 503 35.62 16.75 3.71
N VAL A 504 36.04 15.67 3.03
CA VAL A 504 35.97 14.29 3.55
C VAL A 504 37.29 13.77 4.13
N GLY A 505 38.34 14.59 4.14
CA GLY A 505 39.69 14.22 4.59
C GLY A 505 39.77 13.80 6.07
N ARG A 506 38.86 14.27 6.92
CA ARG A 506 38.82 13.92 8.35
C ARG A 506 38.27 12.51 8.64
N TYR A 507 37.64 11.87 7.66
CA TYR A 507 36.96 10.57 7.84
C TYR A 507 37.80 9.38 7.38
N THR A 508 37.45 8.19 7.89
CA THR A 508 38.07 6.91 7.47
C THR A 508 37.73 6.57 6.02
N GLU A 509 38.57 5.77 5.36
CA GLU A 509 38.39 5.39 3.94
C GLU A 509 37.01 4.78 3.65
N SER A 510 36.47 3.97 4.57
CA SER A 510 35.12 3.41 4.46
C SER A 510 34.05 4.51 4.37
N ILE A 511 34.13 5.54 5.22
CA ILE A 511 33.16 6.65 5.21
C ILE A 511 33.36 7.55 3.98
N ARG A 512 34.61 7.77 3.54
CA ARG A 512 34.89 8.50 2.31
C ARG A 512 34.25 7.81 1.11
N ASN A 513 34.42 6.49 1.00
CA ASN A 513 33.78 5.70 -0.05
C ASN A 513 32.24 5.80 -0.01
N GLU A 514 31.63 5.95 1.16
CA GLU A 514 30.18 6.17 1.28
C GLU A 514 29.75 7.55 0.76
N TRP A 515 30.51 8.61 1.04
CA TRP A 515 30.23 9.95 0.49
C TRP A 515 30.53 10.03 -1.01
N ASP A 516 31.53 9.29 -1.48
CA ASP A 516 31.85 9.13 -2.90
C ASP A 516 30.82 8.26 -3.64
N SER A 517 29.94 7.56 -2.91
CA SER A 517 28.86 6.73 -3.47
C SER A 517 27.53 7.45 -3.66
N LEU A 518 27.48 8.77 -3.38
CA LEU A 518 26.32 9.59 -3.69
C LEU A 518 25.99 9.49 -5.19
N LYS A 519 24.71 9.49 -5.53
CA LYS A 519 24.22 9.37 -6.91
C LYS A 519 23.29 10.53 -7.26
N PRO A 520 23.07 10.81 -8.56
CA PRO A 520 21.98 11.66 -9.00
C PRO A 520 20.65 11.20 -8.38
N HIS A 521 19.81 12.16 -7.98
CA HIS A 521 18.54 11.99 -7.28
C HIS A 521 18.62 11.65 -5.79
N ASP A 522 19.81 11.49 -5.20
CA ASP A 522 19.92 11.34 -3.75
C ASP A 522 19.48 12.64 -3.05
N VAL A 523 18.59 12.50 -2.05
CA VAL A 523 18.11 13.65 -1.27
C VAL A 523 19.06 13.93 -0.09
N LEU A 524 19.51 15.17 0.02
CA LEU A 524 20.38 15.66 1.09
C LEU A 524 19.68 16.78 1.87
N PHE A 525 20.13 17.03 3.10
CA PHE A 525 19.60 18.09 3.97
C PHE A 525 20.68 19.10 4.33
N LEU A 526 20.36 20.37 4.16
CA LEU A 526 21.15 21.54 4.55
C LEU A 526 20.65 22.02 5.90
N LEU A 527 21.55 22.09 6.88
CA LEU A 527 21.25 22.51 8.25
C LEU A 527 22.00 23.82 8.56
N ALA A 528 21.32 24.74 9.25
CA ALA A 528 21.91 25.95 9.82
C ALA A 528 21.86 25.85 11.35
N ILE A 529 23.03 25.66 11.97
CA ILE A 529 23.19 25.45 13.41
C ILE A 529 23.97 26.61 14.03
N GLN A 530 23.36 27.31 14.98
CA GLN A 530 23.96 28.43 15.69
C GLN A 530 24.13 28.07 17.18
N ALA A 531 25.34 27.64 17.56
CA ALA A 531 25.64 27.30 18.95
C ALA A 531 25.62 28.55 19.86
N HIS A 532 25.25 28.34 21.11
CA HIS A 532 25.27 29.32 22.20
C HIS A 532 25.86 28.67 23.45
N ASP A 533 26.02 29.42 24.54
CA ASP A 533 26.76 28.96 25.73
C ASP A 533 26.17 27.67 26.35
N ASP A 534 24.85 27.52 26.36
CA ASP A 534 24.15 26.34 26.92
C ASP A 534 24.30 25.08 26.06
N THR A 535 24.72 25.22 24.79
CA THR A 535 24.84 24.09 23.85
C THR A 535 25.91 23.07 24.29
N ALA A 536 26.90 23.51 25.08
CA ALA A 536 27.96 22.65 25.59
C ALA A 536 27.49 21.72 26.74
N GLU A 537 26.35 22.00 27.37
CA GLU A 537 25.80 21.15 28.43
C GLU A 537 25.23 19.84 27.87
N LYS A 538 25.26 18.78 28.69
CA LYS A 538 24.56 17.52 28.35
C LYS A 538 23.08 17.83 28.17
N TYR A 539 22.54 17.50 27.00
CA TYR A 539 21.12 17.64 26.69
C TYR A 539 20.28 16.95 27.78
N LYS A 540 19.49 17.76 28.49
CA LYS A 540 18.46 17.31 29.42
C LYS A 540 17.12 17.56 28.73
N ASP A 541 16.20 16.60 28.73
CA ASP A 541 14.90 16.68 28.03
C ASP A 541 13.95 17.80 28.53
N VAL A 542 14.43 18.66 29.44
CA VAL A 542 13.69 19.82 29.96
C VAL A 542 13.64 20.96 28.95
N MET A 543 14.67 21.12 28.10
CA MET A 543 14.71 22.17 27.06
C MET A 543 14.41 21.58 25.68
N PRO A 544 13.59 22.24 24.83
CA PRO A 544 13.34 21.77 23.47
C PRO A 544 14.63 21.59 22.66
N PHE A 545 14.81 20.43 22.01
CA PHE A 545 15.99 20.08 21.21
C PHE A 545 16.50 21.21 20.29
N ARG A 546 15.58 21.86 19.59
CA ARG A 546 15.88 22.97 18.67
C ARG A 546 16.57 24.13 19.39
N GLN A 547 16.08 24.48 20.57
CA GLN A 547 16.63 25.57 21.38
C GLN A 547 17.98 25.17 21.95
N HIS A 548 18.11 23.98 22.54
CA HIS A 548 19.37 23.52 23.14
C HIS A 548 20.55 23.48 22.16
N PHE A 549 20.32 22.94 20.96
CA PHE A 549 21.38 22.81 19.94
C PHE A 549 21.44 23.97 18.96
N GLY A 550 20.54 24.96 19.06
CA GLY A 550 20.53 26.14 18.19
C GLY A 550 20.23 25.84 16.72
N LEU A 551 19.37 24.86 16.44
CA LEU A 551 18.97 24.52 15.07
C LEU A 551 18.00 25.57 14.51
N LYS A 552 18.48 26.42 13.58
CA LYS A 552 17.73 27.56 13.07
C LYS A 552 16.88 27.18 11.84
N TYR A 553 17.50 26.56 10.85
CA TYR A 553 16.87 26.17 9.58
C TYR A 553 17.27 24.76 9.13
N VAL A 554 16.35 24.13 8.39
CA VAL A 554 16.53 22.87 7.68
C VAL A 554 15.96 23.03 6.26
N ARG A 555 16.72 22.69 5.23
CA ARG A 555 16.25 22.66 3.83
C ARG A 555 16.64 21.34 3.17
N GLY A 556 15.73 20.77 2.39
CA GLY A 556 16.03 19.63 1.54
C GLY A 556 16.62 20.07 0.20
N CYS A 557 17.51 19.26 -0.35
CA CYS A 557 18.06 19.42 -1.69
C CYS A 557 18.25 18.04 -2.35
N GLU A 558 18.33 17.99 -3.66
CA GLU A 558 18.53 16.75 -4.42
C GLU A 558 19.81 16.84 -5.24
N VAL A 559 20.63 15.79 -5.22
CA VAL A 559 21.85 15.73 -6.03
C VAL A 559 21.47 15.72 -7.52
N SER A 560 21.96 16.72 -8.25
CA SER A 560 21.89 16.78 -9.72
C SER A 560 23.13 16.11 -10.30
N ASP A 561 24.30 16.63 -9.95
CA ASP A 561 25.57 16.24 -10.54
C ASP A 561 26.69 16.27 -9.51
N ILE A 562 27.68 15.38 -9.67
CA ILE A 562 28.93 15.43 -8.92
C ILE A 562 29.95 16.16 -9.78
N ILE A 563 30.55 17.23 -9.25
CA ILE A 563 31.48 18.06 -10.00
C ILE A 563 32.90 17.51 -9.81
N GLY A 564 33.59 17.24 -10.93
CA GLY A 564 34.98 16.79 -10.94
C GLY A 564 35.98 17.90 -10.67
N ASP A 565 37.26 17.53 -10.51
CA ASP A 565 38.36 18.47 -10.27
C ASP A 565 38.53 19.50 -11.42
N ASP A 566 37.95 19.24 -12.60
CA ASP A 566 37.92 20.12 -13.78
C ASP A 566 36.73 21.10 -13.81
N GLY A 567 35.88 21.09 -12.79
CA GLY A 567 34.68 21.93 -12.70
C GLY A 567 33.52 21.49 -13.59
N LYS A 568 33.62 20.30 -14.23
CA LYS A 568 32.55 19.71 -15.04
C LYS A 568 31.84 18.59 -14.28
N PRO A 569 30.56 18.33 -14.58
CA PRO A 569 29.86 17.18 -14.03
C PRO A 569 30.56 15.88 -14.49
N ILE A 570 30.77 14.97 -13.54
CA ILE A 570 31.24 13.62 -13.80
C ILE A 570 30.03 12.84 -14.35
N ASP A 571 29.95 12.69 -15.67
CA ASP A 571 28.91 11.89 -16.32
C ASP A 571 29.01 10.42 -15.89
N GLU A 572 28.10 9.95 -15.01
CA GLU A 572 27.90 8.51 -14.79
C GLU A 572 27.21 7.85 -15.99
N VAL A 573 26.44 8.61 -16.78
CA VAL A 573 25.62 8.11 -17.88
C VAL A 573 26.23 8.51 -19.22
N GLY A 574 27.34 7.85 -19.56
CA GLY A 574 27.77 7.73 -20.95
C GLY A 574 29.12 8.36 -21.30
N LYS A 575 30.21 7.67 -20.91
CA LYS A 575 31.35 7.27 -21.76
C LYS A 575 32.43 6.58 -20.90
N PRO A 576 32.21 5.36 -20.37
CA PRO A 576 33.35 4.48 -20.19
C PRO A 576 33.73 3.96 -21.58
N ARG A 577 34.90 4.36 -22.08
CA ARG A 577 35.63 3.44 -22.97
C ARG A 577 35.86 2.16 -22.16
N ILE A 578 35.88 1.03 -22.85
CA ILE A 578 35.92 -0.33 -22.27
C ILE A 578 37.09 -0.54 -21.28
N ASP A 579 38.07 0.38 -21.24
CA ASP A 579 39.25 0.34 -20.37
C ASP A 579 39.31 1.38 -19.22
N ASP A 580 38.35 2.32 -19.09
CA ASP A 580 38.49 3.42 -18.14
C ASP A 580 37.93 3.08 -16.74
N LYS A 581 38.85 2.83 -15.80
CA LYS A 581 38.57 2.85 -14.34
C LYS A 581 37.86 4.17 -14.01
N LYS A 582 36.78 4.12 -13.20
CA LYS A 582 36.07 5.30 -12.68
C LYS A 582 37.08 6.41 -12.31
N PRO A 583 36.93 7.67 -12.79
CA PRO A 583 37.83 8.75 -12.42
C PRO A 583 37.77 8.92 -10.90
N LYS A 584 38.85 8.53 -10.21
CA LYS A 584 38.97 8.75 -8.77
C LYS A 584 39.26 10.23 -8.56
N ILE A 585 38.33 10.95 -7.93
CA ILE A 585 38.55 12.32 -7.46
C ILE A 585 39.77 12.30 -6.54
N SER A 586 40.81 13.03 -6.92
CA SER A 586 42.15 12.86 -6.32
C SER A 586 42.35 13.67 -5.03
N GLY A 587 41.45 14.62 -4.74
CA GLY A 587 41.49 15.48 -3.56
C GLY A 587 40.68 14.98 -2.36
N ASN A 588 40.72 15.73 -1.25
CA ASN A 588 39.86 15.54 -0.06
C ASN A 588 38.57 16.38 -0.10
N MET A 589 38.49 17.34 -1.03
CA MET A 589 37.32 18.20 -1.24
C MET A 589 36.36 17.53 -2.23
N ARG A 590 35.07 17.75 -2.03
CA ARG A 590 34.01 17.31 -2.92
C ARG A 590 33.08 18.49 -3.18
N THR A 591 32.69 18.67 -4.44
CA THR A 591 31.66 19.64 -4.81
C THR A 591 30.51 18.88 -5.46
N VAL A 592 29.32 19.06 -4.90
CA VAL A 592 28.09 18.43 -5.39
C VAL A 592 27.11 19.53 -5.78
N ARG A 593 26.61 19.45 -7.01
CA ARG A 593 25.54 20.32 -7.50
C ARG A 593 24.21 19.76 -7.08
N VAL A 594 23.40 20.58 -6.42
CA VAL A 594 22.10 20.20 -5.87
C VAL A 594 20.98 21.07 -6.40
N ILE A 595 19.78 20.50 -6.51
CA ILE A 595 18.54 21.20 -6.85
C ILE A 595 17.76 21.47 -5.56
N LEU A 596 17.33 22.72 -5.37
CA LEU A 596 16.54 23.18 -4.24
C LEU A 596 15.05 23.23 -4.59
N ASP A 597 14.16 23.14 -3.59
CA ASP A 597 12.71 23.30 -3.81
C ASP A 597 12.39 24.74 -4.24
N PRO A 598 11.84 24.95 -5.45
CA PRO A 598 11.56 26.30 -5.96
C PRO A 598 10.45 27.04 -5.18
N ASN A 599 9.46 26.31 -4.64
CA ASN A 599 8.40 26.92 -3.82
C ASN A 599 8.96 27.41 -2.51
N GLN A 600 9.81 26.59 -1.86
CA GLN A 600 10.45 26.95 -0.61
C GLN A 600 11.38 28.15 -0.80
N TYR A 601 12.18 28.16 -1.87
CA TYR A 601 13.03 29.29 -2.24
C TYR A 601 12.25 30.59 -2.40
N LYS A 602 11.10 30.53 -3.08
CA LYS A 602 10.23 31.70 -3.22
C LYS A 602 9.70 32.20 -1.86
N ILE A 603 9.24 31.30 -1.00
CA ILE A 603 8.72 31.66 0.33
C ILE A 603 9.81 32.34 1.16
N ASP A 604 11.03 31.79 1.12
CA ASP A 604 12.18 32.32 1.86
C ASP A 604 12.60 33.71 1.33
N MET A 605 12.64 33.91 0.01
CA MET A 605 12.93 35.22 -0.60
C MET A 605 11.82 36.26 -0.36
N ASN A 606 10.55 35.83 -0.38
CA ASN A 606 9.42 36.69 -0.03
C ASN A 606 9.46 37.10 1.44
N ARG A 607 9.87 36.19 2.34
CA ARG A 607 10.07 36.50 3.75
C ARG A 607 11.23 37.47 3.94
N PHE A 608 12.37 37.22 3.31
CA PHE A 608 13.54 38.09 3.32
C PHE A 608 13.18 39.53 2.89
N SER A 609 12.48 39.67 1.76
CA SER A 609 12.07 40.98 1.24
C SER A 609 11.02 41.70 2.09
N SER A 610 10.06 40.98 2.69
CA SER A 610 8.96 41.58 3.46
C SER A 610 9.32 41.91 4.91
N THR A 611 10.09 41.04 5.57
CA THR A 611 10.40 41.15 7.01
C THR A 611 11.82 41.62 7.31
N ARG A 612 12.70 41.74 6.29
CA ARG A 612 14.16 41.99 6.44
C ARG A 612 14.84 40.99 7.39
N ASP A 613 14.34 39.77 7.42
CA ASP A 613 14.98 38.64 8.11
C ASP A 613 16.33 38.30 7.42
N GLU A 614 17.16 37.43 8.00
CA GLU A 614 18.41 36.99 7.34
C GLU A 614 18.15 36.06 6.14
N ASP A 615 19.06 36.05 5.16
CA ASP A 615 18.98 35.12 4.03
C ASP A 615 19.36 33.70 4.47
N VAL A 616 18.37 32.82 4.53
CA VAL A 616 18.52 31.41 4.91
C VAL A 616 19.64 30.72 4.12
N TYR A 617 19.81 31.05 2.84
CA TYR A 617 20.75 30.37 1.95
C TYR A 617 22.22 30.73 2.21
N GLU A 618 22.48 31.77 3.00
CA GLU A 618 23.84 32.14 3.45
C GLU A 618 24.21 31.51 4.82
N THR A 619 23.26 30.85 5.49
CA THR A 619 23.42 30.39 6.89
C THR A 619 23.82 28.92 7.05
N PHE A 620 23.81 28.13 5.97
CA PHE A 620 24.05 26.69 6.07
C PHE A 620 25.50 26.36 6.42
N ASN A 621 25.69 25.48 7.39
CA ASN A 621 27.00 25.05 7.86
C ASN A 621 27.17 23.52 7.99
N VAL A 622 26.10 22.74 7.83
CA VAL A 622 26.15 21.27 7.84
C VAL A 622 25.35 20.68 6.69
N LEU A 623 25.94 19.72 5.99
CA LEU A 623 25.31 18.89 4.97
C LEU A 623 25.10 17.48 5.52
N MET A 624 23.89 16.97 5.42
CA MET A 624 23.49 15.68 5.93
C MET A 624 22.94 14.79 4.80
N ARG A 625 23.42 13.55 4.73
CA ARG A 625 22.89 12.50 3.85
C ARG A 625 22.05 11.50 4.65
N ARG A 626 21.22 10.73 3.95
CA ARG A 626 20.45 9.61 4.52
C ARG A 626 20.85 8.29 3.87
N LYS A 627 20.40 7.17 4.43
CA LYS A 627 20.61 5.86 3.81
C LYS A 627 19.74 5.77 2.54
N PRO A 628 20.28 5.40 1.37
CA PRO A 628 19.52 5.40 0.11
C PRO A 628 18.21 4.62 0.18
N LYS A 629 18.19 3.46 0.85
CA LYS A 629 16.98 2.62 1.02
C LYS A 629 15.85 3.31 1.79
N GLU A 630 16.16 4.28 2.63
CA GLU A 630 15.20 5.03 3.48
C GLU A 630 14.92 6.44 2.92
N ASN A 631 15.52 6.79 1.77
CA ASN A 631 15.58 8.16 1.25
C ASN A 631 14.75 8.39 -0.02
N ASN A 632 13.86 7.47 -0.37
CA ASN A 632 13.06 7.52 -1.60
C ASN A 632 11.81 8.42 -1.50
N PHE A 633 11.56 9.02 -0.33
CA PHE A 633 10.30 9.70 -0.03
C PHE A 633 9.96 10.86 -0.98
N LYS A 634 10.95 11.66 -1.38
CA LYS A 634 10.74 12.81 -2.28
C LYS A 634 10.21 12.34 -3.63
N ALA A 635 10.86 11.35 -4.23
CA ALA A 635 10.47 10.81 -5.53
C ALA A 635 9.07 10.17 -5.48
N VAL A 636 8.72 9.47 -4.40
CA VAL A 636 7.35 8.96 -4.19
C VAL A 636 6.35 10.11 -4.11
N LEU A 637 6.66 11.16 -3.33
CA LEU A 637 5.81 12.34 -3.18
C LEU A 637 5.63 13.12 -4.49
N GLU A 638 6.70 13.26 -5.28
CA GLU A 638 6.63 13.87 -6.61
C GLU A 638 5.78 13.04 -7.55
N THR A 639 5.96 11.72 -7.56
CA THR A 639 5.11 10.80 -8.33
C THR A 639 3.64 10.93 -7.93
N ILE A 640 3.31 11.03 -6.64
CA ILE A 640 1.94 11.24 -6.16
C ILE A 640 1.40 12.60 -6.63
N ARG A 641 2.20 13.67 -6.51
CA ARG A 641 1.80 15.00 -6.96
C ARG A 641 1.55 15.03 -8.47
N ASP A 642 2.42 14.40 -9.25
CA ASP A 642 2.30 14.31 -10.70
C ASP A 642 1.06 13.50 -11.07
N LEU A 643 0.77 12.42 -10.34
CA LEU A 643 -0.48 11.64 -10.46
C LEU A 643 -1.72 12.48 -10.18
N MET A 644 -1.70 13.33 -9.14
CA MET A 644 -2.81 14.24 -8.83
C MET A 644 -3.01 15.35 -9.87
N GLN A 645 -1.99 15.67 -10.66
CA GLN A 645 -2.06 16.67 -11.73
C GLN A 645 -2.48 16.05 -13.07
N SER A 646 -2.24 14.75 -13.28
CA SER A 646 -2.67 14.01 -14.46
C SER A 646 -4.11 13.53 -14.35
N GLU A 647 -4.80 13.33 -15.48
CA GLU A 647 -6.08 12.62 -15.50
C GLU A 647 -5.86 11.16 -15.09
N LEU A 648 -6.30 10.80 -13.88
CA LEU A 648 -6.18 9.46 -13.31
C LEU A 648 -7.19 8.51 -13.97
N VAL A 649 -6.78 7.85 -15.04
CA VAL A 649 -7.61 6.86 -15.73
C VAL A 649 -7.28 5.45 -15.23
N VAL A 650 -7.97 5.05 -14.18
CA VAL A 650 -8.04 3.66 -13.70
C VAL A 650 -9.14 2.94 -14.50
N PRO A 651 -9.05 1.62 -14.77
CA PRO A 651 -10.14 0.91 -15.44
C PRO A 651 -11.50 1.10 -14.74
N ASP A 652 -12.55 1.34 -15.52
CA ASP A 652 -13.91 1.62 -14.99
C ASP A 652 -14.41 0.52 -14.05
N TRP A 653 -14.08 -0.74 -14.36
CA TRP A 653 -14.44 -1.90 -13.55
C TRP A 653 -13.71 -1.96 -12.21
N LEU A 654 -12.57 -1.28 -12.06
CA LEU A 654 -11.78 -1.22 -10.83
C LEU A 654 -12.06 0.06 -10.02
N HIS A 655 -12.40 1.17 -10.68
CA HIS A 655 -12.55 2.50 -10.06
C HIS A 655 -13.41 2.49 -8.79
N ASN A 656 -14.63 1.93 -8.86
CA ASN A 656 -15.54 1.93 -7.71
C ASN A 656 -15.02 1.03 -6.57
N ILE A 657 -14.46 -0.13 -6.90
CA ILE A 657 -13.88 -1.06 -5.92
C ILE A 657 -12.65 -0.42 -5.25
N PHE A 658 -11.82 0.27 -6.03
CA PHE A 658 -10.67 1.02 -5.53
C PHE A 658 -11.12 2.07 -4.49
N LEU A 659 -12.18 2.83 -4.77
CA LEU A 659 -12.74 3.79 -3.81
C LEU A 659 -13.49 3.14 -2.64
N GLY A 660 -13.73 1.83 -2.69
CA GLY A 660 -14.45 1.08 -1.66
C GLY A 660 -15.98 1.19 -1.76
N TYR A 661 -16.50 1.54 -2.94
CA TYR A 661 -17.92 1.68 -3.22
C TYR A 661 -18.43 0.58 -4.17
N GLY A 662 -19.75 0.39 -4.16
CA GLY A 662 -20.42 -0.56 -5.04
C GLY A 662 -20.33 -2.01 -4.57
N HIS A 663 -20.70 -2.94 -5.45
CA HIS A 663 -20.66 -4.36 -5.14
C HIS A 663 -19.23 -4.89 -5.35
N PRO A 664 -18.60 -5.50 -4.34
CA PRO A 664 -17.18 -5.82 -4.36
C PRO A 664 -16.83 -6.94 -5.37
N GLY A 665 -17.82 -7.75 -5.78
CA GLY A 665 -17.66 -8.79 -6.80
C GLY A 665 -17.78 -8.32 -8.26
N ASN A 666 -17.96 -7.03 -8.54
CA ASN A 666 -18.20 -6.55 -9.92
C ASN A 666 -16.99 -6.72 -10.86
N ALA A 667 -15.76 -6.74 -10.32
CA ALA A 667 -14.55 -6.98 -11.10
C ALA A 667 -14.13 -8.45 -11.15
N HIS A 668 -14.90 -9.36 -10.54
CA HIS A 668 -14.63 -10.79 -10.61
C HIS A 668 -14.83 -11.29 -12.04
N TYR A 669 -13.98 -12.21 -12.49
CA TYR A 669 -13.98 -12.69 -13.88
C TYR A 669 -15.35 -13.19 -14.37
N SER A 670 -16.20 -13.71 -13.48
CA SER A 670 -17.54 -14.20 -13.81
C SER A 670 -18.52 -13.10 -14.20
N MET A 671 -18.27 -11.86 -13.79
CA MET A 671 -19.10 -10.68 -14.08
C MET A 671 -18.52 -9.82 -15.22
N MET A 672 -17.32 -10.15 -15.70
CA MET A 672 -16.65 -9.39 -16.74
C MET A 672 -17.25 -9.68 -18.12
N PRO A 673 -17.59 -8.65 -18.92
CA PRO A 673 -18.28 -8.84 -20.21
C PRO A 673 -17.35 -9.38 -21.31
N ASN A 674 -16.04 -9.23 -21.15
CA ASN A 674 -15.02 -9.54 -22.16
C ASN A 674 -14.29 -10.88 -21.89
N ARG A 675 -15.00 -11.86 -21.32
CA ARG A 675 -14.43 -13.18 -20.98
C ARG A 675 -14.11 -13.99 -22.25
N PRO A 676 -12.90 -14.57 -22.38
CA PRO A 676 -12.60 -15.50 -23.46
C PRO A 676 -13.43 -16.78 -23.33
N LYS A 677 -13.95 -17.28 -24.47
CA LYS A 677 -14.77 -18.51 -24.53
C LYS A 677 -13.94 -19.78 -24.36
N GLU A 678 -12.74 -19.78 -24.93
CA GLU A 678 -11.77 -20.87 -24.87
C GLU A 678 -10.46 -20.32 -24.28
N ILE A 679 -9.84 -21.10 -23.39
CA ILE A 679 -8.53 -20.78 -22.80
C ILE A 679 -7.65 -22.02 -22.95
N ASP A 680 -6.43 -21.82 -23.46
CA ASP A 680 -5.41 -22.87 -23.51
C ASP A 680 -4.69 -22.94 -22.16
N PHE A 681 -4.86 -24.05 -21.45
CA PHE A 681 -4.20 -24.30 -20.17
C PHE A 681 -2.85 -25.02 -20.32
N ARG A 682 -2.47 -25.42 -21.54
CA ARG A 682 -1.16 -26.03 -21.86
C ARG A 682 -0.75 -27.12 -20.86
N ASP A 683 0.32 -26.87 -20.12
CA ASP A 683 0.99 -27.75 -19.17
C ASP A 683 0.53 -27.55 -17.72
N THR A 684 -0.55 -26.78 -17.50
CA THR A 684 -1.16 -26.61 -16.16
C THR A 684 -1.56 -27.98 -15.59
N PHE A 685 -2.04 -28.90 -16.43
CA PHE A 685 -2.44 -30.25 -16.02
C PHE A 685 -1.45 -31.29 -16.52
N LEU A 686 -1.07 -32.20 -15.63
CA LEU A 686 -0.10 -33.27 -15.90
C LEU A 686 -0.72 -34.40 -16.76
N ASN A 687 -2.00 -34.71 -16.55
CA ASN A 687 -2.73 -35.76 -17.26
C ASN A 687 -4.26 -35.52 -17.15
N TYR A 688 -5.04 -36.38 -17.81
CA TYR A 688 -6.51 -36.25 -17.87
C TYR A 688 -7.18 -36.43 -16.50
N GLU A 689 -6.63 -37.30 -15.65
CA GLU A 689 -7.13 -37.52 -14.28
C GLU A 689 -6.97 -36.26 -13.43
N HIS A 690 -5.81 -35.62 -13.49
CA HIS A 690 -5.56 -34.35 -12.81
C HIS A 690 -6.51 -33.25 -13.30
N LEU A 691 -6.82 -33.18 -14.61
CA LEU A 691 -7.82 -32.26 -15.14
C LEU A 691 -9.21 -32.50 -14.52
N VAL A 692 -9.65 -33.76 -14.42
CA VAL A 692 -10.94 -34.13 -13.82
C VAL A 692 -10.99 -33.80 -12.33
N GLU A 693 -9.93 -34.12 -11.58
CA GLU A 693 -9.83 -33.81 -10.15
C GLU A 693 -9.86 -32.29 -9.88
N SER A 694 -9.37 -31.48 -10.83
CA SER A 694 -9.25 -30.02 -10.68
C SER A 694 -10.58 -29.25 -10.73
N PHE A 695 -11.65 -29.87 -11.24
CA PHE A 695 -12.97 -29.24 -11.35
C PHE A 695 -14.05 -30.07 -10.65
N PRO A 696 -14.04 -30.12 -9.30
CA PRO A 696 -15.01 -30.91 -8.55
C PRO A 696 -16.45 -30.43 -8.82
N GLY A 697 -17.34 -31.36 -9.17
CA GLY A 697 -18.76 -31.08 -9.45
C GLY A 697 -19.05 -30.51 -10.84
N LYS A 698 -18.09 -30.52 -11.77
CA LYS A 698 -18.30 -30.19 -13.18
C LYS A 698 -18.14 -31.42 -14.07
N ASP A 699 -18.95 -31.52 -15.11
CA ASP A 699 -18.88 -32.60 -16.10
C ASP A 699 -17.85 -32.23 -17.17
N ILE A 700 -16.71 -32.93 -17.16
CA ILE A 700 -15.65 -32.76 -18.17
C ILE A 700 -15.91 -33.71 -19.34
N LEU A 701 -16.23 -33.14 -20.51
CA LEU A 701 -16.56 -33.90 -21.70
C LEU A 701 -15.53 -33.63 -22.82
N PRO A 702 -15.07 -34.66 -23.55
CA PRO A 702 -14.32 -34.45 -24.79
C PRO A 702 -15.17 -33.69 -25.81
N ALA A 703 -14.58 -32.73 -26.51
CA ALA A 703 -15.22 -32.09 -27.66
C ALA A 703 -15.44 -33.09 -28.81
N GLU A 704 -16.31 -32.74 -29.78
CA GLU A 704 -16.61 -33.58 -30.94
C GLU A 704 -15.32 -34.04 -31.66
N GLY A 705 -15.16 -35.36 -31.82
CA GLY A 705 -13.99 -35.97 -32.46
C GLY A 705 -12.93 -36.54 -31.51
N PHE A 706 -13.01 -36.28 -30.20
CA PHE A 706 -12.05 -36.80 -29.21
C PHE A 706 -12.64 -37.90 -28.33
N LYS A 707 -11.82 -38.88 -27.92
CA LYS A 707 -12.19 -39.93 -26.95
C LYS A 707 -11.28 -39.85 -25.73
N ALA A 708 -11.86 -39.89 -24.54
CA ALA A 708 -11.11 -39.93 -23.29
C ALA A 708 -10.42 -41.30 -23.09
N PRO A 709 -9.24 -41.36 -22.44
CA PRO A 709 -8.46 -40.26 -21.86
C PRO A 709 -7.70 -39.47 -22.93
N ILE A 710 -7.75 -38.14 -22.82
CA ILE A 710 -7.12 -37.23 -23.77
C ILE A 710 -5.73 -36.83 -23.23
N PRO A 711 -4.64 -36.87 -24.03
CA PRO A 711 -3.33 -36.40 -23.58
C PRO A 711 -3.26 -34.86 -23.46
N PRO A 712 -2.42 -34.31 -22.58
CA PRO A 712 -2.13 -32.87 -22.54
C PRO A 712 -1.32 -32.44 -23.78
N PRO A 713 -1.36 -31.17 -24.21
CA PRO A 713 -2.01 -29.99 -23.60
C PRO A 713 -3.55 -29.93 -23.75
N TYR A 714 -4.19 -29.09 -22.92
CA TYR A 714 -5.67 -28.96 -22.89
C TYR A 714 -6.17 -27.54 -23.16
N ILE A 715 -7.13 -27.42 -24.08
CA ILE A 715 -7.93 -26.21 -24.30
C ILE A 715 -9.30 -26.44 -23.67
N LEU A 716 -9.70 -25.55 -22.76
CA LEU A 716 -10.97 -25.65 -22.04
C LEU A 716 -11.95 -24.59 -22.54
N GLN A 717 -13.15 -25.03 -22.91
CA GLN A 717 -14.26 -24.17 -23.28
C GLN A 717 -15.29 -24.13 -22.13
N PHE A 718 -15.59 -22.92 -21.66
CA PHE A 718 -16.55 -22.70 -20.57
C PHE A 718 -17.87 -22.14 -21.10
N SER A 719 -19.00 -22.63 -20.58
CA SER A 719 -20.34 -22.14 -20.93
C SER A 719 -20.62 -20.74 -20.34
N GLU A 720 -21.41 -19.93 -21.06
CA GLU A 720 -21.79 -18.58 -20.62
C GLU A 720 -22.89 -18.66 -19.54
N ASN A 721 -22.65 -18.04 -18.38
CA ASN A 721 -23.72 -17.76 -17.41
C ASN A 721 -24.49 -16.52 -17.90
N ILE A 722 -25.58 -16.73 -18.64
CA ILE A 722 -26.49 -15.64 -19.01
C ILE A 722 -27.29 -15.21 -17.75
N GLN A 723 -26.75 -14.28 -16.97
CA GLN A 723 -27.53 -13.46 -16.05
C GLN A 723 -27.66 -12.05 -16.60
N ILE A 724 -28.32 -11.92 -17.76
CA ILE A 724 -28.82 -10.61 -18.19
C ILE A 724 -30.13 -10.35 -17.44
N SER A 725 -30.06 -9.42 -16.50
CA SER A 725 -31.21 -8.83 -15.80
C SER A 725 -32.28 -8.41 -16.81
N LYS A 726 -33.42 -9.13 -16.85
CA LYS A 726 -34.64 -8.69 -17.51
C LYS A 726 -35.13 -7.39 -16.88
N LYS A 727 -34.74 -6.24 -17.44
CA LYS A 727 -35.47 -4.96 -17.32
C LYS A 727 -35.01 -3.96 -18.40
N ARG A 728 -35.39 -4.21 -19.66
CA ARG A 728 -35.73 -3.14 -20.60
C ARG A 728 -36.98 -3.54 -21.36
N LYS A 729 -37.90 -2.59 -21.45
CA LYS A 729 -39.24 -2.70 -22.01
C LYS A 729 -39.20 -2.05 -23.39
N VAL A 730 -39.86 -2.71 -24.36
CA VAL A 730 -40.53 -2.15 -25.56
C VAL A 730 -39.75 -2.17 -26.90
N ASP A 731 -40.39 -2.94 -27.81
CA ASP A 731 -40.52 -2.92 -29.28
C ASP A 731 -39.30 -3.01 -30.19
N ASP A 732 -39.11 -4.17 -30.84
CA ASP A 732 -39.57 -4.37 -32.22
C ASP A 732 -39.53 -5.87 -32.59
N SER A 733 -40.50 -6.26 -33.42
CA SER A 733 -40.81 -7.63 -33.81
C SER A 733 -39.97 -8.09 -35.00
N GLU A 734 -39.09 -9.07 -34.82
CA GLU A 734 -38.72 -10.02 -35.88
C GLU A 734 -38.54 -11.44 -35.33
N ASN A 735 -39.17 -12.39 -36.02
CA ASN A 735 -39.21 -13.81 -35.72
C ASN A 735 -37.80 -14.43 -35.74
N ILE A 736 -37.33 -14.90 -34.58
CA ILE A 736 -36.24 -15.88 -34.50
C ILE A 736 -36.78 -17.12 -33.79
N ASN A 737 -36.78 -18.24 -34.51
CA ASN A 737 -37.19 -19.56 -34.03
C ASN A 737 -36.38 -19.95 -32.78
N PRO A 738 -37.02 -20.34 -31.66
CA PRO A 738 -36.31 -20.86 -30.50
C PRO A 738 -36.09 -22.36 -30.68
N SER A 739 -35.06 -22.74 -31.44
CA SER A 739 -34.61 -24.13 -31.51
C SER A 739 -33.20 -24.27 -30.94
N GLN A 740 -33.16 -24.91 -29.75
CA GLN A 740 -32.05 -25.63 -29.14
C GLN A 740 -30.80 -24.84 -28.70
N SER A 741 -30.75 -24.50 -27.42
CA SER A 741 -29.49 -24.54 -26.65
C SER A 741 -29.80 -24.76 -25.16
N ASN A 742 -30.18 -25.98 -24.79
CA ASN A 742 -30.08 -26.46 -23.41
C ASN A 742 -28.59 -26.68 -23.10
N VAL A 743 -27.83 -25.61 -22.88
CA VAL A 743 -26.44 -25.73 -22.44
C VAL A 743 -26.47 -25.86 -20.92
N ASN A 744 -26.08 -27.02 -20.41
CA ASN A 744 -25.94 -27.24 -18.98
C ASN A 744 -24.74 -26.39 -18.47
N PRO A 745 -24.92 -25.44 -17.53
CA PRO A 745 -23.84 -24.57 -17.05
C PRO A 745 -22.71 -25.30 -16.29
N ASP A 746 -22.88 -26.60 -16.07
CA ASP A 746 -21.93 -27.47 -15.39
C ASP A 746 -21.03 -28.29 -16.33
N GLN A 747 -21.18 -28.14 -17.65
CA GLN A 747 -20.34 -28.83 -18.64
C GLN A 747 -19.12 -28.00 -19.07
N ILE A 748 -17.95 -28.64 -19.10
CA ILE A 748 -16.70 -28.11 -19.64
C ILE A 748 -16.27 -28.99 -20.82
N LEU A 749 -16.11 -28.40 -22.01
CA LEU A 749 -15.63 -29.12 -23.19
C LEU A 749 -14.11 -29.04 -23.27
N VAL A 750 -13.47 -30.17 -23.54
CA VAL A 750 -12.00 -30.31 -23.59
C VAL A 750 -11.55 -30.66 -25.00
N LYS A 751 -10.57 -29.92 -25.51
CA LYS A 751 -9.83 -30.22 -26.74
C LYS A 751 -8.35 -30.44 -26.40
N THR A 752 -7.66 -31.20 -27.24
CA THR A 752 -6.19 -31.38 -27.18
C THR A 752 -5.57 -31.09 -28.54
N TYR A 753 -4.26 -30.87 -28.55
CA TYR A 753 -3.46 -30.70 -29.75
C TYR A 753 -2.03 -31.21 -29.49
N SER A 754 -1.31 -31.60 -30.54
CA SER A 754 0.13 -31.89 -30.44
C SER A 754 0.92 -30.57 -30.44
N LEU A 755 1.82 -30.40 -29.47
CA LEU A 755 2.74 -29.26 -29.49
C LEU A 755 3.60 -29.34 -30.76
N PRO A 756 3.73 -28.24 -31.53
CA PRO A 756 4.56 -28.21 -32.72
C PRO A 756 6.01 -28.60 -32.39
N ASN A 757 6.61 -29.45 -33.22
CA ASN A 757 8.03 -29.74 -33.14
C ASN A 757 8.83 -28.44 -33.44
N MET A 758 9.75 -28.07 -32.56
CA MET A 758 10.55 -26.82 -32.68
C MET A 758 11.97 -27.06 -33.22
N GLY A 759 12.27 -28.29 -33.67
CA GLY A 759 13.54 -28.67 -34.28
C GLY A 759 14.11 -29.97 -33.73
N PRO A 760 15.20 -30.47 -34.34
CA PRO A 760 15.73 -31.80 -34.05
C PRO A 760 16.62 -31.88 -32.80
N TYR A 761 16.94 -30.75 -32.16
CA TYR A 761 17.84 -30.71 -31.02
C TYR A 761 17.12 -30.94 -29.69
N PRO A 762 17.72 -31.69 -28.73
CA PRO A 762 17.11 -31.93 -27.42
C PRO A 762 16.78 -30.67 -26.62
N PHE A 763 17.59 -29.61 -26.76
CA PHE A 763 17.36 -28.33 -26.07
C PHE A 763 16.19 -27.51 -26.66
N ASN A 764 15.63 -27.90 -27.82
CA ASN A 764 14.44 -27.28 -28.39
C ASN A 764 13.14 -27.81 -27.78
N GLN A 765 13.20 -28.88 -26.97
CA GLN A 765 12.01 -29.39 -26.30
C GLN A 765 11.54 -28.38 -25.25
N PRO A 766 10.25 -28.00 -25.24
CA PRO A 766 9.74 -27.02 -24.29
C PRO A 766 9.84 -27.56 -22.88
N LYS A 767 10.26 -26.71 -21.95
CA LYS A 767 10.27 -27.02 -20.52
C LYS A 767 8.83 -27.11 -20.04
N LYS A 768 8.46 -28.21 -19.39
CA LYS A 768 7.08 -28.45 -18.92
C LYS A 768 6.97 -28.28 -17.42
N ASN A 769 5.84 -27.76 -16.97
CA ASN A 769 5.45 -27.77 -15.58
C ASN A 769 5.40 -29.20 -15.01
N VAL A 770 5.87 -29.34 -13.77
CA VAL A 770 5.91 -30.61 -13.02
C VAL A 770 4.97 -30.60 -11.80
N ILE A 771 4.34 -29.46 -11.51
CA ILE A 771 3.52 -29.26 -10.32
C ILE A 771 2.10 -29.78 -10.60
N LYS A 772 1.62 -30.68 -9.72
CA LYS A 772 0.20 -31.07 -9.66
C LYS A 772 -0.57 -30.04 -8.83
N PHE A 773 -1.24 -29.10 -9.48
CA PHE A 773 -2.00 -28.04 -8.81
C PHE A 773 -3.27 -28.59 -8.14
N THR A 774 -3.67 -27.98 -7.01
CA THR A 774 -4.95 -28.32 -6.37
C THR A 774 -6.13 -27.68 -7.10
N PRO A 775 -7.37 -28.15 -6.91
CA PRO A 775 -8.55 -27.52 -7.51
C PRO A 775 -8.65 -26.01 -7.22
N VAL A 776 -8.28 -25.59 -6.00
CA VAL A 776 -8.28 -24.18 -5.60
C VAL A 776 -7.17 -23.39 -6.28
N GLN A 777 -5.97 -23.98 -6.44
CA GLN A 777 -4.90 -23.37 -7.21
C GLN A 777 -5.26 -23.23 -8.70
N VAL A 778 -5.94 -24.24 -9.28
CA VAL A 778 -6.44 -24.19 -10.66
C VAL A 778 -7.51 -23.10 -10.82
N GLU A 779 -8.41 -22.92 -9.85
CA GLU A 779 -9.35 -21.80 -9.86
C GLU A 779 -8.63 -20.44 -9.81
N ALA A 780 -7.55 -20.31 -9.03
CA ALA A 780 -6.71 -19.10 -9.03
C ALA A 780 -6.04 -18.86 -10.39
N ILE A 781 -5.50 -19.91 -11.03
CA ILE A 781 -4.88 -19.83 -12.37
C ILE A 781 -5.91 -19.44 -13.42
N LYS A 782 -7.09 -20.05 -13.38
CA LYS A 782 -8.22 -19.74 -14.25
C LYS A 782 -8.68 -18.29 -14.06
N ALA A 783 -8.88 -17.84 -12.83
CA ALA A 783 -9.27 -16.46 -12.53
C ALA A 783 -8.21 -15.47 -13.05
N GLY A 784 -6.93 -15.71 -12.77
CA GLY A 784 -5.82 -14.85 -13.18
C GLY A 784 -5.58 -14.81 -14.70
N THR A 785 -5.98 -15.86 -15.43
CA THR A 785 -5.91 -15.88 -16.90
C THR A 785 -7.06 -15.09 -17.54
N ASN A 786 -8.19 -14.92 -16.84
CA ASN A 786 -9.33 -14.14 -17.31
C ASN A 786 -9.18 -12.63 -16.99
N PRO A 787 -9.86 -11.74 -17.74
CA PRO A 787 -9.92 -10.31 -17.42
C PRO A 787 -10.53 -10.00 -16.05
N GLY A 788 -10.12 -8.88 -15.44
CA GLY A 788 -10.67 -8.38 -14.17
C GLY A 788 -9.70 -8.36 -13.01
N LEU A 789 -10.25 -8.31 -11.79
CA LEU A 789 -9.51 -8.34 -10.52
C LEU A 789 -9.49 -9.77 -9.95
N THR A 790 -8.30 -10.33 -9.78
CA THR A 790 -8.10 -11.62 -9.12
C THR A 790 -7.35 -11.42 -7.82
N MET A 791 -7.95 -11.85 -6.70
CA MET A 791 -7.33 -11.80 -5.38
C MET A 791 -7.06 -13.21 -4.86
N VAL A 792 -5.79 -13.53 -4.65
CA VAL A 792 -5.37 -14.83 -4.12
C VAL A 792 -4.80 -14.63 -2.71
N VAL A 793 -5.47 -15.22 -1.73
CA VAL A 793 -4.97 -15.31 -0.36
C VAL A 793 -4.19 -16.60 -0.24
N GLY A 794 -2.87 -16.49 -0.06
CA GLY A 794 -2.00 -17.64 0.01
C GLY A 794 -1.34 -17.77 1.38
N PRO A 795 -1.77 -18.71 2.23
CA PRO A 795 -1.10 -19.03 3.50
C PRO A 795 0.38 -19.43 3.32
N PRO A 796 1.15 -19.60 4.41
CA PRO A 796 2.53 -20.07 4.33
C PRO A 796 2.64 -21.43 3.64
N GLY A 797 3.47 -21.53 2.60
CA GLY A 797 3.77 -22.79 1.93
C GLY A 797 2.73 -23.31 0.93
N THR A 798 1.72 -22.54 0.57
CA THR A 798 0.63 -22.99 -0.33
C THR A 798 0.89 -22.82 -1.83
N GLY A 799 2.14 -22.57 -2.24
CA GLY A 799 2.50 -22.46 -3.66
C GLY A 799 2.10 -21.15 -4.34
N LYS A 800 2.01 -20.02 -3.60
CA LYS A 800 1.73 -18.68 -4.16
C LYS A 800 2.55 -18.37 -5.43
N THR A 801 3.85 -18.58 -5.34
CA THR A 801 4.81 -18.30 -6.41
C THR A 801 4.57 -19.23 -7.60
N ASP A 802 4.26 -20.51 -7.37
CA ASP A 802 3.94 -21.47 -8.44
C ASP A 802 2.66 -21.08 -9.19
N VAL A 803 1.61 -20.67 -8.46
CA VAL A 803 0.37 -20.13 -9.05
C VAL A 803 0.65 -18.88 -9.87
N ALA A 804 1.45 -17.95 -9.35
CA ALA A 804 1.81 -16.71 -10.04
C ALA A 804 2.54 -17.00 -11.37
N VAL A 805 3.52 -17.90 -11.34
CA VAL A 805 4.33 -18.27 -12.50
C VAL A 805 3.51 -19.00 -13.56
N GLN A 806 2.60 -19.90 -13.16
CA GLN A 806 1.69 -20.55 -14.12
C GLN A 806 0.71 -19.56 -14.75
N ILE A 807 0.20 -18.58 -14.00
CA ILE A 807 -0.62 -17.50 -14.56
C ILE A 807 0.18 -16.73 -15.61
N ILE A 808 1.42 -16.35 -15.30
CA ILE A 808 2.30 -15.62 -16.23
C ILE A 808 2.57 -16.45 -17.49
N ALA A 809 2.86 -17.75 -17.37
CA ALA A 809 3.07 -18.64 -18.50
C ALA A 809 1.81 -18.76 -19.37
N ASN A 810 0.64 -18.95 -18.76
CA ASN A 810 -0.62 -19.01 -19.49
C ASN A 810 -0.91 -17.68 -20.23
N LEU A 811 -0.66 -16.52 -19.58
CA LEU A 811 -0.82 -15.21 -20.21
C LEU A 811 0.15 -15.02 -21.38
N TYR A 812 1.41 -15.41 -21.21
CA TYR A 812 2.46 -15.32 -22.24
C TYR A 812 2.11 -16.09 -23.51
N HIS A 813 1.49 -17.27 -23.36
CA HIS A 813 1.13 -18.12 -24.51
C HIS A 813 -0.25 -17.83 -25.11
N ASN A 814 -1.26 -17.50 -24.29
CA ASN A 814 -2.61 -17.20 -24.80
C ASN A 814 -2.71 -15.81 -25.43
N PHE A 815 -1.89 -14.86 -24.97
CA PHE A 815 -1.96 -13.46 -25.37
C PHE A 815 -0.59 -12.94 -25.77
N THR A 816 -0.10 -13.39 -26.92
CA THR A 816 1.27 -13.13 -27.39
C THR A 816 1.56 -11.65 -27.70
N ASP A 817 0.52 -10.83 -27.86
CA ASP A 817 0.54 -9.38 -28.07
C ASP A 817 0.50 -8.55 -26.77
N GLN A 818 0.30 -9.21 -25.62
CA GLN A 818 0.14 -8.54 -24.33
C GLN A 818 1.43 -8.54 -23.52
N HIS A 819 1.65 -7.45 -22.80
CA HIS A 819 2.78 -7.31 -21.89
C HIS A 819 2.31 -7.44 -20.44
N THR A 820 3.08 -8.16 -19.63
CA THR A 820 2.81 -8.43 -18.23
C THR A 820 3.83 -7.70 -17.34
N LEU A 821 3.33 -6.85 -16.45
CA LEU A 821 4.10 -6.17 -15.42
C LEU A 821 4.03 -6.96 -14.11
N LEU A 822 5.19 -7.43 -13.64
CA LEU A 822 5.36 -8.15 -12.38
C LEU A 822 5.90 -7.21 -11.31
N VAL A 823 5.19 -7.09 -10.19
CA VAL A 823 5.55 -6.19 -9.09
C VAL A 823 5.67 -6.97 -7.79
N THR A 824 6.74 -6.75 -7.05
CA THR A 824 6.93 -7.34 -5.72
C THR A 824 7.32 -6.27 -4.70
N HIS A 825 7.17 -6.59 -3.41
CA HIS A 825 7.73 -5.76 -2.35
C HIS A 825 9.25 -5.95 -2.27
N SER A 826 9.72 -7.20 -2.28
CA SER A 826 11.13 -7.54 -2.08
C SER A 826 11.84 -8.02 -3.37
N ASN A 827 13.14 -7.73 -3.47
CA ASN A 827 14.01 -8.31 -4.51
C ASN A 827 14.12 -9.83 -4.39
N GLN A 828 13.99 -10.38 -3.18
CA GLN A 828 14.08 -11.82 -2.95
C GLN A 828 12.89 -12.56 -3.60
N ALA A 829 11.67 -12.07 -3.41
CA ALA A 829 10.48 -12.65 -4.07
C ALA A 829 10.62 -12.58 -5.59
N LEU A 830 11.12 -11.44 -6.11
CA LEU A 830 11.38 -11.28 -7.54
C LEU A 830 12.39 -12.32 -8.05
N ASN A 831 13.51 -12.56 -7.35
CA ASN A 831 14.47 -13.60 -7.75
C ASN A 831 13.82 -14.99 -7.85
N GLN A 832 13.01 -15.37 -6.85
CA GLN A 832 12.33 -16.66 -6.81
C GLN A 832 11.32 -16.83 -7.95
N LEU A 833 10.60 -15.76 -8.30
CA LEU A 833 9.71 -15.74 -9.45
C LEU A 833 10.50 -15.95 -10.75
N PHE A 834 11.61 -15.23 -10.96
CA PHE A 834 12.43 -15.37 -12.17
C PHE A 834 13.00 -16.78 -12.34
N GLU A 835 13.58 -17.34 -11.27
CA GLU A 835 14.13 -18.71 -11.30
C GLU A 835 13.07 -19.73 -11.72
N LYS A 836 11.83 -19.58 -11.25
CA LYS A 836 10.71 -20.45 -11.62
C LYS A 836 10.17 -20.18 -13.04
N ILE A 837 10.12 -18.93 -13.48
CA ILE A 837 9.71 -18.58 -14.86
C ILE A 837 10.70 -19.18 -15.86
N MET A 838 12.01 -19.12 -15.57
CA MET A 838 13.05 -19.73 -16.40
C MET A 838 12.96 -21.26 -16.47
N ALA A 839 12.29 -21.89 -15.51
CA ALA A 839 12.05 -23.34 -15.51
C ALA A 839 10.84 -23.74 -16.37
N LEU A 840 10.06 -22.78 -16.89
CA LEU A 840 8.93 -23.01 -17.81
C LEU A 840 9.30 -22.65 -19.25
N ASP A 841 8.37 -22.90 -20.18
CA ASP A 841 8.48 -22.58 -21.61
C ASP A 841 8.35 -21.07 -21.91
N VAL A 842 9.13 -20.25 -21.22
CA VAL A 842 9.20 -18.80 -21.44
C VAL A 842 10.58 -18.44 -21.95
N ASP A 843 10.62 -17.77 -23.11
CA ASP A 843 11.89 -17.37 -23.70
C ASP A 843 12.52 -16.24 -22.87
N GLU A 844 13.77 -16.45 -22.44
CA GLU A 844 14.55 -15.52 -21.64
C GLU A 844 14.70 -14.15 -22.32
N ARG A 845 14.57 -14.09 -23.66
CA ARG A 845 14.59 -12.84 -24.42
C ARG A 845 13.47 -11.87 -24.05
N HIS A 846 12.32 -12.39 -23.65
CA HIS A 846 11.15 -11.58 -23.30
C HIS A 846 11.13 -11.21 -21.81
N LEU A 847 12.13 -11.63 -21.02
CA LEU A 847 12.24 -11.36 -19.60
C LEU A 847 13.13 -10.14 -19.35
N LEU A 848 12.63 -9.17 -18.59
CA LEU A 848 13.38 -7.99 -18.18
C LEU A 848 13.16 -7.69 -16.70
N ARG A 849 14.26 -7.46 -15.98
CA ARG A 849 14.23 -7.01 -14.58
C ARG A 849 14.78 -5.59 -14.47
N LEU A 850 14.07 -4.74 -13.73
CA LEU A 850 14.49 -3.38 -13.39
C LEU A 850 14.66 -3.23 -11.87
N GLY A 851 15.80 -2.68 -11.41
CA GLY A 851 15.96 -2.24 -10.03
C GLY A 851 17.38 -2.33 -9.46
N HIS A 852 17.58 -1.76 -8.27
CA HIS A 852 18.88 -1.68 -7.58
C HIS A 852 19.49 -3.03 -7.13
N GLY A 853 18.81 -4.16 -7.36
CA GLY A 853 19.24 -5.52 -7.04
C GLY A 853 19.64 -6.36 -8.27
N GLU A 854 19.92 -5.69 -9.39
CA GLU A 854 20.27 -6.29 -10.68
C GLU A 854 21.48 -7.25 -10.64
N GLU A 855 22.35 -7.13 -9.62
CA GLU A 855 23.60 -7.90 -9.47
C GLU A 855 23.49 -9.14 -8.54
N GLU A 856 22.34 -9.37 -7.88
CA GLU A 856 22.20 -10.39 -6.82
C GLU A 856 21.52 -11.71 -7.28
N LEU A 857 21.30 -11.92 -8.58
CA LEU A 857 20.79 -13.19 -9.10
C LEU A 857 21.91 -14.23 -9.15
N ASN A 858 21.69 -15.39 -8.53
CA ASN A 858 22.60 -16.55 -8.62
C ASN A 858 22.39 -17.32 -9.94
N THR A 859 22.29 -16.60 -11.06
CA THR A 859 22.15 -17.17 -12.40
C THR A 859 23.35 -16.74 -13.24
N GLU A 860 23.83 -17.60 -14.14
CA GLU A 860 24.93 -17.26 -15.06
C GLU A 860 24.58 -16.08 -15.99
N LEU A 861 23.28 -15.83 -16.19
CA LEU A 861 22.74 -14.75 -17.04
C LEU A 861 22.35 -13.51 -16.22
N SER A 862 22.69 -12.33 -16.74
CA SER A 862 22.27 -11.04 -16.18
C SER A 862 20.96 -10.57 -16.83
N PHE A 863 19.89 -10.48 -16.03
CA PHE A 863 18.57 -9.98 -16.45
C PHE A 863 18.39 -8.47 -16.27
N SER A 864 19.49 -7.78 -15.93
CA SER A 864 19.54 -6.33 -15.82
C SER A 864 19.35 -5.64 -17.17
N LYS A 865 18.97 -4.35 -17.15
CA LYS A 865 18.75 -3.56 -18.36
C LYS A 865 19.96 -3.61 -19.31
N TYR A 866 21.17 -3.51 -18.77
CA TYR A 866 22.41 -3.52 -19.56
C TYR A 866 22.97 -4.93 -19.78
N GLY A 867 22.81 -5.84 -18.82
CA GLY A 867 23.19 -7.24 -18.97
C GLY A 867 22.43 -7.93 -20.10
N ARG A 868 21.14 -7.65 -20.23
CA ARG A 868 20.33 -8.14 -21.36
C ARG A 868 20.82 -7.59 -22.69
N VAL A 869 21.16 -6.31 -22.79
CA VAL A 869 21.73 -5.73 -24.03
C VAL A 869 22.99 -6.48 -24.45
N ASN A 870 23.90 -6.78 -23.52
CA ASN A 870 25.11 -7.55 -23.82
C ASN A 870 24.76 -8.98 -24.28
N SER A 871 23.85 -9.66 -23.59
CA SER A 871 23.37 -10.99 -23.98
C SER A 871 22.76 -11.00 -25.39
N PHE A 872 21.98 -9.98 -25.76
CA PHE A 872 21.44 -9.84 -27.12
C PHE A 872 22.54 -9.61 -28.18
N LEU A 873 23.58 -8.83 -27.87
CA LEU A 873 24.71 -8.60 -28.78
C LEU A 873 25.56 -9.86 -28.98
N GLU A 874 25.79 -10.64 -27.93
CA GLU A 874 26.46 -11.94 -28.02
C GLU A 874 25.61 -12.96 -28.81
N LYS A 875 24.31 -13.03 -28.50
CA LYS A 875 23.37 -13.91 -29.21
C LYS A 875 23.28 -13.55 -30.69
N ARG A 876 23.30 -12.26 -31.05
CA ARG A 876 23.36 -11.79 -32.45
C ARG A 876 24.55 -12.40 -33.19
N LEU A 877 25.75 -12.35 -32.60
CA LEU A 877 26.95 -12.91 -33.23
C LEU A 877 26.83 -14.43 -33.44
N SER A 878 26.26 -15.13 -32.44
CA SER A 878 26.00 -16.57 -32.53
C SER A 878 25.01 -16.91 -33.66
N LEU A 879 23.87 -16.22 -33.72
CA LEU A 879 22.84 -16.44 -34.74
C LEU A 879 23.34 -16.09 -36.15
N LEU A 880 24.11 -15.03 -36.30
CA LEU A 880 24.73 -14.66 -37.58
C LEU A 880 25.75 -15.71 -38.06
N SER A 881 26.49 -16.33 -37.14
CA SER A 881 27.35 -17.48 -37.45
C SER A 881 26.55 -18.69 -37.93
N GLU A 882 25.36 -18.93 -37.35
CA GLU A 882 24.45 -19.99 -37.83
C GLU A 882 23.92 -19.69 -39.24
N VAL A 883 23.67 -18.43 -39.59
CA VAL A 883 23.30 -18.04 -40.97
C VAL A 883 24.43 -18.33 -41.95
N ASP A 884 25.69 -18.02 -41.59
CA ASP A 884 26.85 -18.36 -42.43
C ASP A 884 27.04 -19.89 -42.55
N ARG A 885 26.77 -20.65 -41.48
CA ARG A 885 26.77 -22.11 -41.50
C ARG A 885 25.71 -22.66 -42.44
N LEU A 886 24.49 -22.10 -42.40
CA LEU A 886 23.39 -22.47 -43.29
C LEU A 886 23.73 -22.15 -44.75
N ALA A 887 24.27 -20.96 -45.03
CA ALA A 887 24.71 -20.57 -46.38
C ALA A 887 25.77 -21.53 -46.95
N LYS A 888 26.78 -21.89 -46.14
CA LYS A 888 27.81 -22.89 -46.50
C LYS A 888 27.19 -24.26 -46.77
N SER A 889 26.25 -24.70 -45.94
CA SER A 889 25.58 -26.00 -46.11
C SER A 889 24.76 -26.09 -47.39
N LEU A 890 24.22 -24.95 -47.85
CA LEU A 890 23.45 -24.82 -49.10
C LEU A 890 24.33 -24.56 -50.33
N GLN A 891 25.65 -24.49 -50.17
CA GLN A 891 26.64 -24.21 -51.23
C GLN A 891 26.43 -22.86 -51.93
N ILE A 892 25.94 -21.86 -51.19
CA ILE A 892 25.73 -20.50 -51.71
C ILE A 892 26.99 -19.68 -51.38
N GLY A 893 27.63 -19.09 -52.40
CA GLY A 893 28.82 -18.26 -52.21
C GLY A 893 28.46 -16.85 -51.76
N GLY A 894 29.11 -16.35 -50.70
CA GLY A 894 28.93 -15.00 -50.14
C GLY A 894 28.96 -14.98 -48.62
N GLU A 895 29.17 -13.80 -48.02
CA GLU A 895 29.08 -13.58 -46.57
C GLU A 895 27.69 -13.01 -46.23
N TYR A 896 26.74 -13.88 -45.88
CA TYR A 896 25.35 -13.50 -45.61
C TYR A 896 25.08 -13.23 -44.12
N GLY A 897 25.93 -13.75 -43.23
CA GLY A 897 25.90 -13.54 -41.78
C GLY A 897 26.60 -12.26 -41.30
N TYR A 898 26.84 -11.26 -42.14
CA TYR A 898 27.51 -10.02 -41.71
C TYR A 898 26.59 -9.07 -40.91
N THR A 899 25.31 -8.98 -41.27
CA THR A 899 24.30 -8.11 -40.61
C THR A 899 22.96 -8.81 -40.49
N CYS A 900 22.08 -8.32 -39.60
CA CYS A 900 20.71 -8.83 -39.50
C CYS A 900 19.93 -8.61 -40.81
N GLU A 901 20.20 -7.52 -41.53
CA GLU A 901 19.54 -7.19 -42.79
C GLU A 901 19.90 -8.15 -43.93
N THR A 902 21.20 -8.47 -44.09
CA THR A 902 21.65 -9.45 -45.08
C THR A 902 21.11 -10.86 -44.79
N ALA A 903 21.01 -11.22 -43.50
CA ALA A 903 20.39 -12.47 -43.08
C ALA A 903 18.90 -12.53 -43.44
N GLY A 904 18.15 -11.43 -43.26
CA GLY A 904 16.74 -11.34 -43.67
C GLY A 904 16.55 -11.53 -45.18
N TYR A 905 17.39 -10.90 -46.00
CA TYR A 905 17.37 -11.15 -47.45
C TYR A 905 17.70 -12.61 -47.80
N PHE A 906 18.69 -13.20 -47.14
CA PHE A 906 19.06 -14.60 -47.34
C PHE A 906 17.90 -15.55 -47.01
N TYR A 907 17.15 -15.30 -45.93
CA TYR A 907 15.97 -16.07 -45.57
C TYR A 907 14.91 -16.05 -46.69
N LEU A 908 14.55 -14.85 -47.18
CA LEU A 908 13.52 -14.69 -48.20
C LEU A 908 13.93 -15.31 -49.55
N TYR A 909 15.15 -15.05 -50.02
CA TYR A 909 15.57 -15.45 -51.38
C TYR A 909 16.12 -16.88 -51.48
N HIS A 910 16.71 -17.42 -50.42
CA HIS A 910 17.42 -18.72 -50.49
C HIS A 910 16.84 -19.80 -49.57
N VAL A 911 16.29 -19.43 -48.42
CA VAL A 911 15.69 -20.42 -47.48
C VAL A 911 14.24 -20.70 -47.88
N LEU A 912 13.39 -19.67 -47.97
CA LEU A 912 11.97 -19.83 -48.35
C LEU A 912 11.80 -20.39 -49.77
N SER A 913 12.61 -19.94 -50.73
CA SER A 913 12.55 -20.42 -52.11
C SER A 913 12.84 -21.93 -52.26
N LYS A 914 13.56 -22.53 -51.31
CA LYS A 914 13.78 -23.98 -51.24
C LYS A 914 12.73 -24.71 -50.41
N TRP A 915 12.20 -24.06 -49.37
CA TRP A 915 11.20 -24.64 -48.48
C TRP A 915 9.80 -24.70 -49.09
N GLU A 916 9.29 -23.61 -49.67
CA GLU A 916 7.91 -23.52 -50.20
C GLU A 916 7.62 -24.61 -51.25
N PRO A 917 8.48 -24.82 -52.28
CA PRO A 917 8.22 -25.87 -53.26
C PRO A 917 8.33 -27.28 -52.68
N TYR A 918 9.15 -27.48 -51.64
CA TYR A 918 9.28 -28.76 -50.95
C TYR A 918 8.02 -29.08 -50.14
N ILE A 919 7.59 -28.14 -49.28
CA ILE A 919 6.46 -28.37 -48.39
C ILE A 919 5.14 -28.50 -49.17
N ASP A 920 4.97 -27.75 -50.27
CA ASP A 920 3.80 -27.88 -51.14
C ASP A 920 3.72 -29.26 -51.79
N LYS A 921 4.86 -29.82 -52.24
CA LYS A 921 4.90 -31.20 -52.76
C LYS A 921 4.55 -32.23 -51.69
N CYS A 922 5.08 -32.07 -50.48
CA CYS A 922 4.80 -32.96 -49.35
C CYS A 922 3.33 -32.90 -48.91
N ARG A 923 2.73 -31.70 -48.85
CA ARG A 923 1.30 -31.50 -48.52
C ARG A 923 0.36 -32.01 -49.62
N GLN A 924 0.71 -31.82 -50.89
CA GLN A 924 -0.02 -32.42 -52.02
C GLN A 924 0.01 -33.96 -51.97
N GLY A 925 1.11 -34.56 -51.50
CA GLY A 925 1.20 -36.00 -51.24
C GLY A 925 0.17 -36.47 -50.20
N LEU A 926 -0.04 -35.68 -49.14
CA LEU A 926 -1.05 -35.94 -48.12
C LEU A 926 -2.49 -35.88 -48.69
N ILE A 927 -2.78 -34.87 -49.51
CA ILE A 927 -4.09 -34.66 -50.16
C ILE A 927 -4.39 -35.78 -51.17
N ASN A 928 -3.38 -36.19 -51.95
CA ASN A 928 -3.50 -37.23 -52.97
C ASN A 928 -3.40 -38.66 -52.41
N LYS A 929 -3.26 -38.82 -51.07
CA LYS A 929 -3.04 -40.11 -50.37
C LYS A 929 -1.83 -40.90 -50.90
N ASN A 930 -0.78 -40.19 -51.34
CA ASN A 930 0.46 -40.78 -51.80
C ASN A 930 1.53 -40.67 -50.70
N PHE A 931 1.61 -41.70 -49.85
CA PHE A 931 2.45 -41.71 -48.64
C PHE A 931 3.84 -42.30 -48.90
N ASP A 932 4.68 -41.56 -49.60
CA ASP A 932 6.09 -41.94 -49.83
C ASP A 932 7.02 -41.24 -48.83
N VAL A 933 7.40 -41.97 -47.77
CA VAL A 933 8.26 -41.46 -46.69
C VAL A 933 9.71 -41.26 -47.18
N GLU A 934 10.19 -42.10 -48.10
CA GLU A 934 11.55 -41.98 -48.64
C GLU A 934 11.69 -40.70 -49.46
N LYS A 935 10.63 -40.28 -50.14
CA LYS A 935 10.61 -39.01 -50.88
C LYS A 935 10.76 -37.79 -49.97
N ILE A 936 10.11 -37.76 -48.80
CA ILE A 936 10.27 -36.68 -47.80
C ILE A 936 11.73 -36.60 -47.33
N ARG A 937 12.33 -37.76 -47.04
CA ARG A 937 13.71 -37.88 -46.54
C ARG A 937 14.74 -37.44 -47.59
N ASN A 938 14.58 -37.90 -48.83
CA ASN A 938 15.54 -37.66 -49.92
C ASN A 938 15.45 -36.24 -50.50
N GLU A 939 14.26 -35.62 -50.52
CA GLU A 939 14.07 -34.27 -51.07
C GLU A 939 14.22 -33.16 -50.01
N PHE A 940 14.49 -33.48 -48.74
CA PHE A 940 14.62 -32.46 -47.67
C PHE A 940 15.82 -31.52 -47.94
N PRO A 941 15.60 -30.19 -48.04
CA PRO A 941 16.62 -29.27 -48.54
C PRO A 941 17.73 -28.92 -47.53
N PHE A 942 17.56 -29.24 -46.25
CA PHE A 942 18.45 -28.78 -45.16
C PHE A 942 19.22 -29.90 -44.46
N THR A 943 19.30 -31.11 -45.05
CA THR A 943 19.96 -32.27 -44.42
C THR A 943 21.40 -31.97 -44.00
N ALA A 944 22.18 -31.29 -44.84
CA ALA A 944 23.57 -30.97 -44.55
C ALA A 944 23.76 -29.99 -43.38
N TYR A 945 22.77 -29.12 -43.13
CA TYR A 945 22.80 -28.17 -42.02
C TYR A 945 22.60 -28.88 -40.67
N PHE A 946 21.73 -29.88 -40.61
CA PHE A 946 21.39 -30.62 -39.38
C PHE A 946 22.28 -31.86 -39.11
N ASN A 947 23.47 -31.94 -39.70
CA ASN A 947 24.40 -33.05 -39.45
C ASN A 947 24.91 -33.12 -38.01
N ASP A 948 24.89 -32.00 -37.28
CA ASP A 948 25.23 -31.89 -35.86
C ASP A 948 24.07 -32.25 -34.91
N ALA A 949 22.86 -32.44 -35.45
CA ALA A 949 21.72 -32.93 -34.68
C ALA A 949 21.81 -34.45 -34.41
N PRO A 950 21.10 -34.99 -33.41
CA PRO A 950 21.02 -36.43 -33.18
C PRO A 950 20.58 -37.18 -34.44
N GLN A 951 21.36 -38.18 -34.85
CA GLN A 951 21.09 -38.99 -36.05
C GLN A 951 20.47 -40.35 -35.69
N PRO A 952 19.60 -40.93 -36.55
CA PRO A 952 19.13 -40.37 -37.82
C PRO A 952 18.11 -39.24 -37.62
N LEU A 953 18.20 -38.17 -38.42
CA LEU A 953 17.28 -37.02 -38.36
C LEU A 953 15.81 -37.44 -38.53
N PHE A 954 15.56 -38.41 -39.40
CA PHE A 954 14.26 -39.04 -39.61
C PHE A 954 14.33 -40.51 -39.13
N PRO A 955 13.61 -40.90 -38.07
CA PRO A 955 13.59 -42.29 -37.59
C PRO A 955 13.08 -43.24 -38.67
N GLU A 956 13.67 -44.44 -38.77
CA GLU A 956 13.35 -45.41 -39.84
C GLU A 956 11.89 -45.90 -39.76
N ASP A 957 11.31 -45.93 -38.56
CA ASP A 957 9.97 -46.36 -38.19
C ASP A 957 8.91 -45.22 -38.16
N ALA A 958 9.29 -43.97 -38.45
CA ALA A 958 8.37 -42.83 -38.42
C ALA A 958 7.30 -42.88 -39.51
N SER A 959 6.05 -42.50 -39.16
CA SER A 959 4.97 -42.39 -40.12
C SER A 959 5.21 -41.22 -41.10
N TYR A 960 4.44 -41.17 -42.20
CA TYR A 960 4.52 -40.05 -43.16
C TYR A 960 4.20 -38.70 -42.48
N GLU A 961 3.21 -38.69 -41.58
CA GLU A 961 2.80 -37.53 -40.81
C GLU A 961 3.88 -37.11 -39.80
N ASP A 962 4.49 -38.06 -39.09
CA ASP A 962 5.59 -37.79 -38.15
C ASP A 962 6.84 -37.27 -38.88
N THR A 963 7.17 -37.85 -40.03
CA THR A 963 8.31 -37.43 -40.86
C THR A 963 8.10 -36.01 -41.40
N LEU A 964 6.87 -35.68 -41.80
CA LEU A 964 6.49 -34.33 -42.22
C LEU A 964 6.60 -33.33 -41.06
N GLU A 965 6.12 -33.67 -39.87
CA GLU A 965 6.20 -32.81 -38.68
C GLU A 965 7.64 -32.62 -38.20
N ILE A 966 8.52 -33.63 -38.35
CA ILE A 966 9.96 -33.49 -38.11
C ILE A 966 10.58 -32.51 -39.12
N ALA A 967 10.23 -32.62 -40.41
CA ALA A 967 10.71 -31.70 -41.44
C ALA A 967 10.22 -30.26 -41.20
N GLU A 968 8.94 -30.07 -40.86
CA GLU A 968 8.40 -28.77 -40.46
C GLU A 968 9.08 -28.25 -39.20
N GLY A 969 9.36 -29.10 -38.21
CA GLY A 969 10.08 -28.69 -36.99
C GLY A 969 11.51 -28.24 -37.26
N CYS A 970 12.21 -28.92 -38.16
CA CYS A 970 13.52 -28.47 -38.64
C CYS A 970 13.43 -27.09 -39.31
N PHE A 971 12.39 -26.84 -40.11
CA PHE A 971 12.18 -25.51 -40.69
C PHE A 971 11.83 -24.47 -39.63
N ARG A 972 10.97 -24.78 -38.64
CA ARG A 972 10.64 -23.87 -37.53
C ARG A 972 11.88 -23.48 -36.72
N HIS A 973 12.85 -24.39 -36.56
CA HIS A 973 14.15 -24.06 -35.96
C HIS A 973 14.92 -23.02 -36.78
N ILE A 974 14.99 -23.18 -38.10
CA ILE A 974 15.64 -22.21 -39.00
C ILE A 974 14.89 -20.88 -38.97
N GLU A 975 13.56 -20.90 -39.09
CA GLU A 975 12.70 -19.71 -39.03
C GLU A 975 12.88 -18.96 -37.70
N LYS A 976 13.02 -19.67 -36.58
CA LYS A 976 13.29 -19.06 -35.27
C LYS A 976 14.60 -18.26 -35.28
N VAL A 977 15.67 -18.76 -35.91
CA VAL A 977 16.96 -18.04 -36.02
C VAL A 977 16.76 -16.69 -36.74
N PHE A 978 16.02 -16.67 -37.85
CA PHE A 978 15.78 -15.44 -38.61
C PHE A 978 14.79 -14.50 -37.94
N THR A 979 13.76 -15.04 -37.27
CA THR A 979 12.81 -14.25 -36.48
C THR A 979 13.54 -13.54 -35.34
N GLU A 980 14.44 -14.23 -34.65
CA GLU A 980 15.29 -13.65 -33.62
C GLU A 980 16.23 -12.57 -34.17
N LEU A 981 16.83 -12.79 -35.34
CA LEU A 981 17.69 -11.78 -35.97
C LEU A 981 16.93 -10.51 -36.37
N GLU A 982 15.68 -10.62 -36.83
CA GLU A 982 14.86 -9.46 -37.17
C GLU A 982 14.44 -8.66 -35.92
N GLU A 983 14.08 -9.34 -34.83
CA GLU A 983 13.80 -8.69 -33.53
C GLU A 983 15.06 -7.96 -33.00
N ILE A 984 16.24 -8.59 -33.15
CA ILE A 984 17.52 -8.01 -32.69
C ILE A 984 18.02 -6.90 -33.61
N ARG A 985 17.45 -6.74 -34.82
CA ARG A 985 17.84 -5.69 -35.78
C ARG A 985 17.79 -4.29 -35.17
N GLY A 986 16.85 -4.03 -34.26
CA GLY A 986 16.78 -2.76 -33.53
C GLY A 986 18.07 -2.42 -32.78
N PHE A 987 18.78 -3.41 -32.25
CA PHE A 987 20.04 -3.21 -31.51
C PHE A 987 21.22 -2.85 -32.43
N GLU A 988 21.17 -3.26 -33.71
CA GLU A 988 22.15 -2.88 -34.73
C GLU A 988 21.98 -1.40 -35.13
N LEU A 989 20.73 -0.93 -35.26
CA LEU A 989 20.41 0.44 -35.64
C LEU A 989 20.72 1.45 -34.53
N LEU A 990 20.46 1.07 -33.28
CA LEU A 990 20.66 1.92 -32.12
C LEU A 990 22.13 1.93 -31.70
N ARG A 991 22.72 3.13 -31.55
CA ARG A 991 24.16 3.29 -31.29
C ARG A 991 24.52 3.23 -29.82
N THR A 992 23.68 3.80 -28.95
CA THR A 992 23.98 3.89 -27.53
C THR A 992 23.38 2.71 -26.76
N SER A 993 24.07 2.25 -25.72
CA SER A 993 23.52 1.22 -24.81
C SER A 993 22.24 1.70 -24.12
N TYR A 994 22.08 3.01 -23.91
CA TYR A 994 20.88 3.60 -23.35
C TYR A 994 19.66 3.43 -24.27
N ASP A 995 19.80 3.75 -25.56
CA ASP A 995 18.71 3.61 -26.52
C ASP A 995 18.34 2.13 -26.73
N ARG A 996 19.34 1.25 -26.84
CA ARG A 996 19.13 -0.21 -26.92
C ARG A 996 18.36 -0.74 -25.71
N ALA A 997 18.73 -0.28 -24.52
CA ALA A 997 18.08 -0.65 -23.28
C ALA A 997 16.63 -0.16 -23.20
N ASN A 998 16.33 1.01 -23.79
CA ASN A 998 14.96 1.54 -23.88
C ASN A 998 14.11 0.81 -24.93
N TYR A 999 14.73 0.40 -26.05
CA TYR A 999 14.07 -0.43 -27.06
C TYR A 999 13.65 -1.78 -26.49
N LEU A 1000 14.55 -2.44 -25.75
CA LEU A 1000 14.24 -3.69 -25.05
C LEU A 1000 13.04 -3.53 -24.11
N LEU A 1001 13.02 -2.45 -23.32
CA LEU A 1001 11.96 -2.18 -22.34
C LEU A 1001 10.59 -1.92 -22.98
N THR A 1002 10.55 -1.27 -24.14
CA THR A 1002 9.31 -0.77 -24.76
C THR A 1002 8.74 -1.70 -25.83
N LYS A 1003 9.58 -2.53 -26.47
CA LYS A 1003 9.19 -3.36 -27.62
C LYS A 1003 9.39 -4.85 -27.38
N GLU A 1004 10.59 -5.26 -26.99
CA GLU A 1004 10.94 -6.69 -26.98
C GLU A 1004 10.49 -7.42 -25.71
N ALA A 1005 10.61 -6.79 -24.53
CA ALA A 1005 10.27 -7.42 -23.27
C ALA A 1005 8.75 -7.60 -23.14
N LYS A 1006 8.29 -8.84 -22.91
CA LYS A 1006 6.88 -9.16 -22.66
C LYS A 1006 6.56 -9.32 -21.18
N ILE A 1007 7.55 -9.73 -20.38
CA ILE A 1007 7.43 -9.84 -18.93
C ILE A 1007 8.47 -8.92 -18.32
N ILE A 1008 7.99 -7.81 -17.75
CA ILE A 1008 8.82 -6.80 -17.11
C ILE A 1008 8.58 -6.88 -15.62
N ALA A 1009 9.64 -7.01 -14.82
CA ALA A 1009 9.52 -7.09 -13.38
C ALA A 1009 10.31 -6.01 -12.66
N MET A 1010 9.72 -5.50 -11.58
CA MET A 1010 10.34 -4.49 -10.72
C MET A 1010 9.76 -4.55 -9.31
N THR A 1011 10.44 -3.92 -8.35
CA THR A 1011 9.86 -3.70 -7.02
C THR A 1011 8.88 -2.53 -7.04
N CYS A 1012 7.90 -2.51 -6.14
CA CYS A 1012 6.95 -1.38 -5.99
C CYS A 1012 7.67 -0.06 -5.74
N THR A 1013 8.76 -0.09 -4.96
CA THR A 1013 9.64 1.05 -4.72
C THR A 1013 10.28 1.56 -6.01
N HIS A 1014 10.76 0.66 -6.88
CA HIS A 1014 11.36 1.06 -8.15
C HIS A 1014 10.32 1.61 -9.13
N ALA A 1015 9.12 1.02 -9.16
CA ALA A 1015 7.99 1.54 -9.93
C ALA A 1015 7.66 2.99 -9.55
N ALA A 1016 7.65 3.30 -8.24
CA ALA A 1016 7.40 4.66 -7.76
C ALA A 1016 8.49 5.66 -8.14
N LEU A 1017 9.76 5.24 -8.12
CA LEU A 1017 10.91 6.07 -8.50
C LEU A 1017 10.97 6.34 -10.01
N LYS A 1018 10.67 5.33 -10.83
CA LYS A 1018 10.89 5.38 -12.29
C LYS A 1018 9.64 5.70 -13.09
N ARG A 1019 8.48 5.92 -12.47
CA ARG A 1019 7.22 6.21 -13.18
C ARG A 1019 7.38 7.29 -14.25
N ARG A 1020 7.94 8.45 -13.90
CA ARG A 1020 8.06 9.58 -14.84
C ARG A 1020 8.89 9.21 -16.07
N GLU A 1021 10.00 8.48 -15.87
CA GLU A 1021 10.84 7.97 -16.94
C GLU A 1021 10.05 6.96 -17.80
N LEU A 1022 9.40 5.97 -17.18
CA LEU A 1022 8.63 4.93 -17.88
C LEU A 1022 7.49 5.51 -18.72
N VAL A 1023 6.73 6.46 -18.18
CA VAL A 1023 5.66 7.15 -18.90
C VAL A 1023 6.24 7.94 -20.08
N SER A 1024 7.32 8.70 -19.87
CA SER A 1024 7.97 9.47 -20.95
C SER A 1024 8.56 8.60 -22.07
N LEU A 1025 8.98 7.37 -21.75
CA LEU A 1025 9.46 6.39 -22.72
C LEU A 1025 8.32 5.71 -23.49
N GLY A 1026 7.06 5.94 -23.12
CA GLY A 1026 5.90 5.27 -23.72
C GLY A 1026 5.79 3.80 -23.32
N PHE A 1027 6.17 3.46 -22.08
CA PHE A 1027 6.00 2.11 -21.55
C PHE A 1027 4.53 1.68 -21.56
N LYS A 1028 4.25 0.45 -22.03
CA LYS A 1028 2.89 -0.10 -22.17
C LYS A 1028 2.80 -1.50 -21.56
N TYR A 1029 1.67 -1.79 -20.91
CA TYR A 1029 1.37 -3.11 -20.35
C TYR A 1029 -0.13 -3.36 -20.23
N ASP A 1030 -0.50 -4.63 -20.29
CA ASP A 1030 -1.88 -5.10 -20.32
C ASP A 1030 -2.29 -5.78 -19.02
N ASN A 1031 -1.33 -6.45 -18.36
CA ASN A 1031 -1.58 -7.27 -17.18
C ASN A 1031 -0.64 -6.86 -16.04
N VAL A 1032 -1.15 -6.77 -14.81
CA VAL A 1032 -0.32 -6.56 -13.61
C VAL A 1032 -0.45 -7.75 -12.68
N VAL A 1033 0.68 -8.35 -12.31
CA VAL A 1033 0.77 -9.41 -11.31
C VAL A 1033 1.56 -8.88 -10.12
N MET A 1034 0.96 -8.91 -8.93
CA MET A 1034 1.59 -8.47 -7.69
C MET A 1034 1.77 -9.65 -6.73
N GLU A 1035 3.00 -9.93 -6.31
CA GLU A 1035 3.30 -10.85 -5.21
C GLU A 1035 3.65 -10.06 -3.94
N GLU A 1036 3.41 -10.65 -2.78
CA GLU A 1036 3.54 -9.99 -1.48
C GLU A 1036 2.62 -8.77 -1.34
N ALA A 1037 1.48 -8.77 -2.03
CA ALA A 1037 0.57 -7.62 -2.11
C ALA A 1037 0.09 -7.12 -0.73
N ALA A 1038 0.02 -8.01 0.26
CA ALA A 1038 -0.35 -7.66 1.62
C ALA A 1038 0.71 -6.85 2.39
N GLN A 1039 1.98 -6.84 1.93
CA GLN A 1039 3.12 -6.11 2.51
C GLN A 1039 3.40 -4.76 1.84
N ILE A 1040 2.73 -4.45 0.72
CA ILE A 1040 2.94 -3.21 -0.04
C ILE A 1040 2.02 -2.12 0.49
N LEU A 1041 2.53 -0.91 0.71
CA LEU A 1041 1.71 0.23 1.12
C LEU A 1041 0.65 0.54 0.06
N GLU A 1042 -0.53 1.00 0.48
CA GLU A 1042 -1.64 1.24 -0.44
C GLU A 1042 -1.29 2.14 -1.64
N VAL A 1043 -0.56 3.24 -1.40
CA VAL A 1043 -0.09 4.14 -2.47
C VAL A 1043 0.91 3.47 -3.41
N GLU A 1044 1.78 2.61 -2.88
CA GLU A 1044 2.77 1.86 -3.65
C GLU A 1044 2.14 0.69 -4.41
N THR A 1045 0.98 0.18 -4.00
CA THR A 1045 0.16 -0.73 -4.82
C THR A 1045 -0.55 0.01 -5.94
N PHE A 1046 -0.90 1.28 -5.75
CA PHE A 1046 -1.64 2.05 -6.74
C PHE A 1046 -0.75 2.55 -7.89
N ILE A 1047 0.46 3.04 -7.60
CA ILE A 1047 1.38 3.59 -8.61
C ILE A 1047 1.64 2.62 -9.79
N PRO A 1048 1.89 1.31 -9.57
CA PRO A 1048 2.10 0.37 -10.67
C PRO A 1048 0.91 0.18 -11.62
N LEU A 1049 -0.29 0.61 -11.25
CA LEU A 1049 -1.45 0.58 -12.14
C LEU A 1049 -1.44 1.74 -13.16
N LEU A 1050 -0.55 2.72 -12.97
CA LEU A 1050 -0.50 3.99 -13.69
C LEU A 1050 0.91 4.32 -14.22
N LEU A 1051 1.69 3.30 -14.61
CA LEU A 1051 3.02 3.46 -15.22
C LEU A 1051 2.98 3.67 -16.74
N GLN A 1052 1.79 3.82 -17.32
CA GLN A 1052 1.57 4.02 -18.75
C GLN A 1052 0.60 5.18 -19.00
N GLU A 1053 0.67 5.75 -20.19
CA GLU A 1053 -0.33 6.70 -20.69
C GLU A 1053 -1.64 6.00 -21.06
N THR A 1054 -2.70 6.78 -21.21
CA THR A 1054 -4.00 6.29 -21.65
C THR A 1054 -4.02 6.05 -23.15
N GLU A 1055 -4.78 5.05 -23.57
CA GLU A 1055 -5.00 4.73 -24.98
C GLU A 1055 -6.46 5.04 -25.29
N ASP A 1056 -6.71 6.00 -26.18
CA ASP A 1056 -8.05 6.51 -26.51
C ASP A 1056 -8.90 6.96 -25.29
N GLY A 1057 -8.24 7.55 -24.29
CA GLY A 1057 -8.89 8.01 -23.06
C GLY A 1057 -9.30 6.88 -22.10
N ARG A 1058 -8.84 5.65 -22.33
CA ARG A 1058 -9.08 4.49 -21.44
C ARG A 1058 -7.77 3.89 -20.96
N SER A 1059 -7.86 3.18 -19.85
CA SER A 1059 -6.73 2.36 -19.36
C SER A 1059 -6.58 1.12 -20.24
N ARG A 1060 -5.35 0.83 -20.68
CA ARG A 1060 -4.99 -0.41 -21.40
C ARG A 1060 -5.08 -1.66 -20.52
N LEU A 1061 -5.16 -1.47 -19.20
CA LEU A 1061 -5.09 -2.55 -18.23
C LEU A 1061 -6.30 -3.50 -18.31
N LYS A 1062 -6.03 -4.77 -18.62
CA LYS A 1062 -7.02 -5.85 -18.78
C LYS A 1062 -7.15 -6.70 -17.52
N ARG A 1063 -6.06 -6.85 -16.75
CA ARG A 1063 -5.98 -7.73 -15.58
C ARG A 1063 -5.18 -7.14 -14.43
N VAL A 1064 -5.67 -7.34 -13.22
CA VAL A 1064 -4.96 -7.06 -11.97
C VAL A 1064 -5.02 -8.31 -11.10
N ILE A 1065 -3.89 -8.97 -10.92
CA ILE A 1065 -3.73 -10.17 -10.10
C ILE A 1065 -2.94 -9.79 -8.86
N MET A 1066 -3.55 -9.90 -7.68
CA MET A 1066 -2.89 -9.64 -6.40
C MET A 1066 -2.81 -10.92 -5.58
N ILE A 1067 -1.59 -11.31 -5.22
CA ILE A 1067 -1.29 -12.52 -4.46
C ILE A 1067 -0.62 -12.09 -3.15
N GLY A 1068 -1.23 -12.43 -2.02
CA GLY A 1068 -0.76 -11.97 -0.71
C GLY A 1068 -1.33 -12.78 0.44
N ASP A 1069 -0.95 -12.39 1.66
CA ASP A 1069 -1.50 -12.96 2.89
C ASP A 1069 -1.71 -11.86 3.92
N HIS A 1070 -2.96 -11.44 4.09
CA HIS A 1070 -3.37 -10.39 5.03
C HIS A 1070 -3.33 -10.88 6.50
N ASN A 1071 -3.18 -12.20 6.73
CA ASN A 1071 -2.98 -12.77 8.06
C ASN A 1071 -1.49 -12.84 8.46
N GLN A 1072 -0.56 -12.45 7.57
CA GLN A 1072 0.86 -12.24 7.90
C GLN A 1072 1.16 -10.75 8.11
N LEU A 1073 2.44 -10.41 8.36
CA LEU A 1073 2.84 -9.04 8.71
C LEU A 1073 2.46 -8.03 7.60
N PRO A 1074 1.94 -6.84 7.98
CA PRO A 1074 1.63 -5.74 7.08
C PRO A 1074 2.90 -4.95 6.66
N PRO A 1075 2.78 -3.96 5.75
CA PRO A 1075 3.84 -3.00 5.50
C PRO A 1075 4.40 -2.38 6.78
N VAL A 1076 5.71 -2.19 6.84
CA VAL A 1076 6.39 -1.63 8.00
C VAL A 1076 6.23 -0.11 8.00
N VAL A 1077 5.45 0.43 8.93
CA VAL A 1077 5.38 1.87 9.22
C VAL A 1077 6.26 2.15 10.44
N LYS A 1078 7.30 2.98 10.29
CA LYS A 1078 8.27 3.19 11.40
C LYS A 1078 7.65 3.95 12.54
N ASN A 1079 6.83 4.95 12.24
CA ASN A 1079 6.14 5.72 13.25
C ASN A 1079 4.84 5.03 13.66
N MET A 1080 4.87 4.43 14.85
CA MET A 1080 3.75 3.76 15.50
C MET A 1080 2.50 4.66 15.64
N ALA A 1081 2.64 6.00 15.66
CA ALA A 1081 1.48 6.90 15.68
C ALA A 1081 0.74 6.90 14.33
N PHE A 1082 1.44 6.97 13.20
CA PHE A 1082 0.79 6.88 11.88
C PHE A 1082 0.24 5.48 11.60
N GLN A 1083 0.90 4.44 12.13
CA GLN A 1083 0.34 3.10 12.18
C GLN A 1083 -0.99 3.12 12.96
N LYS A 1084 -0.98 3.59 14.22
CA LYS A 1084 -2.14 3.55 15.15
C LYS A 1084 -3.33 4.41 14.73
N PHE A 1085 -3.12 5.66 14.31
CA PHE A 1085 -4.20 6.61 13.98
C PHE A 1085 -4.56 6.62 12.50
N GLY A 1086 -3.56 6.65 11.62
CA GLY A 1086 -3.80 6.72 10.16
C GLY A 1086 -4.06 5.37 9.51
N ASN A 1087 -3.93 4.27 10.26
CA ASN A 1087 -3.92 2.90 9.74
C ASN A 1087 -3.03 2.72 8.51
N MET A 1088 -1.90 3.44 8.46
CA MET A 1088 -1.04 3.52 7.27
C MET A 1088 -0.39 2.18 6.89
N GLU A 1089 -0.35 1.21 7.82
CA GLU A 1089 0.11 -0.15 7.53
C GLU A 1089 -0.90 -0.96 6.70
N GLN A 1090 -2.11 -0.45 6.46
CA GLN A 1090 -3.08 -1.14 5.65
C GLN A 1090 -2.64 -1.12 4.19
N SER A 1091 -2.41 -2.30 3.63
CA SER A 1091 -2.23 -2.48 2.19
C SER A 1091 -3.56 -2.40 1.44
N LEU A 1092 -3.50 -2.05 0.15
CA LEU A 1092 -4.66 -2.10 -0.73
C LEU A 1092 -5.29 -3.51 -0.76
N PHE A 1093 -4.43 -4.54 -0.71
CA PHE A 1093 -4.86 -5.93 -0.62
C PHE A 1093 -5.70 -6.19 0.64
N THR A 1094 -5.21 -5.83 1.83
CA THR A 1094 -5.97 -6.02 3.08
C THR A 1094 -7.26 -5.20 3.08
N ARG A 1095 -7.25 -4.00 2.49
CA ARG A 1095 -8.47 -3.19 2.33
C ARG A 1095 -9.50 -3.87 1.43
N PHE A 1096 -9.10 -4.42 0.30
CA PHE A 1096 -10.03 -5.14 -0.59
C PHE A 1096 -10.62 -6.39 0.06
N VAL A 1097 -9.82 -7.15 0.83
CA VAL A 1097 -10.35 -8.27 1.63
C VAL A 1097 -11.40 -7.80 2.63
N ARG A 1098 -11.15 -6.70 3.35
CA ARG A 1098 -12.10 -6.12 4.31
C ARG A 1098 -13.39 -5.63 3.65
N LEU A 1099 -13.28 -5.03 2.47
CA LEU A 1099 -14.42 -4.57 1.67
C LEU A 1099 -15.24 -5.73 1.07
N GLY A 1100 -14.79 -6.97 1.22
CA GLY A 1100 -15.50 -8.17 0.75
C GLY A 1100 -15.28 -8.48 -0.73
N VAL A 1101 -14.18 -8.02 -1.32
CA VAL A 1101 -13.77 -8.46 -2.67
C VAL A 1101 -13.58 -9.98 -2.64
N PRO A 1102 -14.15 -10.74 -3.59
CA PRO A 1102 -14.02 -12.19 -3.61
C PRO A 1102 -12.54 -12.61 -3.63
N THR A 1103 -12.16 -13.47 -2.69
CA THR A 1103 -10.81 -14.03 -2.56
C THR A 1103 -10.81 -15.52 -2.89
N ILE A 1104 -9.72 -15.96 -3.52
CA ILE A 1104 -9.40 -17.37 -3.68
C ILE A 1104 -8.37 -17.72 -2.60
N ASP A 1105 -8.83 -18.41 -1.56
CA ASP A 1105 -8.03 -18.80 -0.39
C ASP A 1105 -7.35 -20.15 -0.65
N LEU A 1106 -6.05 -20.16 -0.93
CA LEU A 1106 -5.29 -21.40 -1.16
C LEU A 1106 -5.30 -22.28 0.10
N ASP A 1107 -5.57 -23.57 -0.07
CA ASP A 1107 -6.05 -24.45 1.00
C ASP A 1107 -5.09 -25.60 1.37
N ALA A 1108 -3.98 -25.79 0.66
CA ALA A 1108 -3.05 -26.88 0.95
C ALA A 1108 -1.59 -26.40 1.01
N GLN A 1109 -0.91 -26.63 2.15
CA GLN A 1109 0.49 -26.27 2.34
C GLN A 1109 1.45 -27.43 1.97
N GLY A 1110 2.55 -27.12 1.29
CA GLY A 1110 3.54 -28.08 0.79
C GLY A 1110 4.93 -28.01 1.44
N ARG A 1111 5.07 -27.30 2.56
CA ARG A 1111 6.35 -26.79 3.06
C ARG A 1111 6.81 -27.41 4.37
N ALA A 1112 5.88 -27.55 5.33
CA ALA A 1112 6.17 -27.92 6.72
C ALA A 1112 5.45 -29.21 7.11
N ARG A 1113 5.84 -29.85 8.22
CA ARG A 1113 5.09 -30.99 8.75
C ARG A 1113 3.64 -30.61 9.11
N PRO A 1114 2.67 -31.53 8.97
CA PRO A 1114 1.29 -31.30 9.39
C PRO A 1114 1.16 -30.95 10.88
N SER A 1115 2.04 -31.49 11.73
CA SER A 1115 2.09 -31.17 13.17
C SER A 1115 2.47 -29.72 13.44
N ILE A 1116 3.44 -29.17 12.70
CA ILE A 1116 3.84 -27.76 12.76
C ILE A 1116 2.75 -26.88 12.14
N ALA A 1117 2.15 -27.31 11.03
CA ALA A 1117 1.08 -26.57 10.36
C ALA A 1117 -0.13 -26.30 11.27
N LYS A 1118 -0.44 -27.21 12.21
CA LYS A 1118 -1.48 -27.02 13.24
C LYS A 1118 -1.27 -25.80 14.12
N LEU A 1119 -0.05 -25.28 14.24
CA LEU A 1119 0.25 -24.09 15.05
C LEU A 1119 -0.31 -22.81 14.42
N TYR A 1120 -0.59 -22.80 13.11
CA TYR A 1120 -1.07 -21.61 12.40
C TYR A 1120 -2.29 -21.84 11.49
N ASN A 1121 -2.64 -23.08 11.15
CA ASN A 1121 -3.74 -23.37 10.21
C ASN A 1121 -5.13 -22.91 10.71
N TRP A 1122 -5.34 -22.85 12.02
CA TRP A 1122 -6.58 -22.41 12.67
C TRP A 1122 -7.01 -20.98 12.28
N ARG A 1123 -6.08 -20.16 11.79
CA ARG A 1123 -6.39 -18.80 11.32
C ARG A 1123 -6.97 -18.78 9.91
N TYR A 1124 -6.70 -19.81 9.11
CA TYR A 1124 -7.01 -19.86 7.69
C TYR A 1124 -8.25 -20.72 7.43
N LYS A 1125 -8.97 -20.42 6.34
CA LYS A 1125 -10.14 -21.20 5.94
C LYS A 1125 -9.68 -22.53 5.33
N ASN A 1126 -10.01 -23.64 5.99
CA ASN A 1126 -9.79 -25.01 5.49
C ASN A 1126 -8.33 -25.32 5.07
N LEU A 1127 -7.33 -24.75 5.75
CA LEU A 1127 -5.92 -25.01 5.41
C LEU A 1127 -5.49 -26.43 5.85
N GLY A 1128 -5.31 -27.32 4.88
CA GLY A 1128 -4.71 -28.64 5.00
C GLY A 1128 -3.31 -28.73 4.41
N ASP A 1129 -2.89 -29.95 4.06
CA ASP A 1129 -1.53 -30.30 3.63
C ASP A 1129 -1.55 -30.97 2.25
N LEU A 1130 -0.54 -30.72 1.42
CA LEU A 1130 -0.37 -31.41 0.13
C LEU A 1130 0.10 -32.85 0.33
N SER A 1131 -0.29 -33.76 -0.57
CA SER A 1131 0.12 -35.18 -0.54
C SER A 1131 1.64 -35.35 -0.49
N SER A 1132 2.40 -34.45 -1.12
CA SER A 1132 3.87 -34.48 -1.08
C SER A 1132 4.45 -34.34 0.33
N VAL A 1133 3.77 -33.65 1.25
CA VAL A 1133 4.19 -33.53 2.65
C VAL A 1133 3.81 -34.77 3.43
N ILE A 1134 2.67 -35.37 3.11
CA ILE A 1134 2.15 -36.56 3.80
C ILE A 1134 2.94 -37.81 3.42
N GLU A 1135 3.37 -37.92 2.15
CA GLU A 1135 3.96 -39.13 1.60
C GLU A 1135 5.49 -39.20 1.75
N LYS A 1136 6.19 -38.07 1.62
CA LYS A 1136 7.67 -38.05 1.64
C LYS A 1136 8.23 -38.38 3.02
N ASP A 1137 9.24 -39.26 3.04
CA ASP A 1137 9.88 -39.71 4.28
C ASP A 1137 10.58 -38.58 5.06
N GLU A 1138 11.00 -37.51 4.39
CA GLU A 1138 11.62 -36.34 5.03
C GLU A 1138 10.72 -35.70 6.11
N TYR A 1139 9.40 -35.74 5.93
CA TYR A 1139 8.41 -35.20 6.88
C TYR A 1139 7.86 -36.25 7.86
N LYS A 1140 8.27 -37.52 7.74
CA LYS A 1140 7.88 -38.63 8.64
C LYS A 1140 8.97 -38.94 9.67
N ASN A 1141 10.23 -38.79 9.29
CA ASN A 1141 11.36 -39.07 10.16
C ASN A 1141 11.41 -38.11 11.35
N ALA A 1142 11.74 -38.58 12.55
CA ALA A 1142 11.88 -37.70 13.72
C ALA A 1142 13.14 -36.83 13.65
N ASN A 1143 13.16 -35.76 14.44
CA ASN A 1143 14.35 -34.93 14.62
C ASN A 1143 15.33 -35.65 15.58
N ALA A 1144 16.47 -36.12 15.07
CA ALA A 1144 17.49 -36.83 15.83
C ALA A 1144 17.88 -36.10 17.14
N GLY A 1145 17.84 -36.84 18.25
CA GLY A 1145 18.14 -36.29 19.58
C GLY A 1145 17.01 -35.50 20.24
N PHE A 1146 15.84 -35.40 19.59
CA PHE A 1146 14.63 -34.77 20.13
C PHE A 1146 13.45 -35.74 20.08
N ILE A 1147 12.67 -35.78 21.16
CA ILE A 1147 11.49 -36.66 21.28
C ILE A 1147 10.25 -36.08 20.57
N TYR A 1148 10.14 -34.77 20.46
CA TYR A 1148 9.03 -34.09 19.77
C TYR A 1148 9.55 -33.31 18.56
N GLU A 1149 8.68 -33.13 17.57
CA GLU A 1149 8.95 -32.35 16.36
C GLU A 1149 9.01 -30.84 16.67
N TYR A 1150 8.18 -30.36 17.59
CA TYR A 1150 8.23 -29.01 18.15
C TYR A 1150 7.98 -29.03 19.66
N GLN A 1151 8.56 -28.09 20.39
CA GLN A 1151 8.37 -27.93 21.84
C GLN A 1151 8.34 -26.46 22.23
N LEU A 1152 7.48 -26.10 23.17
CA LEU A 1152 7.58 -24.84 23.89
C LEU A 1152 8.32 -25.10 25.20
N ILE A 1153 9.48 -24.47 25.37
CA ILE A 1153 10.32 -24.64 26.57
C ILE A 1153 10.08 -23.46 27.50
N ASN A 1154 9.60 -23.73 28.70
CA ASN A 1154 9.49 -22.74 29.74
C ASN A 1154 10.89 -22.42 30.30
N VAL A 1155 11.30 -21.15 30.23
CA VAL A 1155 12.58 -20.67 30.73
C VAL A 1155 12.31 -19.72 31.89
N GLU A 1156 12.56 -20.21 33.10
CA GLU A 1156 12.44 -19.43 34.34
C GLU A 1156 13.57 -18.38 34.44
N GLU A 1157 13.50 -17.55 35.47
CA GLU A 1157 14.52 -16.55 35.75
C GLU A 1157 15.92 -17.18 35.90
N PHE A 1158 16.90 -16.62 35.20
CA PHE A 1158 18.30 -17.06 35.24
C PHE A 1158 19.12 -16.03 36.02
N MET A 1159 19.82 -16.47 37.07
CA MET A 1159 20.52 -15.57 38.02
C MET A 1159 19.59 -14.49 38.62
N GLY A 1160 18.33 -14.87 38.91
CA GLY A 1160 17.32 -13.97 39.48
C GLY A 1160 16.82 -12.88 38.51
N LYS A 1161 17.03 -13.06 37.20
CA LYS A 1161 16.56 -12.14 36.16
C LYS A 1161 15.91 -12.90 35.01
N GLY A 1162 14.72 -12.45 34.60
CA GLY A 1162 14.07 -12.85 33.36
C GLY A 1162 14.44 -11.91 32.21
N GLU A 1163 13.49 -11.08 31.75
CA GLU A 1163 13.79 -10.02 30.79
C GLU A 1163 14.66 -8.89 31.39
N SER A 1164 15.55 -8.37 30.57
CA SER A 1164 16.48 -7.28 30.86
C SER A 1164 16.45 -6.25 29.74
N GLU A 1165 16.76 -5.00 30.09
CA GLU A 1165 16.69 -3.85 29.19
C GLU A 1165 17.93 -2.98 29.43
N PRO A 1166 19.09 -3.31 28.82
CA PRO A 1166 20.34 -2.58 29.05
C PRO A 1166 20.27 -1.13 28.54
N VAL A 1167 19.52 -0.94 27.45
CA VAL A 1167 19.17 0.33 26.84
C VAL A 1167 17.65 0.34 26.69
N PRO A 1168 16.96 1.48 26.85
CA PRO A 1168 15.52 1.55 26.64
C PRO A 1168 15.08 0.88 25.33
N TYR A 1169 14.06 0.03 25.40
CA TYR A 1169 13.48 -0.78 24.33
C TYR A 1169 14.40 -1.85 23.72
N PHE A 1170 15.60 -2.02 24.25
CA PHE A 1170 16.57 -3.02 23.79
C PHE A 1170 16.44 -4.33 24.58
N TYR A 1171 15.26 -4.94 24.50
CA TYR A 1171 14.90 -6.11 25.31
C TYR A 1171 15.79 -7.34 25.03
N GLN A 1172 16.19 -7.99 26.12
CA GLN A 1172 17.08 -9.15 26.15
C GLN A 1172 16.66 -10.13 27.25
N ASN A 1173 16.97 -11.40 27.08
CA ASN A 1173 16.81 -12.44 28.09
C ASN A 1173 18.02 -13.38 28.01
N LEU A 1174 18.91 -13.28 28.99
CA LEU A 1174 20.16 -14.04 29.03
C LEU A 1174 19.91 -15.54 29.20
N GLY A 1175 18.93 -15.93 30.02
CA GLY A 1175 18.56 -17.33 30.21
C GLY A 1175 18.12 -17.98 28.91
N GLU A 1176 17.23 -17.32 28.15
CA GLU A 1176 16.82 -17.81 26.83
C GLU A 1176 17.98 -17.82 25.83
N ALA A 1177 18.85 -16.80 25.83
CA ALA A 1177 19.96 -16.71 24.88
C ALA A 1177 20.98 -17.84 25.09
N GLU A 1178 21.39 -18.09 26.33
CA GLU A 1178 22.30 -19.19 26.67
C GLU A 1178 21.64 -20.55 26.37
N TYR A 1179 20.35 -20.72 26.68
CA TYR A 1179 19.64 -21.96 26.41
C TYR A 1179 19.54 -22.26 24.91
N VAL A 1180 19.17 -21.27 24.10
CA VAL A 1180 19.07 -21.42 22.64
C VAL A 1180 20.44 -21.75 22.03
N VAL A 1181 21.52 -21.13 22.50
CA VAL A 1181 22.87 -21.44 22.03
C VAL A 1181 23.33 -22.83 22.48
N ALA A 1182 22.98 -23.25 23.69
CA ALA A 1182 23.26 -24.61 24.17
C ALA A 1182 22.54 -25.68 23.33
N VAL A 1183 21.27 -25.45 22.96
CA VAL A 1183 20.52 -26.33 22.05
C VAL A 1183 21.18 -26.37 20.66
N TYR A 1184 21.62 -25.22 20.14
CA TYR A 1184 22.38 -25.17 18.89
C TYR A 1184 23.69 -26.00 18.98
N GLN A 1185 24.43 -25.87 20.07
CA GLN A 1185 25.64 -26.68 20.30
C GLN A 1185 25.33 -28.17 20.35
N TYR A 1186 24.26 -28.57 21.06
CA TYR A 1186 23.80 -29.96 21.12
C TYR A 1186 23.46 -30.51 19.73
N MET A 1187 22.69 -29.78 18.93
CA MET A 1187 22.38 -30.16 17.54
C MET A 1187 23.64 -30.35 16.69
N ARG A 1188 24.62 -29.45 16.83
CA ARG A 1188 25.89 -29.53 16.11
C ARG A 1188 26.75 -30.71 16.53
N LEU A 1189 26.75 -31.07 17.82
CA LEU A 1189 27.43 -32.28 18.31
C LEU A 1189 26.79 -33.58 17.81
N LEU A 1190 25.48 -33.58 17.59
CA LEU A 1190 24.76 -34.68 16.94
C LEU A 1190 25.00 -34.76 15.42
N GLY A 1191 25.66 -33.75 14.83
CA GLY A 1191 26.00 -33.72 13.40
C GLY A 1191 25.02 -32.97 12.50
N TYR A 1192 24.07 -32.21 13.05
CA TYR A 1192 23.14 -31.41 12.24
C TYR A 1192 23.86 -30.36 11.40
N PRO A 1193 23.59 -30.20 10.09
CA PRO A 1193 24.22 -29.16 9.29
C PRO A 1193 23.89 -27.75 9.80
N ALA A 1194 24.91 -26.90 10.00
CA ALA A 1194 24.73 -25.56 10.56
C ALA A 1194 23.88 -24.64 9.65
N GLU A 1195 23.98 -24.83 8.34
CA GLU A 1195 23.19 -24.13 7.31
C GLU A 1195 21.68 -24.47 7.35
N LYS A 1196 21.32 -25.60 7.96
CA LYS A 1196 19.93 -26.04 8.14
C LYS A 1196 19.28 -25.50 9.42
N ILE A 1197 20.05 -24.79 10.27
CA ILE A 1197 19.57 -24.24 11.54
C ILE A 1197 19.54 -22.72 11.45
N THR A 1198 18.43 -22.12 11.85
CA THR A 1198 18.29 -20.67 11.97
C THR A 1198 17.74 -20.29 13.33
N ILE A 1199 18.31 -19.24 13.92
CA ILE A 1199 17.89 -18.73 15.21
C ILE A 1199 17.09 -17.45 15.00
N LEU A 1200 15.85 -17.45 15.49
CA LEU A 1200 14.92 -16.33 15.42
C LEU A 1200 14.64 -15.77 16.81
N THR A 1201 14.35 -14.48 16.83
CA THR A 1201 13.85 -13.81 18.03
C THR A 1201 12.91 -12.67 17.66
N THR A 1202 12.11 -12.21 18.59
CA THR A 1202 11.19 -11.09 18.42
C THR A 1202 11.88 -9.72 18.54
N TYR A 1203 13.05 -9.64 19.20
CA TYR A 1203 13.70 -8.36 19.50
C TYR A 1203 15.14 -8.25 18.96
N ASN A 1204 15.51 -7.06 18.45
CA ASN A 1204 16.88 -6.79 18.01
C ASN A 1204 17.89 -6.86 19.17
N GLY A 1205 17.48 -6.50 20.40
CA GLY A 1205 18.31 -6.60 21.60
C GLY A 1205 18.76 -8.03 21.84
N GLN A 1206 17.80 -8.96 21.85
CA GLN A 1206 18.07 -10.38 21.98
C GLN A 1206 18.88 -10.94 20.81
N LYS A 1207 18.64 -10.48 19.58
CA LYS A 1207 19.44 -10.89 18.42
C LYS A 1207 20.92 -10.56 18.62
N ALA A 1208 21.23 -9.36 19.14
CA ALA A 1208 22.61 -8.96 19.43
C ALA A 1208 23.19 -9.89 20.52
N LEU A 1209 22.44 -10.11 21.60
CA LEU A 1209 22.88 -10.98 22.70
C LEU A 1209 23.15 -12.42 22.26
N ILE A 1210 22.26 -13.03 21.47
CA ILE A 1210 22.47 -14.39 20.93
C ILE A 1210 23.73 -14.44 20.06
N ARG A 1211 24.00 -13.41 19.26
CA ARG A 1211 25.23 -13.34 18.44
C ARG A 1211 26.48 -13.23 19.29
N ASP A 1212 26.42 -12.47 20.38
CA ASP A 1212 27.52 -12.33 21.33
C ASP A 1212 27.79 -13.67 22.04
N VAL A 1213 26.73 -14.33 22.53
CA VAL A 1213 26.83 -15.66 23.17
C VAL A 1213 27.37 -16.70 22.19
N LEU A 1214 26.87 -16.75 20.94
CA LEU A 1214 27.44 -17.63 19.90
C LEU A 1214 28.92 -17.35 19.65
N SER A 1215 29.31 -16.08 19.59
CA SER A 1215 30.69 -15.69 19.34
C SER A 1215 31.59 -16.09 20.51
N GLN A 1216 31.13 -15.98 21.76
CA GLN A 1216 31.92 -16.37 22.92
C GLN A 1216 31.97 -17.90 23.11
N ARG A 1217 30.84 -18.59 22.93
CA ARG A 1217 30.69 -20.02 23.23
C ARG A 1217 31.12 -20.94 22.08
N CYS A 1218 30.95 -20.51 20.83
CA CYS A 1218 31.12 -21.40 19.67
C CYS A 1218 32.30 -21.05 18.75
N SER A 1219 32.79 -19.80 18.74
CA SER A 1219 33.76 -19.34 17.72
C SER A 1219 35.10 -20.07 17.73
N TRP A 1220 35.56 -20.52 18.90
CA TRP A 1220 36.84 -21.17 19.09
C TRP A 1220 36.83 -22.66 18.70
N ASN A 1221 35.65 -23.27 18.54
CA ASN A 1221 35.51 -24.70 18.27
C ASN A 1221 34.98 -24.95 16.84
N PRO A 1222 35.80 -25.52 15.94
CA PRO A 1222 35.43 -25.80 14.55
C PRO A 1222 34.19 -26.71 14.40
N LEU A 1223 33.88 -27.55 15.39
CA LEU A 1223 32.76 -28.48 15.33
C LEU A 1223 31.40 -27.76 15.29
N PHE A 1224 31.28 -26.59 15.91
CA PHE A 1224 29.99 -25.90 16.01
C PHE A 1224 29.63 -25.09 14.75
N GLY A 1225 30.60 -24.48 14.07
CA GLY A 1225 30.33 -23.57 12.94
C GLY A 1225 29.39 -22.41 13.33
N ARG A 1226 28.72 -21.81 12.34
CA ARG A 1226 27.72 -20.75 12.56
C ARG A 1226 26.37 -21.15 11.97
N PRO A 1227 25.24 -20.82 12.65
CA PRO A 1227 23.92 -21.04 12.08
C PRO A 1227 23.77 -20.22 10.80
N ALA A 1228 22.89 -20.65 9.89
CA ALA A 1228 22.65 -19.96 8.62
C ALA A 1228 22.35 -18.47 8.82
N LYS A 1229 21.42 -18.16 9.74
CA LYS A 1229 21.05 -16.81 10.11
C LYS A 1229 20.70 -16.71 11.60
N VAL A 1230 21.00 -15.55 12.17
CA VAL A 1230 20.50 -15.08 13.47
C VAL A 1230 19.82 -13.74 13.23
N THR A 1231 18.50 -13.69 13.30
CA THR A 1231 17.72 -12.50 12.91
C THR A 1231 16.38 -12.42 13.64
N THR A 1232 15.65 -11.33 13.42
CA THR A 1232 14.31 -11.16 13.97
C THR A 1232 13.25 -11.84 13.10
N VAL A 1233 12.10 -12.23 13.70
CA VAL A 1233 10.95 -12.81 12.99
C VAL A 1233 10.53 -11.92 11.81
N ASP A 1234 10.38 -10.62 12.04
CA ASP A 1234 9.95 -9.64 11.04
C ASP A 1234 10.91 -9.58 9.83
N LYS A 1235 12.23 -9.78 10.04
CA LYS A 1235 13.23 -9.80 8.96
C LYS A 1235 13.37 -11.16 8.27
N PHE A 1236 12.69 -12.19 8.77
CA PHE A 1236 12.73 -13.55 8.23
C PHE A 1236 11.41 -13.95 7.57
N GLN A 1237 10.51 -12.99 7.32
CA GLN A 1237 9.31 -13.20 6.53
C GLN A 1237 9.69 -13.64 5.10
N GLY A 1238 8.86 -14.51 4.50
CA GLY A 1238 9.14 -15.13 3.20
C GLY A 1238 10.18 -16.26 3.25
N GLN A 1239 11.16 -16.19 4.17
CA GLN A 1239 12.22 -17.19 4.33
C GLN A 1239 11.80 -18.39 5.17
N GLN A 1240 12.57 -19.47 5.09
CA GLN A 1240 12.39 -20.70 5.86
C GLN A 1240 13.74 -21.37 6.12
N ASN A 1241 13.78 -22.27 7.09
CA ASN A 1241 14.85 -23.24 7.23
C ASN A 1241 14.28 -24.56 7.76
N ASP A 1242 15.07 -25.64 7.69
CA ASP A 1242 14.64 -26.95 8.19
C ASP A 1242 14.35 -26.86 9.69
N TYR A 1243 15.26 -26.27 10.47
CA TYR A 1243 15.14 -26.15 11.92
C TYR A 1243 15.20 -24.69 12.38
N ILE A 1244 14.23 -24.29 13.22
CA ILE A 1244 14.14 -22.95 13.81
C ILE A 1244 14.25 -23.02 15.32
N LEU A 1245 15.18 -22.26 15.89
CA LEU A 1245 15.25 -22.01 17.33
C LEU A 1245 14.68 -20.61 17.60
N LEU A 1246 13.59 -20.50 18.34
CA LEU A 1246 12.87 -19.25 18.57
C LEU A 1246 12.96 -18.80 20.03
N SER A 1247 13.40 -17.56 20.27
CA SER A 1247 13.38 -16.88 21.58
C SER A 1247 12.31 -15.79 21.61
N LEU A 1248 11.41 -15.84 22.59
CA LEU A 1248 10.29 -14.90 22.77
C LEU A 1248 10.62 -13.73 23.70
N VAL A 1249 11.67 -13.88 24.53
CA VAL A 1249 12.34 -12.85 25.35
C VAL A 1249 11.54 -12.38 26.56
N ARG A 1250 10.27 -12.00 26.34
CA ARG A 1250 9.51 -11.25 27.33
C ARG A 1250 9.00 -12.14 28.44
N THR A 1251 9.18 -11.68 29.68
CA THR A 1251 8.66 -12.35 30.89
C THR A 1251 7.64 -11.48 31.63
N LYS A 1252 7.67 -10.16 31.42
CA LYS A 1252 6.73 -9.25 32.08
C LYS A 1252 5.43 -9.15 31.31
N THR A 1253 5.49 -8.84 30.01
CA THR A 1253 4.30 -8.60 29.19
C THR A 1253 4.42 -9.27 27.83
N VAL A 1254 3.31 -9.56 27.16
CA VAL A 1254 3.33 -10.28 25.88
C VAL A 1254 4.12 -9.51 24.80
N GLY A 1255 4.03 -8.17 24.78
CA GLY A 1255 4.68 -7.35 23.76
C GLY A 1255 4.06 -7.54 22.37
N HIS A 1256 4.84 -7.25 21.32
CA HIS A 1256 4.31 -7.20 19.94
C HIS A 1256 4.01 -8.56 19.30
N ILE A 1257 4.30 -9.69 19.98
CA ILE A 1257 3.91 -11.03 19.53
C ILE A 1257 2.40 -11.27 19.72
N ARG A 1258 1.73 -10.39 20.50
CA ARG A 1258 0.27 -10.33 20.62
C ARG A 1258 -0.41 -10.15 19.25
N ASP A 1259 0.27 -9.46 18.33
CA ASP A 1259 -0.16 -9.41 16.94
C ASP A 1259 -0.10 -10.83 16.35
N VAL A 1260 -1.28 -11.41 16.16
CA VAL A 1260 -1.46 -12.77 15.63
C VAL A 1260 -0.73 -12.96 14.30
N ARG A 1261 -0.60 -11.88 13.50
CA ARG A 1261 0.14 -11.91 12.24
C ARG A 1261 1.62 -12.26 12.45
N ARG A 1262 2.23 -11.67 13.47
CA ARG A 1262 3.63 -11.94 13.85
C ARG A 1262 3.79 -13.33 14.44
N LEU A 1263 2.82 -13.78 15.23
CA LEU A 1263 2.79 -15.15 15.75
C LEU A 1263 2.74 -16.17 14.61
N ILE A 1264 1.88 -15.98 13.61
CA ILE A 1264 1.78 -16.85 12.43
C ILE A 1264 3.09 -16.88 11.67
N VAL A 1265 3.74 -15.72 11.46
CA VAL A 1265 5.05 -15.69 10.82
C VAL A 1265 6.06 -16.50 11.63
N ALA A 1266 6.14 -16.30 12.95
CA ALA A 1266 7.05 -17.03 13.84
C ALA A 1266 6.83 -18.55 13.79
N MET A 1267 5.58 -19.02 13.78
CA MET A 1267 5.23 -20.44 13.79
C MET A 1267 5.36 -21.12 12.42
N SER A 1268 5.58 -20.38 11.33
CA SER A 1268 5.59 -20.90 9.95
C SER A 1268 6.96 -20.85 9.25
N ARG A 1269 8.05 -20.64 9.99
CA ARG A 1269 9.42 -20.57 9.43
C ARG A 1269 10.15 -21.91 9.38
N ALA A 1270 9.72 -22.88 10.20
CA ALA A 1270 10.32 -24.22 10.29
C ALA A 1270 9.68 -25.17 9.28
N ARG A 1271 10.49 -26.05 8.67
CA ARG A 1271 9.97 -27.16 7.85
C ARG A 1271 9.79 -28.44 8.66
N LEU A 1272 10.75 -28.77 9.53
CA LEU A 1272 10.89 -30.07 10.19
C LEU A 1272 10.87 -29.98 11.71
#